data_AF-A0A6S7G5N9-F1
#
_entry.id   AF-A0A6S7G5N9-F1
#
_cell.length_a   1.000
_cell.length_b   1.000
_cell.length_c   1.000
_cell.angle_alpha   90.00
_cell.angle_beta   90.00
_cell.angle_gamma   90.00
#
_symmetry.space_group_name_H-M   'P 1'
#
loop_
_entity.id
_entity.type
_entity.pdbx_description
1 polymer ?
#
loop_
_entity_poly.entity_id
_entity_poly.type
_entity_poly.pdbx_seq_one_letter_code
_entity_poly.pdbx_strand_id
1 'polypeptide(L)'
;MEKLQSVQQFFAKEIQNVLDNHSAMGKDIEDLKVNYQTTSQQLQALQNEVAKLSIAHEKIPYLFMLPDRTKWFSGRDSELENLHTLLQINDDINEPKVQIASVCGLGGSGKTSLAAEYAHRWKDYYEGGVFWFSGEDETRFANSVDDHAVYLGTSLEPSPGRILVETLEVISKIQKPWLLVVDDMDEFKLCSNIEMLLSGPWKRRVKGSGHILITTRREPKVMRETVRGLKESQCLQLECFNLEDGKLFVFRRTGIFCDEETSAKAADLVETLGGLPLALEQACAYISHLSCSMSEYLQQYEKYSLELLDEQDASSASMYESRERLAVHTTWLLNFEYIKQSKNGNFAVRFLHACAFFNPAEIQQDLINPGKPPIEDDAYQEYVDTPIGSSHILKLLTDFSLFKKNKRSSLTVHRLVQEVIRGNISPEEYVSSLVDAIRLLSYAFSFSRSPDDLLTSMINKHHDRASLQTTDPSLFHKWHKLCLHAHEVRKLLLDFLKTSQLLDQRIVIPETARLVYECALHLNVDSKTAEAKAAVDFAYKIIRLGDTLLTKDDLATLFPHEIPLPELVRRVISYSCVAPRDTKRLSSVVEEEDIMPFTDLKEQENACNEKRVEGNTYFQEGHFEKAVEVYTSVINMTKGTSSFDPTFLSNRASAFIRLHNFGDGLRDAEDYISHRPKCCKGYAKKAQALYGLKRCWDATCAAALAYYYNKNIFSSFAPFKHLFHSLKDRIYICDSSTSSLVPSILHCNFRSQKESELPRKIVILEPGDYTLERQMIICDTIVIGVEDSGTKRIPRLSFQGSVGVFSSSCIMAVNISLVFATGCWVTHDDTDATFVNCSFTNNTDQGQQAFLSSGATTFTNCHFDNCKGDALRVLGKAFVEKCIFSANGNCGVQVFSNIELEMKNTKLHGNKLGIHMGPGAGRCSVIDCDIYDNRYQGVVTFCSLNIILTGNRIYQNDRHGINLEGVSFTHIERNEIFENCWQGIATMDNARCNVINNKVYGNKYGGIQVVPIGPVPEDCHSVVENNEIFDNCGPGIYDEMVFRDQSNIPREKTLREHIYFYKHRKQMRKAKFKGNKERNNNKIDHAHSENEAEPLDFCAFCGEKKPLQNCTGCYSVGYCRKNCQKSDWKKHKGVCSSLLQESSVVVNVVRKESYLGRPSKGGIIMAFNEQAPGLNPKGPEYANPPKYGKRFIVKVQAGDLVRQSNLGSSLLVVYDRSMTVHGDLDWKHCPLYHTVQRCGKIAHGIGWTKMFFWAMFCNPDDYSTLRIFTKMLPPYQNW
;
A
#
# COMPACT_ATOMS: atom_id res chain seq x y z
N MET A 1 22.52 -21.39 -0.44
CA MET A 1 22.73 -22.67 -1.16
C MET A 1 24.05 -23.32 -0.74
N GLU A 2 25.22 -22.66 -0.85
CA GLU A 2 26.53 -23.26 -0.45
C GLU A 2 26.58 -23.72 1.02
N LYS A 3 26.06 -22.93 1.98
CA LYS A 3 25.92 -23.35 3.40
C LYS A 3 24.98 -24.54 3.62
N LEU A 4 24.06 -24.81 2.68
CA LEU A 4 23.14 -25.97 2.75
C LEU A 4 23.82 -27.23 2.18
N GLN A 5 24.66 -27.10 1.16
CA GLN A 5 25.48 -28.21 0.64
C GLN A 5 26.53 -28.69 1.65
N SER A 6 27.15 -27.78 2.42
CA SER A 6 28.11 -28.16 3.47
C SER A 6 27.47 -28.96 4.61
N VAL A 7 26.21 -28.64 4.96
CA VAL A 7 25.45 -29.35 5.99
C VAL A 7 25.00 -30.73 5.51
N GLN A 8 24.61 -30.88 4.24
CA GLN A 8 24.33 -32.19 3.64
C GLN A 8 25.56 -33.11 3.62
N GLN A 9 26.74 -32.59 3.24
CA GLN A 9 27.99 -33.36 3.24
C GLN A 9 28.41 -33.80 4.65
N PHE A 10 28.16 -32.99 5.66
CA PHE A 10 28.44 -33.31 7.06
C PHE A 10 27.56 -34.47 7.56
N PHE A 11 26.24 -34.40 7.35
CA PHE A 11 25.31 -35.46 7.75
C PHE A 11 25.54 -36.78 7.00
N ALA A 12 25.92 -36.73 5.72
CA ALA A 12 26.27 -37.94 4.96
C ALA A 12 27.49 -38.67 5.55
N LYS A 13 28.49 -37.92 6.05
CA LYS A 13 29.71 -38.45 6.66
C LYS A 13 29.47 -39.05 8.04
N GLU A 14 28.58 -38.44 8.84
CA GLU A 14 28.15 -38.97 10.15
C GLU A 14 27.37 -40.28 10.02
N ILE A 15 26.49 -40.40 9.02
CA ILE A 15 25.71 -41.62 8.78
C ILE A 15 26.61 -42.79 8.39
N GLN A 16 27.65 -42.55 7.58
CA GLN A 16 28.60 -43.59 7.18
C GLN A 16 29.44 -44.09 8.36
N ASN A 17 29.87 -43.20 9.26
CA ASN A 17 30.59 -43.57 10.48
C ASN A 17 29.76 -44.40 11.47
N VAL A 18 28.44 -44.20 11.50
CA VAL A 18 27.51 -44.98 12.35
C VAL A 18 27.23 -46.36 11.74
N LEU A 19 27.17 -46.46 10.40
CA LEU A 19 27.02 -47.71 9.66
C LEU A 19 28.18 -48.69 9.87
N ASP A 20 29.42 -48.19 9.88
CA ASP A 20 30.62 -49.03 9.87
C ASP A 20 30.98 -49.60 11.26
N ASN A 21 30.40 -49.10 12.36
CA ASN A 21 30.84 -49.43 13.73
C ASN A 21 29.96 -50.41 14.52
N HIS A 22 28.74 -50.80 14.09
CA HIS A 22 27.90 -51.72 14.89
C HIS A 22 27.00 -52.66 14.07
N SER A 23 27.06 -53.98 14.35
CA SER A 23 26.30 -55.05 13.71
C SER A 23 24.97 -55.42 14.39
N ALA A 24 24.50 -54.65 15.37
CA ALA A 24 23.23 -54.91 16.05
C ALA A 24 22.50 -53.61 16.37
N MET A 25 21.91 -52.99 15.34
CA MET A 25 20.73 -52.12 15.40
C MET A 25 20.45 -51.62 13.98
N GLY A 26 19.88 -52.50 13.15
CA GLY A 26 19.47 -52.15 11.79
C GLY A 26 18.45 -50.99 11.75
N LYS A 27 17.69 -50.80 12.83
CA LYS A 27 16.66 -49.74 12.94
C LYS A 27 17.24 -48.33 13.07
N ASP A 28 18.30 -48.13 13.86
CA ASP A 28 18.85 -46.78 14.07
C ASP A 28 19.60 -46.28 12.81
N ILE A 29 20.19 -47.21 12.06
CA ILE A 29 20.84 -46.94 10.76
C ILE A 29 19.79 -46.67 9.65
N GLU A 30 18.67 -47.40 9.62
CA GLU A 30 17.56 -47.12 8.70
C GLU A 30 16.85 -45.80 9.06
N ASP A 31 16.65 -45.52 10.34
CA ASP A 31 16.06 -44.26 10.80
C ASP A 31 16.98 -43.06 10.50
N LEU A 32 18.30 -43.22 10.52
CA LEU A 32 19.26 -42.21 10.06
C LEU A 32 19.24 -42.02 8.53
N LYS A 33 19.10 -43.10 7.73
CA LYS A 33 18.92 -43.01 6.27
C LYS A 33 17.56 -42.39 5.88
N VAL A 34 16.49 -42.73 6.59
CA VAL A 34 15.15 -42.15 6.40
C VAL A 34 15.13 -40.71 6.87
N ASN A 35 15.79 -40.37 7.99
CA ASN A 35 15.92 -38.97 8.41
C ASN A 35 16.76 -38.17 7.42
N TYR A 36 17.82 -38.71 6.82
CA TYR A 36 18.55 -38.02 5.74
C TYR A 36 17.69 -37.86 4.47
N GLN A 37 16.92 -38.88 4.06
CA GLN A 37 15.98 -38.78 2.93
C GLN A 37 14.82 -37.82 3.21
N THR A 38 14.28 -37.81 4.43
CA THR A 38 13.20 -36.92 4.87
C THR A 38 13.70 -35.49 5.00
N THR A 39 14.92 -35.29 5.51
CA THR A 39 15.55 -33.97 5.58
C THR A 39 15.87 -33.47 4.18
N SER A 40 16.33 -34.32 3.26
CA SER A 40 16.54 -33.98 1.84
C SER A 40 15.22 -33.64 1.13
N GLN A 41 14.13 -34.40 1.38
CA GLN A 41 12.78 -34.11 0.87
C GLN A 41 12.17 -32.84 1.47
N GLN A 42 12.42 -32.56 2.75
CA GLN A 42 11.99 -31.32 3.41
C GLN A 42 12.79 -30.12 2.90
N LEU A 43 14.08 -30.29 2.58
CA LEU A 43 14.88 -29.28 1.88
C LEU A 43 14.33 -29.01 0.47
N GLN A 44 13.91 -30.06 -0.23
CA GLN A 44 13.23 -29.95 -1.52
C GLN A 44 11.86 -29.28 -1.41
N ALA A 45 11.11 -29.53 -0.33
CA ALA A 45 9.84 -28.88 -0.02
C ALA A 45 10.01 -27.40 0.37
N LEU A 46 11.09 -27.05 1.07
CA LEU A 46 11.45 -25.66 1.38
C LEU A 46 11.94 -24.91 0.14
N GLN A 47 12.71 -25.57 -0.74
CA GLN A 47 13.02 -25.03 -2.06
C GLN A 47 11.74 -24.78 -2.89
N ASN A 48 10.73 -25.65 -2.78
CA ASN A 48 9.43 -25.51 -3.43
C ASN A 48 8.52 -24.43 -2.78
N GLU A 49 8.60 -24.19 -1.47
CA GLU A 49 7.86 -23.09 -0.82
C GLU A 49 8.51 -21.72 -1.05
N VAL A 50 9.85 -21.65 -1.11
CA VAL A 50 10.53 -20.43 -1.59
C VAL A 50 10.18 -20.15 -3.06
N ALA A 51 10.01 -21.20 -3.88
CA ALA A 51 9.46 -21.07 -5.22
C ALA A 51 7.99 -20.56 -5.21
N LYS A 52 7.17 -20.91 -4.21
CA LYS A 52 5.79 -20.40 -4.08
C LYS A 52 5.69 -18.95 -3.59
N LEU A 53 6.55 -18.50 -2.67
CA LEU A 53 6.62 -17.08 -2.27
C LEU A 53 7.11 -16.17 -3.41
N SER A 54 7.74 -16.77 -4.42
CA SER A 54 8.05 -16.10 -5.68
C SER A 54 6.81 -15.78 -6.52
N ILE A 55 5.72 -16.54 -6.34
CA ILE A 55 4.46 -16.51 -7.12
C ILE A 55 3.46 -15.50 -6.51
N ALA A 56 3.60 -15.09 -5.25
CA ALA A 56 2.77 -14.03 -4.67
C ALA A 56 3.16 -12.60 -5.13
N HIS A 57 4.37 -12.44 -5.70
CA HIS A 57 4.79 -11.22 -6.42
C HIS A 57 4.23 -11.14 -7.85
N GLU A 58 3.34 -12.05 -8.24
CA GLU A 58 3.04 -12.34 -9.65
C GLU A 58 1.72 -11.71 -10.15
N LYS A 59 0.99 -10.97 -9.30
CA LYS A 59 -0.03 -10.02 -9.77
C LYS A 59 0.55 -8.63 -9.93
N ILE A 60 1.63 -8.52 -10.68
CA ILE A 60 2.05 -7.25 -11.27
C ILE A 60 1.04 -6.97 -12.39
N PRO A 61 0.40 -5.78 -12.44
CA PRO A 61 -0.54 -5.47 -13.51
C PRO A 61 0.16 -5.65 -14.85
N TYR A 62 -0.46 -6.39 -15.78
CA TYR A 62 0.05 -6.51 -17.15
C TYR A 62 0.15 -5.12 -17.76
N LEU A 63 1.39 -4.62 -17.88
CA LEU A 63 1.68 -3.30 -18.38
C LEU A 63 2.12 -3.41 -19.84
N PHE A 64 1.43 -2.74 -20.75
CA PHE A 64 1.71 -2.77 -22.19
C PHE A 64 1.90 -1.35 -22.71
N MET A 65 3.10 -0.80 -22.47
CA MET A 65 3.48 0.56 -22.82
C MET A 65 4.33 0.56 -24.10
N LEU A 66 3.69 0.77 -25.25
CA LEU A 66 4.34 0.73 -26.56
C LEU A 66 3.95 1.92 -27.45
N PRO A 67 4.85 2.35 -28.34
CA PRO A 67 4.48 3.22 -29.46
C PRO A 67 3.38 2.61 -30.32
N ASP A 68 2.59 3.47 -30.96
CA ASP A 68 1.57 3.03 -31.92
C ASP A 68 2.21 2.32 -33.12
N ARG A 69 1.61 1.19 -33.50
CA ARG A 69 2.04 0.39 -34.64
C ARG A 69 2.03 1.23 -35.92
N THR A 70 3.11 1.15 -36.69
CA THR A 70 3.22 1.86 -37.97
C THR A 70 2.22 1.28 -38.96
N LYS A 71 1.34 2.12 -39.51
CA LYS A 71 0.23 1.70 -40.40
C LYS A 71 0.71 0.92 -41.63
N TRP A 72 1.87 1.29 -42.16
CA TRP A 72 2.42 0.76 -43.42
C TRP A 72 3.67 -0.10 -43.21
N PHE A 73 3.87 -0.66 -42.01
CA PHE A 73 4.99 -1.56 -41.76
C PHE A 73 4.96 -2.73 -42.76
N SER A 74 6.02 -2.91 -43.54
CA SER A 74 6.09 -3.88 -44.64
C SER A 74 7.46 -4.53 -44.70
N GLY A 75 7.50 -5.77 -45.19
CA GLY A 75 8.72 -6.58 -45.22
C GLY A 75 9.26 -6.88 -43.82
N ARG A 76 10.56 -7.20 -43.77
CA ARG A 76 11.33 -7.49 -42.54
C ARG A 76 10.94 -8.75 -41.78
N ASP A 77 10.27 -9.69 -42.42
CA ASP A 77 9.85 -10.92 -41.75
C ASP A 77 11.07 -11.76 -41.34
N SER A 78 12.13 -11.80 -42.17
CA SER A 78 13.39 -12.46 -41.83
C SER A 78 14.13 -11.76 -40.69
N GLU A 79 14.15 -10.42 -40.64
CA GLU A 79 14.74 -9.68 -39.52
C GLU A 79 13.94 -9.83 -38.23
N LEU A 80 12.61 -9.94 -38.30
CA LEU A 80 11.76 -10.22 -37.15
C LEU A 80 11.98 -11.66 -36.63
N GLU A 81 12.15 -12.62 -37.53
CA GLU A 81 12.52 -14.00 -37.20
C GLU A 81 13.94 -14.09 -36.63
N ASN A 82 14.90 -13.36 -37.20
CA ASN A 82 16.25 -13.25 -36.68
C ASN A 82 16.26 -12.60 -35.31
N LEU A 83 15.52 -11.50 -35.13
CA LEU A 83 15.39 -10.84 -33.83
C LEU A 83 14.74 -11.76 -32.81
N HIS A 84 13.72 -12.52 -33.21
CA HIS A 84 13.14 -13.55 -32.37
C HIS A 84 14.17 -14.61 -31.99
N THR A 85 14.99 -15.08 -32.94
CA THR A 85 16.06 -16.06 -32.71
C THR A 85 17.17 -15.52 -31.80
N LEU A 86 17.53 -14.24 -31.91
CA LEU A 86 18.50 -13.60 -31.01
C LEU A 86 17.97 -13.43 -29.59
N LEU A 87 16.66 -13.20 -29.46
CA LEU A 87 15.97 -13.10 -28.17
C LEU A 87 15.51 -14.46 -27.65
N GLN A 88 15.68 -15.56 -28.39
CA GLN A 88 15.41 -16.89 -27.89
C GLN A 88 16.42 -17.24 -26.81
N ILE A 89 15.89 -17.73 -25.69
CA ILE A 89 16.69 -18.26 -24.61
C ILE A 89 16.90 -19.73 -24.92
N ASN A 90 18.16 -20.14 -25.16
CA ASN A 90 18.49 -21.56 -25.22
C ASN A 90 18.39 -22.13 -23.80
N ASP A 91 17.70 -23.27 -23.64
CA ASP A 91 17.50 -23.96 -22.36
C ASP A 91 18.81 -24.55 -21.75
N ASP A 92 19.98 -24.09 -22.21
CA ASP A 92 21.27 -24.50 -21.69
C ASP A 92 21.55 -23.87 -20.32
N ILE A 93 21.91 -24.73 -19.36
CA ILE A 93 21.91 -24.49 -17.91
C ILE A 93 22.89 -23.37 -17.47
N ASN A 94 23.77 -22.90 -18.37
CA ASN A 94 24.79 -21.89 -18.10
C ASN A 94 24.54 -20.52 -18.76
N GLU A 95 23.43 -20.32 -19.48
CA GLU A 95 23.14 -19.04 -20.14
C GLU A 95 22.32 -18.06 -19.26
N PRO A 96 22.50 -16.73 -19.46
CA PRO A 96 21.81 -15.73 -18.66
C PRO A 96 20.29 -15.74 -18.89
N LYS A 97 19.50 -15.75 -17.80
CA LYS A 97 18.02 -15.63 -17.82
C LYS A 97 17.47 -14.34 -18.43
N VAL A 98 18.35 -13.39 -18.69
CA VAL A 98 18.05 -12.14 -19.39
C VAL A 98 18.88 -12.10 -20.66
N GLN A 99 18.22 -12.24 -21.81
CA GLN A 99 18.88 -12.08 -23.10
C GLN A 99 18.82 -10.62 -23.52
N ILE A 100 19.93 -10.14 -24.07
CA ILE A 100 20.06 -8.79 -24.57
C ILE A 100 20.34 -8.91 -26.06
N ALA A 101 19.47 -8.29 -26.86
CA ALA A 101 19.73 -8.07 -28.28
C ALA A 101 19.74 -6.58 -28.55
N SER A 102 20.56 -6.15 -29.50
CA SER A 102 20.54 -4.79 -29.99
C SER A 102 20.22 -4.75 -31.47
N VAL A 103 19.36 -3.84 -31.88
CA VAL A 103 19.13 -3.48 -33.28
C VAL A 103 20.00 -2.27 -33.57
N CYS A 104 21.06 -2.50 -34.33
CA CYS A 104 22.04 -1.51 -34.78
C CYS A 104 21.70 -1.09 -36.21
N GLY A 105 21.96 0.16 -36.58
CA GLY A 105 21.74 0.58 -37.96
C GLY A 105 21.60 2.08 -38.13
N LEU A 106 21.56 2.52 -39.39
CA LEU A 106 21.52 3.93 -39.75
C LEU A 106 20.25 4.63 -39.23
N GLY A 107 20.34 5.95 -39.01
CA GLY A 107 19.15 6.77 -38.73
C GLY A 107 18.11 6.61 -39.85
N GLY A 108 16.84 6.41 -39.52
CA GLY A 108 15.80 6.20 -40.53
C GLY A 108 15.69 4.78 -41.11
N SER A 109 16.54 3.82 -40.69
CA SER A 109 16.46 2.41 -41.16
C SER A 109 15.27 1.61 -40.60
N GLY A 110 14.52 2.19 -39.65
CA GLY A 110 13.33 1.56 -39.07
C GLY A 110 13.56 0.77 -37.78
N LYS A 111 14.69 0.93 -37.08
CA LYS A 111 15.01 0.20 -35.83
C LYS A 111 13.89 0.26 -34.78
N THR A 112 13.44 1.48 -34.45
CA THR A 112 12.35 1.71 -33.50
C THR A 112 11.03 1.12 -33.99
N SER A 113 10.76 1.21 -35.29
CA SER A 113 9.57 0.59 -35.92
C SER A 113 9.63 -0.94 -35.86
N LEU A 114 10.80 -1.55 -36.08
CA LEU A 114 11.01 -3.00 -35.99
C LEU A 114 10.81 -3.49 -34.55
N ALA A 115 11.36 -2.78 -33.56
CA ALA A 115 11.19 -3.10 -32.15
C ALA A 115 9.72 -3.00 -31.71
N ALA A 116 9.01 -1.94 -32.12
CA ALA A 116 7.59 -1.77 -31.83
C ALA A 116 6.75 -2.86 -32.52
N GLU A 117 7.02 -3.16 -33.79
CA GLU A 117 6.32 -4.21 -34.54
C GLU A 117 6.52 -5.58 -33.91
N TYR A 118 7.76 -5.92 -33.53
CA TYR A 118 8.08 -7.14 -32.82
C TYR A 118 7.26 -7.26 -31.53
N ALA A 119 7.25 -6.22 -30.70
CA ALA A 119 6.51 -6.22 -29.45
C ALA A 119 4.98 -6.34 -29.65
N HIS A 120 4.42 -5.76 -30.72
CA HIS A 120 3.00 -5.91 -31.08
C HIS A 120 2.67 -7.31 -31.60
N ARG A 121 3.50 -7.90 -32.47
CA ARG A 121 3.30 -9.26 -33.00
C ARG A 121 3.40 -10.34 -31.90
N TRP A 122 4.33 -10.15 -30.97
CA TRP A 122 4.58 -11.08 -29.87
C TRP A 122 3.92 -10.66 -28.55
N LYS A 123 2.88 -9.83 -28.61
CA LYS A 123 2.15 -9.33 -27.44
C LYS A 123 1.67 -10.45 -26.52
N ASP A 124 1.13 -11.51 -27.10
CA ASP A 124 0.58 -12.66 -26.38
C ASP A 124 1.68 -13.55 -25.78
N TYR A 125 2.91 -13.48 -26.30
CA TYR A 125 4.07 -14.15 -25.71
C TYR A 125 4.57 -13.40 -24.46
N TYR A 126 4.57 -12.07 -24.49
CA TYR A 126 5.04 -11.21 -23.40
C TYR A 126 3.97 -10.97 -22.32
N GLU A 127 3.37 -12.03 -21.78
CA GLU A 127 2.33 -11.96 -20.76
C GLU A 127 2.78 -11.31 -19.42
N GLY A 128 4.09 -11.15 -19.22
CA GLY A 128 4.68 -10.43 -18.08
C GLY A 128 4.71 -8.91 -18.25
N GLY A 129 4.44 -8.41 -19.45
CA GLY A 129 4.41 -6.99 -19.77
C GLY A 129 5.53 -6.53 -20.71
N VAL A 130 5.32 -5.35 -21.31
CA VAL A 130 6.28 -4.66 -22.17
C VAL A 130 6.55 -3.27 -21.62
N PHE A 131 7.81 -2.99 -21.31
CA PHE A 131 8.31 -1.78 -20.68
C PHE A 131 9.21 -1.02 -21.65
N TRP A 132 8.94 0.27 -21.90
CA TRP A 132 9.62 1.05 -22.94
C TRP A 132 10.35 2.26 -22.32
N PHE A 133 11.66 2.16 -22.18
CA PHE A 133 12.52 3.20 -21.63
C PHE A 133 13.20 4.00 -22.74
N SER A 134 13.34 5.31 -22.55
CA SER A 134 14.14 6.16 -23.45
C SER A 134 15.60 6.14 -22.99
N GLY A 135 16.52 5.75 -23.88
CA GLY A 135 17.97 5.73 -23.66
C GLY A 135 18.72 6.93 -24.26
N GLU A 136 17.99 7.96 -24.71
CA GLU A 136 18.55 9.10 -25.44
C GLU A 136 19.39 10.02 -24.56
N ASP A 137 18.89 10.36 -23.37
CA ASP A 137 19.58 11.18 -22.38
C ASP A 137 19.10 10.86 -20.95
N GLU A 138 19.83 11.30 -19.93
CA GLU A 138 19.51 11.04 -18.53
C GLU A 138 18.13 11.57 -18.10
N THR A 139 17.68 12.69 -18.68
CA THR A 139 16.40 13.30 -18.31
C THR A 139 15.21 12.53 -18.87
N ARG A 140 15.25 12.13 -20.14
CA ARG A 140 14.22 11.29 -20.76
C ARG A 140 14.18 9.91 -20.14
N PHE A 141 15.35 9.38 -19.79
CA PHE A 141 15.44 8.14 -19.05
C PHE A 141 14.72 8.25 -17.70
N ALA A 142 15.03 9.27 -16.90
CA ALA A 142 14.37 9.49 -15.60
C ALA A 142 12.85 9.66 -15.73
N ASN A 143 12.37 10.45 -16.70
CA ASN A 143 10.94 10.60 -16.97
C ASN A 143 10.28 9.25 -17.33
N SER A 144 10.96 8.44 -18.16
CA SER A 144 10.44 7.11 -18.48
C SER A 144 10.40 6.21 -17.24
N VAL A 145 11.36 6.30 -16.32
CA VAL A 145 11.34 5.55 -15.05
C VAL A 145 10.15 5.97 -14.19
N ASP A 146 9.88 7.27 -14.08
CA ASP A 146 8.78 7.80 -13.28
C ASP A 146 7.42 7.36 -13.83
N ASP A 147 7.26 7.36 -15.16
CA ASP A 147 6.05 6.84 -15.81
C ASP A 147 5.79 5.38 -15.39
N HIS A 148 6.81 4.51 -15.44
CA HIS A 148 6.66 3.11 -15.03
C HIS A 148 6.40 2.97 -13.53
N ALA A 149 7.03 3.80 -12.69
CA ALA A 149 6.89 3.75 -11.25
C ALA A 149 5.44 4.03 -10.81
N VAL A 150 4.78 5.00 -11.46
CA VAL A 150 3.36 5.33 -11.24
C VAL A 150 2.46 4.12 -11.52
N TYR A 151 2.70 3.38 -12.61
CA TYR A 151 1.87 2.22 -12.97
C TYR A 151 2.14 0.98 -12.11
N LEU A 152 3.38 0.80 -11.67
CA LEU A 152 3.78 -0.33 -10.84
C LEU A 152 3.53 -0.08 -9.34
N GLY A 153 3.09 1.13 -8.96
CA GLY A 153 2.80 1.50 -7.58
C GLY A 153 4.05 1.55 -6.70
N THR A 154 5.23 1.81 -7.28
CA THR A 154 6.48 2.00 -6.54
C THR A 154 6.56 3.41 -5.96
N SER A 155 7.34 3.61 -4.90
CA SER A 155 7.33 4.84 -4.12
C SER A 155 7.80 6.04 -4.94
N LEU A 156 7.01 7.12 -4.99
CA LEU A 156 7.37 8.40 -5.63
C LEU A 156 8.25 9.24 -4.67
N GLU A 157 9.40 8.69 -4.28
CA GLU A 157 10.46 9.42 -3.55
C GLU A 157 11.35 10.23 -4.49
N PRO A 158 11.95 11.36 -4.06
CA PRO A 158 12.63 12.31 -4.95
C PRO A 158 13.99 11.87 -5.54
N SER A 159 14.34 10.58 -5.52
CA SER A 159 15.61 10.07 -6.06
C SER A 159 15.38 9.13 -7.25
N PRO A 160 15.71 9.54 -8.49
CA PRO A 160 15.52 8.73 -9.71
C PRO A 160 16.20 7.36 -9.63
N GLY A 161 17.38 7.30 -9.00
CA GLY A 161 18.12 6.05 -8.84
C GLY A 161 17.41 5.04 -7.91
N ARG A 162 16.73 5.52 -6.86
CA ARG A 162 15.99 4.65 -5.93
C ARG A 162 14.68 4.16 -6.58
N ILE A 163 13.97 5.05 -7.27
CA ILE A 163 12.77 4.70 -8.03
C ILE A 163 13.09 3.64 -9.09
N LEU A 164 14.20 3.80 -9.81
CA LEU A 164 14.66 2.81 -10.79
C LEU A 164 14.96 1.46 -10.13
N VAL A 165 15.65 1.42 -8.98
CA VAL A 165 15.94 0.17 -8.27
C VAL A 165 14.65 -0.54 -7.85
N GLU A 166 13.70 0.17 -7.25
CA GLU A 166 12.43 -0.41 -6.82
C GLU A 166 11.61 -0.92 -8.01
N THR A 167 11.58 -0.15 -9.11
CA THR A 167 10.91 -0.51 -10.36
C THR A 167 11.52 -1.76 -11.00
N LEU A 168 12.85 -1.83 -11.11
CA LEU A 168 13.56 -3.00 -11.64
C LEU A 168 13.46 -4.21 -10.71
N GLU A 169 13.38 -4.01 -9.39
CA GLU A 169 13.15 -5.10 -8.44
C GLU A 169 11.76 -5.70 -8.59
N VAL A 170 10.72 -4.90 -8.87
CA VAL A 170 9.39 -5.42 -9.20
C VAL A 170 9.44 -6.19 -10.53
N ILE A 171 10.03 -5.63 -11.59
CA ILE A 171 10.16 -6.30 -12.89
C ILE A 171 10.93 -7.62 -12.77
N SER A 172 11.99 -7.67 -11.97
CA SER A 172 12.79 -8.88 -11.76
C SER A 172 12.01 -10.06 -11.15
N LYS A 173 10.90 -9.78 -10.45
CA LYS A 173 10.08 -10.80 -9.80
C LYS A 173 8.99 -11.35 -10.72
N ILE A 174 8.79 -10.78 -11.91
CA ILE A 174 7.84 -11.27 -12.92
C ILE A 174 8.34 -12.63 -13.43
N GLN A 175 7.48 -13.66 -13.32
CA GLN A 175 7.80 -15.01 -13.78
C GLN A 175 7.42 -15.25 -15.25
N LYS A 176 6.42 -14.54 -15.75
CA LYS A 176 6.00 -14.58 -17.15
C LYS A 176 7.01 -13.84 -18.05
N PRO A 177 7.14 -14.20 -19.35
CA PRO A 177 8.06 -13.51 -20.24
C PRO A 177 7.74 -12.02 -20.33
N TRP A 178 8.75 -11.18 -20.19
CA TRP A 178 8.61 -9.73 -20.29
C TRP A 178 9.66 -9.15 -21.24
N LEU A 179 9.31 -8.04 -21.88
CA LEU A 179 10.19 -7.32 -22.80
C LEU A 179 10.48 -5.93 -22.24
N LEU A 180 11.75 -5.57 -22.17
CA LEU A 180 12.22 -4.24 -21.85
C LEU A 180 12.91 -3.66 -23.08
N VAL A 181 12.34 -2.60 -23.65
CA VAL A 181 12.93 -1.87 -24.78
C VAL A 181 13.65 -0.64 -24.25
N VAL A 182 14.93 -0.47 -24.62
CA VAL A 182 15.69 0.77 -24.42
C VAL A 182 15.88 1.41 -25.79
N ASP A 183 15.10 2.44 -26.06
CA ASP A 183 15.06 3.08 -27.38
C ASP A 183 16.05 4.25 -27.46
N ASP A 184 16.75 4.39 -28.58
CA ASP A 184 17.65 5.51 -28.92
C ASP A 184 18.90 5.62 -28.03
N MET A 185 19.56 4.51 -27.72
CA MET A 185 20.77 4.49 -26.88
C MET A 185 22.03 4.92 -27.67
N ASP A 186 22.17 6.22 -27.89
CA ASP A 186 23.23 6.78 -28.70
C ASP A 186 24.34 7.50 -27.90
N GLU A 187 24.11 7.91 -26.64
CA GLU A 187 25.04 8.71 -25.81
C GLU A 187 26.36 8.03 -25.46
N PHE A 188 27.49 8.49 -26.02
CA PHE A 188 28.79 7.80 -25.99
C PHE A 188 29.18 7.27 -24.60
N LYS A 189 28.88 8.03 -23.55
CA LYS A 189 29.03 7.64 -22.14
C LYS A 189 27.65 7.35 -21.54
N LEU A 190 27.45 6.12 -21.07
CA LEU A 190 26.21 5.75 -20.38
C LEU A 190 26.11 6.46 -19.03
N CYS A 191 24.91 6.92 -18.68
CA CYS A 191 24.63 7.40 -17.33
C CYS A 191 24.54 6.22 -16.34
N SER A 192 24.78 6.48 -15.05
CA SER A 192 24.80 5.45 -14.01
C SER A 192 23.48 4.67 -13.90
N ASN A 193 22.36 5.33 -14.18
CA ASN A 193 21.03 4.72 -14.14
C ASN A 193 20.79 3.77 -15.34
N ILE A 194 21.23 4.13 -16.55
CA ILE A 194 21.17 3.24 -17.73
C ILE A 194 22.15 2.07 -17.53
N GLU A 195 23.36 2.30 -17.01
CA GLU A 195 24.27 1.22 -16.64
C GLU A 195 23.66 0.27 -15.62
N MET A 196 22.93 0.79 -14.63
CA MET A 196 22.21 -0.01 -13.65
C MET A 196 21.07 -0.83 -14.28
N LEU A 197 20.34 -0.29 -15.26
CA LEU A 197 19.35 -1.05 -16.01
C LEU A 197 20.00 -2.16 -16.85
N LEU A 198 21.06 -1.84 -17.60
CA LEU A 198 21.69 -2.77 -18.55
C LEU A 198 22.66 -3.76 -17.91
N SER A 199 23.22 -3.48 -16.74
CA SER A 199 24.27 -4.31 -16.15
C SER A 199 24.12 -4.48 -14.63
N GLY A 200 23.05 -3.95 -14.04
CA GLY A 200 22.86 -3.96 -12.61
C GLY A 200 22.63 -5.35 -12.01
N PRO A 201 22.84 -5.48 -10.69
CA PRO A 201 22.75 -6.75 -9.97
C PRO A 201 21.33 -7.34 -9.94
N TRP A 202 20.31 -6.57 -10.32
CA TRP A 202 18.92 -7.03 -10.43
C TRP A 202 18.75 -8.12 -11.50
N LYS A 203 19.55 -8.11 -12.58
CA LYS A 203 19.49 -9.13 -13.65
C LYS A 203 19.73 -10.55 -13.13
N ARG A 204 20.60 -10.69 -12.11
CA ARG A 204 20.89 -11.97 -11.46
C ARG A 204 19.72 -12.50 -10.62
N ARG A 205 18.76 -11.63 -10.28
CA ARG A 205 17.59 -11.92 -9.44
C ARG A 205 16.33 -12.18 -10.25
N VAL A 206 16.41 -12.13 -11.59
CA VAL A 206 15.27 -12.37 -12.49
C VAL A 206 14.78 -13.81 -12.38
N LYS A 207 13.46 -13.95 -12.14
CA LYS A 207 12.83 -15.26 -11.93
C LYS A 207 12.35 -15.92 -13.22
N GLY A 208 11.79 -15.14 -14.16
CA GLY A 208 11.31 -15.59 -15.48
C GLY A 208 12.27 -15.31 -16.65
N SER A 209 11.74 -15.33 -17.87
CA SER A 209 12.46 -14.98 -19.11
C SER A 209 12.39 -13.47 -19.36
N GLY A 210 13.52 -12.78 -19.27
CA GLY A 210 13.61 -11.35 -19.54
C GLY A 210 14.28 -11.07 -20.87
N HIS A 211 13.65 -10.29 -21.73
CA HIS A 211 14.27 -9.84 -22.98
C HIS A 211 14.55 -8.35 -22.89
N ILE A 212 15.79 -7.95 -23.19
CA ILE A 212 16.17 -6.56 -23.31
C ILE A 212 16.49 -6.28 -24.77
N LEU A 213 15.72 -5.39 -25.37
CA LEU A 213 15.91 -4.96 -26.73
C LEU A 213 16.44 -3.53 -26.75
N ILE A 214 17.61 -3.32 -27.31
CA ILE A 214 18.22 -2.00 -27.43
C ILE A 214 18.10 -1.54 -28.88
N THR A 215 17.66 -0.31 -29.12
CA THR A 215 17.82 0.32 -30.44
C THR A 215 18.92 1.37 -30.36
N THR A 216 19.81 1.39 -31.36
CA THR A 216 20.97 2.30 -31.36
C THR A 216 21.50 2.54 -32.77
N ARG A 217 22.10 3.71 -33.01
CA ARG A 217 22.87 3.99 -34.23
C ARG A 217 24.31 3.46 -34.17
N ARG A 218 24.75 2.96 -33.01
CA ARG A 218 26.10 2.40 -32.87
C ARG A 218 26.26 1.12 -33.65
N GLU A 219 27.48 0.92 -34.14
CA GLU A 219 27.89 -0.34 -34.72
C GLU A 219 27.95 -1.47 -33.67
N PRO A 220 27.73 -2.73 -34.06
CA PRO A 220 27.85 -3.90 -33.19
C PRO A 220 29.13 -3.97 -32.37
N LYS A 221 30.27 -3.56 -32.95
CA LYS A 221 31.58 -3.53 -32.28
C LYS A 221 31.62 -2.55 -31.12
N VAL A 222 31.10 -1.34 -31.32
CA VAL A 222 31.02 -0.30 -30.27
C VAL A 222 30.04 -0.72 -29.18
N MET A 223 28.94 -1.38 -29.55
CA MET A 223 27.97 -1.91 -28.60
C MET A 223 28.56 -2.98 -27.69
N ARG A 224 29.42 -3.85 -28.22
CA ARG A 224 30.17 -4.84 -27.43
C ARG A 224 31.09 -4.19 -26.40
N GLU A 225 31.70 -3.06 -26.72
CA GLU A 225 32.56 -2.31 -25.79
C GLU A 225 31.76 -1.53 -24.75
N THR A 226 30.60 -0.99 -25.16
CA THR A 226 29.73 -0.15 -24.33
C THR A 226 28.94 -0.97 -23.31
N VAL A 227 28.31 -2.07 -23.75
CA VAL A 227 27.41 -2.88 -22.92
C VAL A 227 28.12 -4.15 -22.50
N ARG A 228 28.43 -4.24 -21.21
CA ARG A 228 29.17 -5.36 -20.65
C ARG A 228 28.40 -6.68 -20.82
N GLY A 229 28.97 -7.61 -21.59
CA GLY A 229 28.41 -8.95 -21.80
C GLY A 229 27.58 -9.12 -23.08
N LEU A 230 27.40 -8.07 -23.88
CA LEU A 230 26.79 -8.15 -25.20
C LEU A 230 27.81 -8.63 -26.25
N LYS A 231 27.50 -9.69 -27.00
CA LYS A 231 28.34 -10.17 -28.10
C LYS A 231 27.93 -9.48 -29.41
N GLU A 232 28.88 -9.35 -30.34
CA GLU A 232 28.58 -8.87 -31.70
C GLU A 232 27.52 -9.73 -32.40
N SER A 233 27.50 -11.05 -32.15
CA SER A 233 26.48 -11.97 -32.68
C SER A 233 25.06 -11.73 -32.15
N GLN A 234 24.91 -10.95 -31.07
CA GLN A 234 23.61 -10.56 -30.49
C GLN A 234 23.13 -9.18 -30.97
N CYS A 235 23.90 -8.56 -31.86
CA CYS A 235 23.56 -7.30 -32.49
C CYS A 235 22.99 -7.60 -33.89
N LEU A 236 21.70 -7.35 -34.08
CA LEU A 236 21.08 -7.35 -35.40
C LEU A 236 21.46 -6.05 -36.11
N GLN A 237 22.32 -6.15 -37.11
CA GLN A 237 22.57 -5.03 -38.02
C GLN A 237 21.39 -4.90 -38.97
N LEU A 238 20.57 -3.87 -38.76
CA LEU A 238 19.43 -3.55 -39.60
C LEU A 238 19.89 -2.69 -40.78
N GLU A 239 20.00 -3.36 -41.93
CA GLU A 239 20.29 -2.72 -43.22
C GLU A 239 19.06 -1.98 -43.76
N CYS A 240 19.21 -1.28 -44.88
CA CYS A 240 18.08 -0.74 -45.64
C CYS A 240 17.22 -1.88 -46.23
N PHE A 241 16.05 -1.56 -46.80
CA PHE A 241 15.24 -2.57 -47.48
C PHE A 241 16.00 -3.15 -48.66
N ASN A 242 15.90 -4.47 -48.83
CA ASN A 242 16.21 -5.11 -50.10
C ASN A 242 15.16 -4.73 -51.15
N LEU A 243 15.43 -5.09 -52.40
CA LEU A 243 14.59 -4.71 -53.53
C LEU A 243 13.13 -5.16 -53.38
N GLU A 244 12.90 -6.40 -52.94
CA GLU A 244 11.56 -6.98 -52.82
C GLU A 244 10.76 -6.35 -51.67
N ASP A 245 11.37 -6.20 -50.49
CA ASP A 245 10.74 -5.55 -49.33
C ASP A 245 10.44 -4.08 -49.61
N GLY A 246 11.34 -3.40 -50.33
CA GLY A 246 11.15 -2.02 -50.77
C GLY A 246 9.97 -1.89 -51.73
N LYS A 247 9.88 -2.76 -52.75
CA LYS A 247 8.74 -2.77 -53.68
C LYS A 247 7.43 -3.04 -52.95
N LEU A 248 7.42 -4.03 -52.06
CA LEU A 248 6.24 -4.35 -51.24
C LEU A 248 5.77 -3.14 -50.43
N PHE A 249 6.72 -2.43 -49.81
CA PHE A 249 6.44 -1.19 -49.08
C PHE A 249 5.86 -0.11 -49.99
N VAL A 250 6.46 0.14 -51.15
CA VAL A 250 6.01 1.15 -52.14
C VAL A 250 4.56 0.88 -52.56
N PHE A 251 4.23 -0.34 -52.98
CA PHE A 251 2.88 -0.69 -53.41
C PHE A 251 1.86 -0.58 -52.28
N ARG A 252 2.22 -1.02 -51.08
CA ARG A 252 1.32 -0.94 -49.93
C ARG A 252 1.05 0.51 -49.50
N ARG A 253 2.06 1.37 -49.56
CA ARG A 253 1.97 2.78 -49.13
C ARG A 253 1.27 3.67 -50.16
N THR A 254 1.46 3.41 -51.45
CA THR A 254 0.88 4.20 -52.56
C THR A 254 -0.48 3.69 -52.99
N GLY A 255 -0.78 2.40 -52.80
CA GLY A 255 -2.00 1.76 -53.29
C GLY A 255 -2.01 1.52 -54.81
N ILE A 256 -0.87 1.70 -55.48
CA ILE A 256 -0.72 1.43 -56.92
C ILE A 256 -0.81 -0.08 -57.16
N PHE A 257 -1.50 -0.49 -58.23
CA PHE A 257 -1.62 -1.89 -58.62
C PHE A 257 -0.27 -2.43 -59.12
N CYS A 258 0.08 -3.67 -58.73
CA CYS A 258 1.33 -4.29 -59.12
C CYS A 258 1.18 -5.04 -60.45
N ASP A 259 1.81 -4.52 -61.50
CA ASP A 259 2.01 -5.17 -62.80
C ASP A 259 3.51 -5.18 -63.17
N GLU A 260 3.89 -5.79 -64.30
CA GLU A 260 5.32 -5.91 -64.68
C GLU A 260 6.00 -4.54 -64.85
N GLU A 261 5.31 -3.54 -65.41
CA GLU A 261 5.86 -2.21 -65.68
C GLU A 261 6.04 -1.40 -64.39
N THR A 262 5.01 -1.35 -63.55
CA THR A 262 5.04 -0.67 -62.24
C THR A 262 5.98 -1.35 -61.26
N SER A 263 6.16 -2.67 -61.34
CA SER A 263 7.15 -3.43 -60.54
C SER A 263 8.58 -3.06 -60.93
N ALA A 264 8.86 -2.89 -62.22
CA ALA A 264 10.16 -2.38 -62.67
C ALA A 264 10.41 -0.94 -62.18
N LYS A 265 9.40 -0.07 -62.22
CA LYS A 265 9.53 1.30 -61.69
C LYS A 265 9.65 1.40 -60.18
N ALA A 266 8.99 0.50 -59.44
CA ALA A 266 9.19 0.38 -58.02
C ALA A 266 10.60 -0.12 -57.69
N ALA A 267 11.18 -1.01 -58.51
CA ALA A 267 12.57 -1.43 -58.39
C ALA A 267 13.53 -0.24 -58.59
N ASP A 268 13.36 0.52 -59.69
CA ASP A 268 14.14 1.74 -59.97
C ASP A 268 14.10 2.71 -58.79
N LEU A 269 12.91 2.92 -58.19
CA LEU A 269 12.71 3.81 -57.05
C LEU A 269 13.46 3.35 -55.80
N VAL A 270 13.38 2.06 -55.48
CA VAL A 270 14.03 1.48 -54.30
C VAL A 270 15.54 1.53 -54.44
N GLU A 271 16.08 1.17 -55.61
CA GLU A 271 17.51 1.25 -55.87
C GLU A 271 18.02 2.68 -55.78
N THR A 272 17.32 3.63 -56.40
CA THR A 272 17.71 5.05 -56.44
C THR A 272 17.81 5.65 -55.03
N LEU A 273 16.85 5.34 -54.16
CA LEU A 273 16.79 5.82 -52.77
C LEU A 273 17.64 5.00 -51.78
N GLY A 274 18.40 4.02 -52.26
CA GLY A 274 19.24 3.16 -51.41
C GLY A 274 18.45 2.29 -50.43
N GLY A 275 17.17 2.01 -50.72
CA GLY A 275 16.29 1.18 -49.90
C GLY A 275 15.97 1.73 -48.50
N LEU A 276 16.32 2.98 -48.16
CA LEU A 276 16.12 3.49 -46.81
C LEU A 276 14.62 3.69 -46.52
N PRO A 277 14.03 3.04 -45.49
CA PRO A 277 12.58 3.11 -45.23
C PRO A 277 12.05 4.52 -45.01
N LEU A 278 12.81 5.41 -44.37
CA LEU A 278 12.41 6.80 -44.17
C LEU A 278 12.33 7.57 -45.50
N ALA A 279 13.31 7.41 -46.38
CA ALA A 279 13.32 8.05 -47.70
C ALA A 279 12.17 7.51 -48.56
N LEU A 280 11.93 6.19 -48.53
CA LEU A 280 10.83 5.56 -49.24
C LEU A 280 9.46 6.01 -48.71
N GLU A 281 9.26 6.14 -47.41
CA GLU A 281 8.01 6.65 -46.84
C GLU A 281 7.73 8.07 -47.33
N GLN A 282 8.74 8.94 -47.37
CA GLN A 282 8.62 10.32 -47.84
C GLN A 282 8.36 10.39 -49.35
N ALA A 283 9.04 9.57 -50.15
CA ALA A 283 8.85 9.49 -51.61
C ALA A 283 7.45 8.94 -51.95
N CYS A 284 7.02 7.87 -51.28
CA CYS A 284 5.69 7.29 -51.48
C CYS A 284 4.58 8.21 -51.00
N ALA A 285 4.82 9.00 -49.94
CA ALA A 285 3.89 10.04 -49.51
C ALA A 285 3.72 11.11 -50.58
N TYR A 286 4.82 11.57 -51.19
CA TYR A 286 4.80 12.51 -52.31
C TYR A 286 4.02 11.95 -53.52
N ILE A 287 4.38 10.74 -53.97
CA ILE A 287 3.73 10.04 -55.08
C ILE A 287 2.22 9.91 -54.83
N SER A 288 1.84 9.48 -53.63
CA SER A 288 0.44 9.28 -53.26
C SER A 288 -0.33 10.60 -53.13
N HIS A 289 0.28 11.65 -52.59
CA HIS A 289 -0.38 12.93 -52.39
C HIS A 289 -0.57 13.68 -53.71
N LEU A 290 0.45 13.68 -54.57
CA LEU A 290 0.42 14.37 -55.86
C LEU A 290 -0.19 13.55 -56.98
N SER A 291 -0.44 12.26 -56.73
CA SER A 291 -0.92 11.31 -57.74
C SER A 291 -0.02 11.28 -58.99
N CYS A 292 1.29 11.50 -58.82
CA CYS A 292 2.26 11.40 -59.92
C CYS A 292 2.74 9.94 -60.08
N SER A 293 3.29 9.61 -61.24
CA SER A 293 3.90 8.30 -61.49
C SER A 293 5.26 8.17 -60.79
N MET A 294 5.70 6.94 -60.52
CA MET A 294 7.05 6.68 -59.97
C MET A 294 8.15 7.20 -60.90
N SER A 295 7.93 7.16 -62.22
CA SER A 295 8.87 7.64 -63.23
C SER A 295 9.03 9.16 -63.19
N GLU A 296 7.94 9.90 -63.03
CA GLU A 296 7.98 11.37 -62.88
C GLU A 296 8.70 11.78 -61.60
N TYR A 297 8.45 11.05 -60.50
CA TYR A 297 9.18 11.28 -59.25
C TYR A 297 10.68 11.04 -59.42
N LEU A 298 11.08 9.95 -60.07
CA LEU A 298 12.49 9.61 -60.30
C LEU A 298 13.23 10.65 -61.13
N GLN A 299 12.59 11.18 -62.18
CA GLN A 299 13.16 12.26 -62.99
C GLN A 299 13.41 13.52 -62.17
N GLN A 300 12.46 13.89 -61.31
CA GLN A 300 12.64 15.03 -60.41
C GLN A 300 13.74 14.75 -59.38
N TYR A 301 13.77 13.54 -58.82
CA TYR A 301 14.80 13.14 -57.88
C TYR A 301 16.20 13.19 -58.48
N GLU A 302 16.41 12.64 -59.67
CA GLU A 302 17.70 12.69 -60.35
C GLU A 302 18.17 14.13 -60.56
N LYS A 303 17.28 14.99 -61.06
CA LYS A 303 17.56 16.40 -61.28
C LYS A 303 18.02 17.09 -59.98
N TYR A 304 17.24 17.00 -58.91
CA TYR A 304 17.58 17.64 -57.62
C TYR A 304 18.81 17.01 -56.96
N SER A 305 19.02 15.70 -57.13
CA SER A 305 20.21 15.02 -56.59
C SER A 305 21.50 15.50 -57.25
N LEU A 306 21.48 15.81 -58.56
CA LEU A 306 22.62 16.34 -59.29
C LEU A 306 22.89 17.80 -58.90
N GLU A 307 21.85 18.62 -58.78
CA GLU A 307 21.96 20.01 -58.30
C GLU A 307 22.65 20.06 -56.91
N LEU A 308 22.28 19.16 -56.00
CA LEU A 308 22.90 19.04 -54.67
C LEU A 308 24.38 18.62 -54.68
N LEU A 309 24.77 17.78 -55.64
CA LEU A 309 26.15 17.32 -55.79
C LEU A 309 27.03 18.39 -56.46
N ASP A 310 26.46 19.22 -57.32
CA ASP A 310 27.17 20.31 -58.03
C ASP A 310 27.39 21.57 -57.15
N GLU A 311 26.56 21.79 -56.12
CA GLU A 311 26.60 23.01 -55.27
C GLU A 311 27.65 22.98 -54.12
N GLN A 312 28.42 21.91 -53.90
CA GLN A 312 29.27 21.78 -52.70
C GLN A 312 30.80 21.70 -52.90
N ASP A 313 31.54 22.42 -52.05
CA ASP A 313 33.01 22.36 -51.93
C ASP A 313 33.49 20.97 -51.47
N ALA A 314 34.64 20.51 -52.00
CA ALA A 314 35.22 19.19 -51.77
C ALA A 314 35.51 18.83 -50.29
N SER A 315 35.52 19.80 -49.37
CA SER A 315 35.66 19.59 -47.92
C SER A 315 34.33 19.28 -47.21
N SER A 316 33.19 19.65 -47.78
CA SER A 316 31.83 19.43 -47.26
C SER A 316 31.26 18.08 -47.69
N ALA A 317 31.89 17.42 -48.66
CA ALA A 317 31.51 16.10 -49.18
C ALA A 317 31.54 14.98 -48.12
N SER A 318 32.23 15.15 -46.98
CA SER A 318 32.14 14.21 -45.86
C SER A 318 30.83 14.31 -45.07
N MET A 319 30.00 15.33 -45.30
CA MET A 319 28.71 15.50 -44.61
C MET A 319 27.65 14.51 -45.11
N TYR A 320 27.79 14.04 -46.36
CA TYR A 320 27.00 12.98 -46.99
C TYR A 320 27.78 11.67 -47.14
N GLU A 321 28.42 11.22 -46.05
CA GLU A 321 29.18 9.96 -45.95
C GLU A 321 28.51 8.69 -46.54
N SER A 322 27.21 8.71 -46.87
CA SER A 322 26.44 7.54 -47.33
C SER A 322 25.30 7.92 -48.29
N ARG A 323 25.08 7.12 -49.35
CA ARG A 323 24.02 7.27 -50.37
C ARG A 323 22.61 7.46 -49.77
N GLU A 324 22.36 6.86 -48.62
CA GLU A 324 21.09 6.86 -47.91
C GLU A 324 20.79 8.22 -47.25
N ARG A 325 21.82 8.94 -46.78
CA ARG A 325 21.67 10.31 -46.26
C ARG A 325 21.32 11.28 -47.38
N LEU A 326 21.98 11.13 -48.55
CA LEU A 326 21.65 11.90 -49.75
C LEU A 326 20.20 11.61 -50.18
N ALA A 327 19.75 10.35 -50.13
CA ALA A 327 18.38 10.00 -50.51
C ALA A 327 17.29 10.62 -49.63
N VAL A 328 17.48 10.66 -48.30
CA VAL A 328 16.56 11.38 -47.39
C VAL A 328 16.60 12.87 -47.67
N HIS A 329 17.80 13.42 -47.89
CA HIS A 329 18.00 14.83 -48.12
C HIS A 329 17.32 15.31 -49.40
N THR A 330 17.55 14.63 -50.52
CA THR A 330 16.92 14.92 -51.82
C THR A 330 15.40 14.72 -51.76
N THR A 331 14.92 13.60 -51.18
CA THR A 331 13.47 13.35 -51.06
C THR A 331 12.79 14.40 -50.19
N TRP A 332 13.43 14.79 -49.09
CA TRP A 332 12.96 15.87 -48.24
C TRP A 332 12.92 17.20 -49.00
N LEU A 333 13.98 17.55 -49.74
CA LEU A 333 14.04 18.78 -50.53
C LEU A 333 12.96 18.82 -51.61
N LEU A 334 12.68 17.71 -52.29
CA LEU A 334 11.58 17.61 -53.24
C LEU A 334 10.23 17.89 -52.57
N ASN A 335 9.96 17.24 -51.43
CA ASN A 335 8.73 17.44 -50.67
C ASN A 335 8.65 18.89 -50.17
N PHE A 336 9.76 19.43 -49.70
CA PHE A 336 9.88 20.79 -49.19
C PHE A 336 9.64 21.83 -50.27
N GLU A 337 10.25 21.67 -51.44
CA GLU A 337 10.12 22.60 -52.56
C GLU A 337 8.71 22.59 -53.12
N TYR A 338 8.06 21.42 -53.16
CA TYR A 338 6.64 21.34 -53.48
C TYR A 338 5.76 22.05 -52.44
N ILE A 339 6.01 21.83 -51.15
CA ILE A 339 5.29 22.55 -50.08
C ILE A 339 5.52 24.05 -50.24
N LYS A 340 6.74 24.51 -50.49
CA LYS A 340 7.08 25.92 -50.68
C LYS A 340 6.31 26.56 -51.83
N GLN A 341 6.11 25.83 -52.93
CA GLN A 341 5.36 26.28 -54.11
C GLN A 341 3.84 26.13 -53.98
N SER A 342 3.37 25.35 -53.00
CA SER A 342 1.93 25.15 -52.75
C SER A 342 1.26 26.44 -52.24
N LYS A 343 -0.04 26.58 -52.53
CA LYS A 343 -0.83 27.72 -52.04
C LYS A 343 -0.80 27.78 -50.51
N ASN A 344 -0.26 28.87 -49.95
CA ASN A 344 -0.04 29.09 -48.51
C ASN A 344 1.01 28.16 -47.87
N GLY A 345 1.83 27.47 -48.66
CA GLY A 345 2.82 26.53 -48.16
C GLY A 345 4.10 27.19 -47.63
N ASN A 346 4.36 28.46 -47.98
CA ASN A 346 5.33 29.33 -47.30
C ASN A 346 5.12 29.36 -45.77
N PHE A 347 3.87 29.36 -45.30
CA PHE A 347 3.54 29.31 -43.88
C PHE A 347 3.85 27.96 -43.24
N ALA A 348 3.65 26.86 -43.97
CA ALA A 348 4.01 25.52 -43.52
C ALA A 348 5.52 25.32 -43.44
N VAL A 349 6.27 25.85 -44.42
CA VAL A 349 7.74 25.90 -44.42
C VAL A 349 8.27 26.65 -43.22
N ARG A 350 7.68 27.82 -42.92
CA ARG A 350 8.09 28.64 -41.76
C ARG A 350 7.94 27.89 -40.44
N PHE A 351 6.81 27.20 -40.23
CA PHE A 351 6.62 26.36 -39.05
C PHE A 351 7.56 25.14 -39.02
N LEU A 352 7.83 24.52 -40.17
CA LEU A 352 8.77 23.41 -40.30
C LEU A 352 10.20 23.82 -39.91
N HIS A 353 10.65 25.00 -40.37
CA HIS A 353 11.94 25.57 -40.00
C HIS A 353 12.04 25.85 -38.50
N ALA A 354 10.99 26.42 -37.89
CA ALA A 354 10.94 26.61 -36.44
C ALA A 354 10.99 25.27 -35.67
N CYS A 355 10.28 24.25 -36.15
CA CYS A 355 10.30 22.91 -35.56
C CYS A 355 11.68 22.25 -35.60
N ALA A 356 12.61 22.70 -36.45
CA ALA A 356 13.98 22.21 -36.44
C ALA A 356 14.74 22.58 -35.15
N PHE A 357 14.24 23.51 -34.33
CA PHE A 357 14.85 23.91 -33.06
C PHE A 357 14.13 23.35 -31.83
N PHE A 358 13.00 22.65 -32.04
CA PHE A 358 12.23 22.03 -30.97
C PHE A 358 12.67 20.59 -30.70
N ASN A 359 12.30 20.08 -29.53
CA ASN A 359 12.35 18.64 -29.27
C ASN A 359 11.62 17.86 -30.38
N PRO A 360 12.24 16.82 -31.00
CA PRO A 360 11.64 16.07 -32.10
C PRO A 360 10.34 15.34 -31.72
N ALA A 361 10.12 15.05 -30.44
CA ALA A 361 8.95 14.35 -29.95
C ALA A 361 7.94 15.31 -29.27
N GLU A 362 6.66 14.98 -29.40
CA GLU A 362 5.53 15.63 -28.70
C GLU A 362 5.39 17.16 -28.93
N ILE A 363 5.70 17.64 -30.14
CA ILE A 363 5.45 19.03 -30.57
C ILE A 363 3.95 19.30 -30.54
N GLN A 364 3.50 20.21 -29.68
CA GLN A 364 2.07 20.49 -29.52
C GLN A 364 1.49 21.20 -30.76
N GLN A 365 0.27 20.84 -31.18
CA GLN A 365 -0.35 21.42 -32.39
C GLN A 365 -0.64 22.92 -32.28
N ASP A 366 -0.78 23.43 -31.06
CA ASP A 366 -0.99 24.85 -30.77
C ASP A 366 0.30 25.70 -30.83
N LEU A 367 1.45 25.08 -31.13
CA LEU A 367 2.64 25.80 -31.57
C LEU A 367 2.48 26.39 -32.98
N ILE A 368 1.48 25.96 -33.75
CA ILE A 368 1.07 26.63 -34.99
C ILE A 368 0.22 27.85 -34.58
N ASN A 369 0.89 28.98 -34.34
CA ASN A 369 0.30 30.20 -33.78
C ASN A 369 0.99 31.46 -34.35
N PRO A 370 0.44 32.68 -34.20
CA PRO A 370 1.04 33.90 -34.78
C PRO A 370 2.35 34.36 -34.13
N GLY A 371 2.74 33.79 -32.96
CA GLY A 371 3.94 34.19 -32.20
C GLY A 371 3.76 35.41 -31.28
N LYS A 372 4.61 35.55 -30.25
CA LYS A 372 4.65 36.72 -29.35
C LYS A 372 6.09 37.20 -29.10
N PRO A 373 6.49 38.39 -29.57
CA PRO A 373 5.75 39.28 -30.47
C PRO A 373 5.42 38.55 -31.78
N PRO A 374 4.43 39.05 -32.54
CA PRO A 374 4.03 38.40 -33.78
C PRO A 374 5.24 38.14 -34.68
N ILE A 375 5.21 37.00 -35.35
CA ILE A 375 6.19 36.66 -36.37
C ILE A 375 6.16 37.77 -37.43
N GLU A 376 7.33 38.25 -37.86
CA GLU A 376 7.47 39.34 -38.86
C GLU A 376 7.00 38.90 -40.26
N ASP A 377 5.69 38.69 -40.39
CA ASP A 377 4.94 38.30 -41.59
C ASP A 377 3.44 38.39 -41.28
N ASP A 378 2.84 39.51 -41.64
CA ASP A 378 1.42 39.80 -41.38
C ASP A 378 0.49 38.80 -42.08
N ALA A 379 0.91 38.26 -43.23
CA ALA A 379 0.15 37.26 -43.96
C ALA A 379 0.12 35.91 -43.23
N TYR A 380 1.24 35.53 -42.58
CA TYR A 380 1.28 34.34 -41.72
C TYR A 380 0.35 34.51 -40.52
N GLN A 381 0.39 35.68 -39.86
CA GLN A 381 -0.45 35.98 -38.70
C GLN A 381 -1.94 35.88 -39.04
N GLU A 382 -2.39 36.62 -40.07
CA GLU A 382 -3.78 36.64 -40.51
C GLU A 382 -4.27 35.23 -40.91
N TYR A 383 -3.39 34.44 -41.52
CA TYR A 383 -3.73 33.10 -41.96
C TYR A 383 -3.84 32.10 -40.80
N VAL A 384 -2.88 32.10 -39.87
CA VAL A 384 -2.83 31.14 -38.75
C VAL A 384 -3.90 31.42 -37.70
N ASP A 385 -4.30 32.68 -37.52
CA ASP A 385 -5.41 33.06 -36.63
C ASP A 385 -6.76 32.47 -37.09
N THR A 386 -6.87 32.01 -38.35
CA THR A 386 -8.05 31.29 -38.80
C THR A 386 -8.01 29.80 -38.38
N PRO A 387 -9.12 29.21 -37.91
CA PRO A 387 -9.19 27.77 -37.60
C PRO A 387 -8.84 26.84 -38.78
N ILE A 388 -9.03 27.36 -40.00
CA ILE A 388 -8.75 26.65 -41.26
C ILE A 388 -7.25 26.70 -41.57
N GLY A 389 -6.57 27.82 -41.32
CA GLY A 389 -5.17 28.01 -41.66
C GLY A 389 -4.23 27.09 -40.89
N SER A 390 -4.39 27.00 -39.57
CA SER A 390 -3.62 26.08 -38.72
C SER A 390 -3.84 24.61 -39.08
N SER A 391 -5.10 24.23 -39.34
CA SER A 391 -5.46 22.88 -39.81
C SER A 391 -4.86 22.55 -41.18
N HIS A 392 -4.77 23.54 -42.08
CA HIS A 392 -4.18 23.36 -43.41
C HIS A 392 -2.66 23.20 -43.33
N ILE A 393 -1.96 24.00 -42.52
CA ILE A 393 -0.51 23.83 -42.26
C ILE A 393 -0.24 22.43 -41.70
N LEU A 394 -1.01 22.01 -40.70
CA LEU A 394 -0.88 20.68 -40.12
C LEU A 394 -1.07 19.59 -41.18
N LYS A 395 -2.11 19.72 -42.01
CA LYS A 395 -2.42 18.76 -43.07
C LYS A 395 -1.29 18.66 -44.09
N LEU A 396 -0.77 19.80 -44.59
CA LEU A 396 0.35 19.82 -45.53
C LEU A 396 1.57 19.10 -44.95
N LEU A 397 1.91 19.35 -43.69
CA LEU A 397 3.08 18.74 -43.04
C LEU A 397 2.90 17.24 -42.74
N THR A 398 1.66 16.77 -42.52
CA THR A 398 1.38 15.34 -42.28
C THR A 398 1.19 14.54 -43.57
N ASP A 399 0.65 15.14 -44.63
CA ASP A 399 0.32 14.44 -45.87
C ASP A 399 1.58 13.94 -46.61
N PHE A 400 2.69 14.68 -46.51
CA PHE A 400 4.02 14.29 -47.02
C PHE A 400 4.84 13.42 -46.05
N SER A 401 4.23 12.92 -44.96
CA SER A 401 4.89 12.13 -43.91
C SER A 401 6.13 12.83 -43.28
N LEU A 402 6.20 14.16 -43.33
CA LEU A 402 7.26 14.95 -42.67
C LEU A 402 7.04 15.00 -41.15
N PHE A 403 5.78 15.09 -40.74
CA PHE A 403 5.34 14.99 -39.35
C PHE A 403 4.44 13.78 -39.15
N LYS A 404 4.61 13.09 -38.02
CA LYS A 404 3.70 12.04 -37.56
C LYS A 404 2.76 12.60 -36.50
N LYS A 405 1.45 12.42 -36.68
CA LYS A 405 0.44 12.83 -35.69
C LYS A 405 0.25 11.75 -34.62
N ASN A 406 0.31 12.13 -33.36
CA ASN A 406 0.07 11.25 -32.20
C ASN A 406 -1.35 11.40 -31.65
N LYS A 407 -1.82 10.41 -30.88
CA LYS A 407 -3.19 10.34 -30.32
C LYS A 407 -3.57 11.50 -29.37
N ARG A 408 -2.60 12.23 -28.81
CA ARG A 408 -2.79 13.30 -27.81
C ARG A 408 -2.65 14.72 -28.36
N SER A 409 -2.99 14.95 -29.64
CA SER A 409 -2.87 16.26 -30.28
C SER A 409 -1.43 16.82 -30.33
N SER A 410 -0.44 15.94 -30.35
CA SER A 410 0.97 16.28 -30.55
C SER A 410 1.51 15.71 -31.86
N LEU A 411 2.65 16.23 -32.30
CA LEU A 411 3.34 15.88 -33.53
C LEU A 411 4.75 15.38 -33.21
N THR A 412 5.28 14.53 -34.08
CA THR A 412 6.66 14.06 -34.01
C THR A 412 7.33 14.33 -35.35
N VAL A 413 8.51 14.94 -35.31
CA VAL A 413 9.39 15.12 -36.47
C VAL A 413 10.58 14.19 -36.31
N HIS A 414 10.98 13.53 -37.40
CA HIS A 414 12.15 12.68 -37.35
C HIS A 414 13.42 13.54 -37.19
N ARG A 415 14.32 13.16 -36.28
CA ARG A 415 15.54 13.93 -35.96
C ARG A 415 16.43 14.19 -37.19
N LEU A 416 16.56 13.21 -38.08
CA LEU A 416 17.29 13.37 -39.34
C LEU A 416 16.70 14.49 -40.22
N VAL A 417 15.37 14.67 -40.19
CA VAL A 417 14.72 15.78 -40.91
C VAL A 417 15.10 17.12 -40.28
N GLN A 418 15.10 17.23 -38.95
CA GLN A 418 15.56 18.46 -38.27
C GLN A 418 17.06 18.74 -38.51
N GLU A 419 17.90 17.70 -38.55
CA GLU A 419 19.34 17.83 -38.85
C GLU A 419 19.57 18.33 -40.28
N VAL A 420 18.84 17.76 -41.26
CA VAL A 420 18.89 18.21 -42.67
C VAL A 420 18.42 19.65 -42.82
N ILE A 421 17.32 20.04 -42.17
CA ILE A 421 16.83 21.44 -42.20
C ILE A 421 17.91 22.39 -41.70
N ARG A 422 18.51 22.11 -40.53
CA ARG A 422 19.54 22.97 -39.94
C ARG A 422 20.82 23.03 -40.80
N GLY A 423 21.12 21.98 -41.56
CA GLY A 423 22.27 21.94 -42.47
C GLY A 423 22.07 22.70 -43.78
N ASN A 424 20.82 22.90 -44.22
CA ASN A 424 20.49 23.52 -45.52
C ASN A 424 20.04 24.98 -45.44
N ILE A 425 19.57 25.43 -44.28
CA ILE A 425 19.16 26.82 -44.12
C ILE A 425 20.40 27.72 -44.13
N SER A 426 20.33 28.83 -44.86
CA SER A 426 21.40 29.84 -44.87
C SER A 426 21.63 30.40 -43.46
N PRO A 427 22.81 30.97 -43.15
CA PRO A 427 23.05 31.58 -41.84
C PRO A 427 22.00 32.62 -41.44
N GLU A 428 21.47 33.38 -42.40
CA GLU A 428 20.39 34.36 -42.16
C GLU A 428 19.04 33.70 -41.87
N GLU A 429 18.68 32.66 -42.63
CA GLU A 429 17.47 31.88 -42.38
C GLU A 429 17.55 31.08 -41.08
N TYR A 430 18.74 30.62 -40.69
CA TYR A 430 18.97 29.96 -39.40
C TYR A 430 18.57 30.87 -38.25
N VAL A 431 19.05 32.12 -38.26
CA VAL A 431 18.69 33.14 -37.26
C VAL A 431 17.19 33.42 -37.30
N SER A 432 16.61 33.66 -38.48
CA SER A 432 15.17 33.93 -38.62
C SER A 432 14.31 32.79 -38.08
N SER A 433 14.69 31.54 -38.40
CA SER A 433 13.95 30.34 -37.99
C SER A 433 14.06 30.08 -36.50
N LEU A 434 15.21 30.37 -35.90
CA LEU A 434 15.41 30.31 -34.45
C LEU A 434 14.57 31.38 -33.74
N VAL A 435 14.51 32.60 -34.28
CA VAL A 435 13.66 33.68 -33.75
C VAL A 435 12.18 33.31 -33.86
N ASP A 436 11.75 32.75 -34.97
CA ASP A 436 10.39 32.25 -35.14
C ASP A 436 10.09 31.16 -34.10
N ALA A 437 10.99 30.18 -33.90
CA ALA A 437 10.85 29.14 -32.87
C ALA A 437 10.69 29.74 -31.45
N ILE A 438 11.48 30.76 -31.12
CA ILE A 438 11.39 31.49 -29.84
C ILE A 438 10.04 32.21 -29.71
N ARG A 439 9.57 32.90 -30.75
CA ARG A 439 8.29 33.63 -30.74
C ARG A 439 7.08 32.69 -30.64
N LEU A 440 7.09 31.57 -31.36
CA LEU A 440 6.05 30.54 -31.30
C LEU A 440 5.96 29.91 -29.90
N LEU A 441 7.11 29.58 -29.30
CA LEU A 441 7.15 29.07 -27.93
C LEU A 441 6.72 30.12 -26.91
N SER A 442 7.20 31.36 -27.05
CA SER A 442 6.81 32.49 -26.19
C SER A 442 5.29 32.71 -26.20
N TYR A 443 4.67 32.66 -27.39
CA TYR A 443 3.22 32.70 -27.52
C TYR A 443 2.57 31.54 -26.77
N ALA A 444 2.99 30.29 -27.03
CA ALA A 444 2.43 29.11 -26.39
C ALA A 444 2.56 29.14 -24.86
N PHE A 445 3.69 29.63 -24.33
CA PHE A 445 3.89 29.85 -22.90
C PHE A 445 2.87 30.85 -22.32
N SER A 446 2.56 31.93 -23.04
CA SER A 446 1.60 32.95 -22.56
C SER A 446 0.15 32.46 -22.43
N PHE A 447 -0.22 31.38 -23.12
CA PHE A 447 -1.51 30.70 -22.98
C PHE A 447 -1.44 29.42 -22.13
N SER A 448 -0.28 29.11 -21.57
CA SER A 448 -0.09 28.02 -20.61
C SER A 448 -0.05 28.61 -19.20
N ARG A 449 -0.58 27.89 -18.21
CA ARG A 449 -0.34 28.27 -16.81
C ARG A 449 1.14 28.02 -16.50
N SER A 450 1.84 29.07 -16.08
CA SER A 450 3.23 29.00 -15.66
C SER A 450 3.30 28.90 -14.12
N PRO A 451 4.35 28.28 -13.55
CA PRO A 451 4.63 28.37 -12.12
C PRO A 451 4.66 29.79 -11.55
N ASP A 452 4.87 30.80 -12.40
CA ASP A 452 4.76 32.22 -12.06
C ASP A 452 3.42 32.60 -11.43
N ASP A 453 2.30 32.01 -11.88
CA ASP A 453 0.97 32.31 -11.34
C ASP A 453 0.81 31.82 -9.89
N LEU A 454 1.37 30.64 -9.59
CA LEU A 454 1.40 30.12 -8.23
C LEU A 454 2.27 30.99 -7.33
N LEU A 455 3.44 31.38 -7.81
CA LEU A 455 4.44 32.10 -7.01
C LEU A 455 4.05 33.57 -6.79
N THR A 456 3.51 34.26 -7.80
CA THR A 456 2.97 35.62 -7.67
C THR A 456 1.76 35.66 -6.71
N SER A 457 0.94 34.61 -6.69
CA SER A 457 -0.15 34.46 -5.71
C SER A 457 0.35 34.25 -4.26
N MET A 458 1.56 33.69 -4.09
CA MET A 458 2.21 33.54 -2.78
C MET A 458 2.88 34.82 -2.30
N ILE A 459 3.46 35.60 -3.22
CA ILE A 459 4.17 36.86 -2.90
C ILE A 459 3.17 37.98 -2.55
N ASN A 460 2.06 38.11 -3.28
CA ASN A 460 1.02 39.11 -2.99
C ASN A 460 0.12 38.78 -1.79
N LYS A 461 0.24 37.57 -1.23
CA LYS A 461 -0.41 37.15 0.02
C LYS A 461 0.62 36.97 1.12
N HIS A 462 1.31 38.05 1.48
CA HIS A 462 1.95 38.15 2.78
C HIS A 462 0.88 38.07 3.88
N HIS A 463 0.48 36.86 4.28
CA HIS A 463 0.13 36.41 5.64
C HIS A 463 -0.66 35.09 5.71
N ASP A 464 -1.13 34.53 4.59
CA ASP A 464 -1.95 33.32 4.63
C ASP A 464 -1.23 32.09 4.05
N ARG A 465 -0.93 31.13 4.93
CA ARG A 465 -0.69 29.72 4.56
C ARG A 465 -2.00 29.13 4.03
N ALA A 466 -2.38 29.53 2.82
CA ALA A 466 -3.43 28.88 2.04
C ALA A 466 -2.91 27.52 1.54
N SER A 467 -3.80 26.54 1.60
CA SER A 467 -3.67 25.15 1.19
C SER A 467 -3.04 25.00 -0.20
N LEU A 468 -1.81 24.50 -0.26
CA LEU A 468 -1.26 23.86 -1.46
C LEU A 468 -1.84 22.44 -1.56
N GLN A 469 -3.14 22.34 -1.82
CA GLN A 469 -3.76 21.16 -2.42
C GLN A 469 -4.10 21.57 -3.85
N THR A 470 -3.16 21.40 -4.78
CA THR A 470 -3.55 21.35 -6.19
C THR A 470 -4.37 20.08 -6.37
N THR A 471 -5.67 20.25 -6.59
CA THR A 471 -6.64 19.17 -6.83
C THR A 471 -6.44 18.53 -8.21
N ASP A 472 -5.66 19.17 -9.09
CA ASP A 472 -5.41 18.72 -10.45
C ASP A 472 -3.92 18.37 -10.67
N PRO A 473 -3.56 17.08 -10.79
CA PRO A 473 -2.21 16.64 -11.08
C PRO A 473 -1.73 17.01 -12.50
N SER A 474 -2.59 17.58 -13.36
CA SER A 474 -2.27 17.97 -14.74
C SER A 474 -2.14 19.48 -14.99
N LEU A 475 -2.20 20.30 -13.95
CA LEU A 475 -2.22 21.77 -14.03
C LEU A 475 -1.09 22.38 -14.87
N PHE A 476 0.13 21.86 -14.74
CA PHE A 476 1.35 22.31 -15.42
C PHE A 476 1.85 21.32 -16.46
N HIS A 477 1.05 20.31 -16.82
CA HIS A 477 1.46 19.31 -17.82
C HIS A 477 1.87 19.96 -19.15
N LYS A 478 1.08 20.94 -19.62
CA LYS A 478 1.38 21.68 -20.84
C LYS A 478 2.66 22.50 -20.74
N TRP A 479 2.86 23.22 -19.62
CA TRP A 479 4.08 23.98 -19.34
C TRP A 479 5.32 23.08 -19.37
N HIS A 480 5.25 21.93 -18.70
CA HIS A 480 6.31 20.92 -18.69
C HIS A 480 6.70 20.49 -20.12
N LYS A 481 5.72 20.20 -20.99
CA LYS A 481 6.00 19.84 -22.40
C LYS A 481 6.65 20.98 -23.18
N LEU A 482 6.22 22.23 -22.99
CA LEU A 482 6.84 23.39 -23.63
C LEU A 482 8.29 23.61 -23.16
N CYS A 483 8.59 23.36 -21.88
CA CYS A 483 9.95 23.44 -21.35
C CYS A 483 10.92 22.45 -22.01
N LEU A 484 10.44 21.29 -22.48
CA LEU A 484 11.27 20.33 -23.22
C LEU A 484 11.76 20.90 -24.56
N HIS A 485 10.93 21.68 -25.26
CA HIS A 485 11.33 22.39 -26.47
C HIS A 485 12.30 23.54 -26.14
N ALA A 486 12.03 24.26 -25.05
CA ALA A 486 12.87 25.36 -24.60
C ALA A 486 14.29 24.90 -24.21
N HIS A 487 14.45 23.67 -23.68
CA HIS A 487 15.77 23.07 -23.43
C HIS A 487 16.59 22.88 -24.69
N GLU A 488 15.95 22.41 -25.77
CA GLU A 488 16.63 22.19 -27.05
C GLU A 488 17.05 23.53 -27.67
N VAL A 489 16.15 24.51 -27.65
CA VAL A 489 16.45 25.89 -28.09
C VAL A 489 17.64 26.46 -27.29
N ARG A 490 17.65 26.33 -25.96
CA ARG A 490 18.75 26.79 -25.11
C ARG A 490 20.09 26.13 -25.47
N LYS A 491 20.08 24.81 -25.73
CA LYS A 491 21.28 24.04 -26.10
C LYS A 491 21.84 24.52 -27.43
N LEU A 492 21.00 24.60 -28.45
CA LEU A 492 21.39 25.09 -29.78
C LEU A 492 21.88 26.54 -29.73
N LEU A 493 21.24 27.39 -28.91
CA LEU A 493 21.64 28.78 -28.70
C LEU A 493 23.00 28.91 -28.01
N LEU A 494 23.31 28.04 -27.04
CA LEU A 494 24.64 27.98 -26.41
C LEU A 494 25.73 27.58 -27.42
N ASP A 495 25.46 26.60 -28.27
CA ASP A 495 26.44 26.13 -29.26
C ASP A 495 26.61 27.14 -30.41
N PHE A 496 25.53 27.79 -30.84
CA PHE A 496 25.58 28.89 -31.79
C PHE A 496 26.45 30.05 -31.29
N LEU A 497 26.27 30.46 -30.02
CA LEU A 497 27.05 31.55 -29.41
C LEU A 497 28.52 31.20 -29.14
N LYS A 498 28.88 29.90 -29.06
CA LYS A 498 30.30 29.48 -28.98
C LYS A 498 31.00 29.51 -30.33
N THR A 499 30.25 29.23 -31.39
CA THR A 499 30.78 28.96 -32.73
C THR A 499 30.74 30.21 -33.62
N SER A 500 29.74 31.08 -33.45
CA SER A 500 29.62 32.34 -34.20
C SER A 500 30.51 33.44 -33.62
N GLN A 501 31.33 34.08 -34.47
CA GLN A 501 32.14 35.25 -34.10
C GLN A 501 31.32 36.55 -34.04
N LEU A 502 30.14 36.58 -34.66
CA LEU A 502 29.23 37.72 -34.73
C LEU A 502 27.93 37.42 -33.98
N LEU A 503 27.58 38.30 -33.05
CA LEU A 503 26.37 38.22 -32.24
C LEU A 503 25.21 38.88 -33.02
N ASP A 504 24.22 38.10 -33.46
CA ASP A 504 23.06 38.65 -34.17
C ASP A 504 22.06 39.26 -33.17
N GLN A 505 21.81 40.57 -33.28
CA GLN A 505 20.91 41.28 -32.37
C GLN A 505 19.47 40.75 -32.40
N ARG A 506 19.06 40.05 -33.45
CA ARG A 506 17.71 39.45 -33.56
C ARG A 506 17.48 38.30 -32.59
N ILE A 507 18.55 37.62 -32.14
CA ILE A 507 18.46 36.50 -31.17
C ILE A 507 18.50 37.01 -29.74
N VAL A 508 19.15 38.15 -29.52
CA VAL A 508 19.45 38.67 -28.19
C VAL A 508 18.33 39.61 -27.73
N ILE A 509 17.13 39.05 -27.72
CA ILE A 509 15.88 39.74 -27.41
C ILE A 509 15.34 39.25 -26.04
N PRO A 510 14.53 40.06 -25.33
CA PRO A 510 14.01 39.72 -24.01
C PRO A 510 13.24 38.39 -23.95
N GLU A 511 12.56 38.02 -25.04
CA GLU A 511 11.80 36.78 -25.20
C GLU A 511 12.71 35.55 -25.11
N THR A 512 13.89 35.62 -25.72
CA THR A 512 14.92 34.58 -25.64
C THR A 512 15.36 34.38 -24.20
N ALA A 513 15.61 35.48 -23.49
CA ALA A 513 16.03 35.43 -22.11
C ALA A 513 14.93 34.86 -21.19
N ARG A 514 13.66 35.22 -21.44
CA ARG A 514 12.51 34.65 -20.72
C ARG A 514 12.36 33.15 -20.97
N LEU A 515 12.52 32.70 -22.21
CA LEU A 515 12.46 31.28 -22.56
C LEU A 515 13.58 30.48 -21.86
N VAL A 516 14.80 31.01 -21.82
CA VAL A 516 15.91 30.40 -21.07
C VAL A 516 15.62 30.37 -19.56
N TYR A 517 14.91 31.37 -19.03
CA TYR A 517 14.49 31.39 -17.63
C TYR A 517 13.42 30.34 -17.31
N GLU A 518 12.44 30.09 -18.19
CA GLU A 518 11.48 28.98 -18.04
C GLU A 518 12.22 27.63 -17.94
N CYS A 519 13.29 27.44 -18.74
CA CYS A 519 14.17 26.27 -18.61
C CYS A 519 14.85 26.19 -17.25
N ALA A 520 15.27 27.33 -16.70
CA ALA A 520 15.92 27.39 -15.40
C ALA A 520 14.95 27.01 -14.27
N LEU A 521 13.70 27.46 -14.34
CA LEU A 521 12.64 27.05 -13.40
C LEU A 521 12.39 25.55 -13.49
N HIS A 522 12.27 25.00 -14.69
CA HIS A 522 12.11 23.56 -14.91
C HIS A 522 13.27 22.76 -14.32
N LEU A 523 14.53 23.14 -14.60
CA LEU A 523 15.71 22.48 -14.01
C LEU A 523 15.72 22.57 -12.48
N ASN A 524 15.24 23.68 -11.93
CA ASN A 524 15.19 23.83 -10.48
C ASN A 524 14.14 22.92 -9.84
N VAL A 525 12.96 22.77 -10.48
CA VAL A 525 11.92 21.80 -10.09
C VAL A 525 12.46 20.37 -10.07
N ASP A 526 13.27 20.01 -11.07
CA ASP A 526 13.96 18.70 -11.18
C ASP A 526 15.16 18.56 -10.22
N SER A 527 15.32 19.48 -9.27
CA SER A 527 16.42 19.53 -8.29
C SER A 527 17.83 19.70 -8.88
N LYS A 528 17.96 20.04 -10.16
CA LYS A 528 19.23 20.36 -10.84
C LYS A 528 19.65 21.82 -10.60
N THR A 529 19.89 22.16 -9.32
CA THR A 529 20.10 23.57 -8.89
C THR A 529 21.31 24.25 -9.54
N ALA A 530 22.40 23.51 -9.79
CA ALA A 530 23.60 24.07 -10.43
C ALA A 530 23.34 24.43 -11.91
N GLU A 531 22.67 23.55 -12.65
CA GLU A 531 22.29 23.79 -14.04
C GLU A 531 21.24 24.89 -14.15
N ALA A 532 20.27 24.92 -13.22
CA ALA A 532 19.28 25.99 -13.14
C ALA A 532 19.95 27.36 -12.95
N LYS A 533 20.91 27.46 -12.04
CA LYS A 533 21.66 28.71 -11.81
C LYS A 533 22.45 29.12 -13.05
N ALA A 534 23.13 28.18 -13.71
CA ALA A 534 23.85 28.46 -14.95
C ALA A 534 22.90 28.94 -16.08
N ALA A 535 21.68 28.40 -16.15
CA ALA A 535 20.66 28.85 -17.10
C ALA A 535 20.15 30.26 -16.76
N VAL A 536 19.95 30.60 -15.49
CA VAL A 536 19.63 31.99 -15.06
C VAL A 536 20.75 32.95 -15.43
N ASP A 537 22.00 32.61 -15.11
CA ASP A 537 23.16 33.44 -15.45
C ASP A 537 23.25 33.65 -16.97
N PHE A 538 22.90 32.63 -17.75
CA PHE A 538 22.83 32.72 -19.20
C PHE A 538 21.70 33.63 -19.69
N ALA A 539 20.50 33.56 -19.09
CA ALA A 539 19.40 34.49 -19.40
C ALA A 539 19.80 35.95 -19.13
N TYR A 540 20.44 36.24 -18.00
CA TYR A 540 20.98 37.57 -17.70
C TYR A 540 22.08 37.99 -18.68
N LYS A 541 22.93 37.04 -19.13
CA LYS A 541 23.95 37.30 -20.14
C LYS A 541 23.33 37.70 -21.48
N ILE A 542 22.25 37.06 -21.90
CA ILE A 542 21.51 37.43 -23.12
C ILE A 542 21.03 38.88 -23.00
N ILE A 543 20.35 39.24 -21.91
CA ILE A 543 19.91 40.63 -21.71
C ILE A 543 21.07 41.63 -21.75
N ARG A 544 22.23 41.31 -21.16
CA ARG A 544 23.41 42.21 -21.18
C ARG A 544 24.02 42.38 -22.56
N LEU A 545 23.84 41.40 -23.44
CA LEU A 545 24.40 41.41 -24.79
C LEU A 545 23.48 42.12 -25.79
N GLY A 546 22.17 42.19 -25.51
CA GLY A 546 21.22 42.97 -26.30
C GLY A 546 21.21 44.37 -25.71
N ASP A 547 21.58 45.39 -26.48
CA ASP A 547 21.67 46.81 -26.05
C ASP A 547 20.33 47.44 -25.55
N THR A 548 19.34 46.62 -25.20
CA THR A 548 18.10 46.99 -24.52
C THR A 548 18.34 47.46 -23.09
N LEU A 549 18.22 48.77 -22.87
CA LEU A 549 18.14 49.41 -21.54
C LEU A 549 16.85 49.00 -20.82
N LEU A 550 16.86 47.85 -20.16
CA LEU A 550 15.75 47.41 -19.30
C LEU A 550 15.85 48.06 -17.92
N THR A 551 14.72 48.55 -17.40
CA THR A 551 14.66 49.06 -16.02
C THR A 551 14.75 47.91 -15.02
N LYS A 552 14.99 48.23 -13.73
CA LYS A 552 14.95 47.23 -12.67
C LYS A 552 13.60 46.51 -12.58
N ASP A 553 12.51 47.21 -12.89
CA ASP A 553 11.16 46.67 -12.85
C ASP A 553 10.89 45.72 -14.03
N ASP A 554 11.46 46.01 -15.21
CA ASP A 554 11.38 45.11 -16.37
C ASP A 554 12.14 43.80 -16.13
N LEU A 555 13.32 43.88 -15.50
CA LEU A 555 14.09 42.70 -15.09
C LEU A 555 13.37 41.87 -14.03
N ALA A 556 12.70 42.52 -13.08
CA ALA A 556 11.88 41.84 -12.08
C ALA A 556 10.64 41.17 -12.68
N THR A 557 10.12 41.70 -13.79
CA THR A 557 9.00 41.09 -14.52
C THR A 557 9.45 39.89 -15.35
N LEU A 558 10.63 39.97 -15.98
CA LEU A 558 11.20 38.88 -16.77
C LEU A 558 11.68 37.71 -15.89
N PHE A 559 12.32 38.02 -14.75
CA PHE A 559 12.92 37.05 -13.83
C PHE A 559 12.41 37.24 -12.39
N PRO A 560 11.14 36.92 -12.11
CA PRO A 560 10.50 37.26 -10.84
C PRO A 560 10.96 36.44 -9.62
N HIS A 561 11.56 35.26 -9.83
CA HIS A 561 11.89 34.33 -8.75
C HIS A 561 13.38 34.21 -8.47
N GLU A 562 13.72 34.10 -7.18
CA GLU A 562 15.04 33.70 -6.72
C GLU A 562 15.22 32.17 -6.82
N ILE A 563 16.24 31.73 -7.56
CA ILE A 563 16.62 30.32 -7.68
C ILE A 563 17.75 30.02 -6.67
N PRO A 564 17.64 28.97 -5.83
CA PRO A 564 16.65 27.89 -5.87
C PRO A 564 15.29 28.21 -5.23
N LEU A 565 14.22 27.72 -5.86
CA LEU A 565 12.86 27.76 -5.33
C LEU A 565 12.74 26.91 -4.05
N PRO A 566 11.85 27.29 -3.11
CA PRO A 566 11.56 26.50 -1.92
C PRO A 566 11.14 25.07 -2.26
N GLU A 567 11.60 24.09 -1.47
CA GLU A 567 11.37 22.66 -1.72
C GLU A 567 9.88 22.30 -1.86
N LEU A 568 9.02 22.90 -1.04
CA LEU A 568 7.57 22.67 -1.11
C LEU A 568 6.98 23.12 -2.45
N VAL A 569 7.44 24.27 -2.98
CA VAL A 569 6.99 24.79 -4.28
C VAL A 569 7.42 23.86 -5.40
N ARG A 570 8.68 23.41 -5.37
CA ARG A 570 9.21 22.45 -6.36
C ARG A 570 8.39 21.16 -6.39
N ARG A 571 8.04 20.62 -5.23
CA ARG A 571 7.22 19.40 -5.11
C ARG A 571 5.80 19.60 -5.66
N VAL A 572 5.18 20.77 -5.44
CA VAL A 572 3.83 21.05 -5.95
C VAL A 572 3.84 21.22 -7.47
N ILE A 573 4.84 21.93 -8.02
CA ILE A 573 4.98 22.07 -9.47
C ILE A 573 5.21 20.69 -10.10
N SER A 574 6.15 19.92 -9.56
CA SER A 574 6.46 18.54 -10.02
C SER A 574 5.22 17.63 -9.99
N TYR A 575 4.45 17.63 -8.89
CA TYR A 575 3.21 16.85 -8.78
C TYR A 575 2.15 17.26 -9.81
N SER A 576 2.15 18.51 -10.26
CA SER A 576 1.12 19.03 -11.16
C SER A 576 1.52 18.95 -12.65
N CYS A 577 2.66 18.32 -12.97
CA CYS A 577 3.13 18.09 -14.35
C CYS A 577 2.62 16.76 -14.97
N VAL A 578 1.83 15.98 -14.24
CA VAL A 578 1.39 14.63 -14.64
C VAL A 578 0.37 14.70 -15.79
N ALA A 579 0.43 13.75 -16.74
CA ALA A 579 -0.49 13.71 -17.86
C ALA A 579 -1.96 13.55 -17.41
N PRO A 580 -2.94 14.18 -18.09
CA PRO A 580 -4.35 13.98 -17.79
C PRO A 580 -4.72 12.50 -17.97
N ARG A 581 -5.45 11.91 -17.01
CA ARG A 581 -5.93 10.54 -17.12
C ARG A 581 -7.05 10.48 -18.16
N ASP A 582 -6.88 9.65 -19.19
CA ASP A 582 -7.89 9.40 -20.23
C ASP A 582 -9.14 8.72 -19.62
N THR A 583 -10.09 9.51 -19.14
CA THR A 583 -11.41 9.08 -18.67
C THR A 583 -12.30 8.54 -19.80
N LYS A 584 -11.87 8.65 -21.06
CA LYS A 584 -12.64 8.20 -22.24
C LYS A 584 -12.79 6.69 -22.37
N ARG A 585 -11.98 5.86 -21.69
CA ARG A 585 -12.15 4.39 -21.71
C ARG A 585 -13.16 3.83 -20.70
N LEU A 586 -13.70 4.65 -19.79
CA LEU A 586 -14.79 4.26 -18.88
C LEU A 586 -16.19 4.59 -19.43
N SER A 587 -16.28 5.17 -20.63
CA SER A 587 -17.54 5.72 -21.18
C SER A 587 -18.35 4.77 -22.08
N SER A 588 -18.00 3.48 -22.16
CA SER A 588 -18.69 2.53 -23.06
C SER A 588 -19.46 1.39 -22.38
N VAL A 589 -19.71 1.43 -21.06
CA VAL A 589 -20.51 0.40 -20.35
C VAL A 589 -21.41 0.97 -19.26
N VAL A 590 -21.92 2.20 -19.40
CA VAL A 590 -23.02 2.66 -18.55
C VAL A 590 -24.17 3.02 -19.46
N GLU A 591 -25.14 2.13 -19.51
CA GLU A 591 -26.45 2.37 -20.09
C GLU A 591 -27.08 3.61 -19.43
N GLU A 592 -27.79 4.36 -20.26
CA GLU A 592 -28.56 5.55 -19.93
C GLU A 592 -29.49 5.29 -18.73
N GLU A 593 -29.23 5.90 -17.58
CA GLU A 593 -30.27 6.27 -16.61
C GLU A 593 -29.72 7.34 -15.64
N ASP A 594 -30.41 8.49 -15.60
CA ASP A 594 -30.34 9.62 -14.66
C ASP A 594 -29.04 10.45 -14.51
N ILE A 595 -28.90 11.44 -15.42
CA ILE A 595 -28.06 12.63 -15.22
C ILE A 595 -28.75 13.57 -14.22
N MET A 596 -28.23 13.69 -13.01
CA MET A 596 -28.47 14.87 -12.16
C MET A 596 -27.57 16.05 -12.60
N PRO A 597 -28.04 17.31 -12.52
CA PRO A 597 -27.33 18.46 -13.11
C PRO A 597 -26.06 18.84 -12.33
N PHE A 598 -24.99 19.11 -13.09
CA PHE A 598 -23.65 19.49 -12.61
C PHE A 598 -23.53 20.98 -12.17
N THR A 599 -24.63 21.60 -11.70
CA THR A 599 -24.70 23.04 -11.36
C THR A 599 -24.55 23.37 -9.87
N ASP A 600 -24.76 22.42 -8.95
CA ASP A 600 -24.86 22.72 -7.50
C ASP A 600 -23.53 22.89 -6.75
N LEU A 601 -22.42 22.35 -7.25
CA LEU A 601 -21.16 22.32 -6.48
C LEU A 601 -20.45 23.68 -6.40
N LYS A 602 -20.55 24.53 -7.42
CA LYS A 602 -19.94 25.88 -7.43
C LYS A 602 -20.67 26.88 -6.53
N GLU A 603 -21.99 26.78 -6.43
CA GLU A 603 -22.78 27.67 -5.58
C GLU A 603 -22.53 27.40 -4.09
N GLN A 604 -22.37 26.12 -3.72
CA GLN A 604 -22.03 25.72 -2.34
C GLN A 604 -20.64 26.19 -1.90
N GLU A 605 -19.65 26.16 -2.80
CA GLU A 605 -18.28 26.63 -2.50
C GLU A 605 -18.21 28.15 -2.28
N ASN A 606 -19.00 28.92 -3.05
CA ASN A 606 -19.13 30.36 -2.87
C ASN A 606 -19.82 30.72 -1.56
N ALA A 607 -20.94 30.04 -1.22
CA ALA A 607 -21.66 30.26 0.03
C ALA A 607 -20.80 29.96 1.28
N CYS A 608 -19.96 28.93 1.23
CA CYS A 608 -19.02 28.62 2.32
C CYS A 608 -17.96 29.72 2.51
N ASN A 609 -17.47 30.30 1.41
CA ASN A 609 -16.48 31.37 1.48
C ASN A 609 -17.06 32.67 2.07
N GLU A 610 -18.30 33.01 1.75
CA GLU A 610 -18.99 34.17 2.36
C GLU A 610 -19.13 34.02 3.87
N LYS A 611 -19.58 32.84 4.33
CA LYS A 611 -19.71 32.54 5.77
C LYS A 611 -18.38 32.54 6.51
N ARG A 612 -17.28 32.19 5.84
CA ARG A 612 -15.92 32.27 6.41
C ARG A 612 -15.49 33.71 6.66
N VAL A 613 -15.76 34.61 5.71
CA VAL A 613 -15.48 36.03 5.87
C VAL A 613 -16.33 36.61 6.99
N GLU A 614 -17.63 36.31 7.01
CA GLU A 614 -18.56 36.75 8.07
C GLU A 614 -18.08 36.33 9.47
N GLY A 615 -17.75 35.06 9.66
CA GLY A 615 -17.27 34.55 10.95
C GLY A 615 -15.93 35.16 11.38
N ASN A 616 -15.02 35.41 10.42
CA ASN A 616 -13.75 36.07 10.71
C ASN A 616 -13.92 37.54 11.12
N THR A 617 -14.87 38.25 10.51
CA THR A 617 -15.20 39.64 10.88
C THR A 617 -15.71 39.71 12.31
N TYR A 618 -16.69 38.88 12.69
CA TYR A 618 -17.18 38.83 14.08
C TYR A 618 -16.08 38.46 15.08
N PHE A 619 -15.15 37.59 14.69
CA PHE A 619 -14.01 37.23 15.54
C PHE A 619 -13.05 38.43 15.75
N GLN A 620 -12.79 39.24 14.72
CA GLN A 620 -11.94 40.42 14.82
C GLN A 620 -12.58 41.55 15.64
N GLU A 621 -13.90 41.70 15.55
CA GLU A 621 -14.70 42.66 16.32
C GLU A 621 -14.86 42.27 17.80
N GLY A 622 -14.42 41.07 18.19
CA GLY A 622 -14.53 40.57 19.57
C GLY A 622 -15.89 39.94 19.91
N HIS A 623 -16.78 39.78 18.93
CA HIS A 623 -18.08 39.12 19.07
C HIS A 623 -17.94 37.59 18.92
N PHE A 624 -17.27 36.95 19.90
CA PHE A 624 -16.90 35.54 19.81
C PHE A 624 -18.10 34.57 19.80
N GLU A 625 -19.22 34.88 20.47
CA GLU A 625 -20.42 34.03 20.43
C GLU A 625 -21.02 33.95 19.02
N LYS A 626 -21.18 35.11 18.36
CA LYS A 626 -21.67 35.18 16.98
C LYS A 626 -20.73 34.48 16.00
N ALA A 627 -19.42 34.59 16.20
CA ALA A 627 -18.44 33.86 15.39
C ALA A 627 -18.62 32.34 15.53
N VAL A 628 -18.85 31.83 16.75
CA VAL A 628 -19.13 30.41 16.99
C VAL A 628 -20.40 29.95 16.28
N GLU A 629 -21.48 30.74 16.31
CA GLU A 629 -22.73 30.44 15.62
C GLU A 629 -22.53 30.30 14.11
N VAL A 630 -21.84 31.27 13.49
CA VAL A 630 -21.54 31.25 12.05
C VAL A 630 -20.70 30.04 11.68
N TYR A 631 -19.61 29.75 12.39
CA TYR A 631 -18.79 28.58 12.11
C TYR A 631 -19.54 27.26 12.33
N THR A 632 -20.38 27.18 13.36
CA THR A 632 -21.18 25.98 13.64
C THR A 632 -22.21 25.72 12.55
N SER A 633 -22.82 26.77 12.00
CA SER A 633 -23.77 26.63 10.89
C SER A 633 -23.11 25.97 9.66
N VAL A 634 -21.90 26.40 9.29
CA VAL A 634 -21.16 25.83 8.15
C VAL A 634 -20.72 24.40 8.43
N ILE A 635 -20.18 24.14 9.63
CA ILE A 635 -19.73 22.80 10.03
C ILE A 635 -20.91 21.82 9.97
N ASN A 636 -22.08 22.19 10.47
CA ASN A 636 -23.25 21.29 10.45
C ASN A 636 -23.78 21.04 9.04
N MET A 637 -23.65 22.00 8.11
CA MET A 637 -24.07 21.82 6.72
C MET A 637 -23.11 20.97 5.90
N THR A 638 -21.81 21.01 6.21
CA THR A 638 -20.75 20.44 5.34
C THR A 638 -20.08 19.20 5.92
N LYS A 639 -20.15 18.95 7.24
CA LYS A 639 -19.44 17.82 7.89
C LYS A 639 -19.92 16.47 7.34
N GLY A 640 -18.99 15.68 6.81
CA GLY A 640 -19.27 14.38 6.19
C GLY A 640 -19.45 14.42 4.66
N THR A 641 -19.40 15.62 4.05
CA THR A 641 -19.40 15.80 2.59
C THR A 641 -17.97 16.02 2.06
N SER A 642 -17.74 15.83 0.76
CA SER A 642 -16.45 16.08 0.10
C SER A 642 -16.02 17.56 0.07
N SER A 643 -16.91 18.48 0.43
CA SER A 643 -16.68 19.94 0.46
C SER A 643 -16.37 20.50 1.87
N PHE A 644 -16.26 19.65 2.90
CA PHE A 644 -15.93 20.10 4.25
C PHE A 644 -14.51 20.71 4.34
N ASP A 645 -14.41 21.98 4.76
CA ASP A 645 -13.13 22.60 5.10
C ASP A 645 -12.86 22.53 6.62
N PRO A 646 -11.83 21.77 7.07
CA PRO A 646 -11.48 21.67 8.48
C PRO A 646 -11.06 23.01 9.12
N THR A 647 -10.71 24.05 8.36
CA THR A 647 -10.27 25.33 8.94
C THR A 647 -11.33 26.00 9.81
N PHE A 648 -12.61 25.75 9.56
CA PHE A 648 -13.72 26.21 10.40
C PHE A 648 -13.65 25.66 11.83
N LEU A 649 -13.23 24.40 12.01
CA LEU A 649 -12.99 23.82 13.34
C LEU A 649 -11.88 24.57 14.07
N SER A 650 -10.79 24.87 13.36
CA SER A 650 -9.68 25.64 13.92
C SER A 650 -10.11 27.05 14.35
N ASN A 651 -10.94 27.73 13.56
CA ASN A 651 -11.40 29.08 13.88
C ASN A 651 -12.40 29.08 15.04
N ARG A 652 -13.33 28.11 15.06
CA ARG A 652 -14.28 27.94 16.16
C ARG A 652 -13.60 27.57 17.47
N ALA A 653 -12.56 26.71 17.44
CA ALA A 653 -11.72 26.43 18.60
C ALA A 653 -11.11 27.70 19.20
N SER A 654 -10.61 28.62 18.36
CA SER A 654 -10.09 29.90 18.82
C SER A 654 -11.16 30.77 19.48
N ALA A 655 -12.38 30.78 18.96
CA ALA A 655 -13.50 31.52 19.56
C ALA A 655 -13.89 30.93 20.93
N PHE A 656 -13.98 29.60 21.04
CA PHE A 656 -14.25 28.93 22.31
C PHE A 656 -13.17 29.19 23.38
N ILE A 657 -11.89 29.18 22.99
CA ILE A 657 -10.79 29.49 23.91
C ILE A 657 -10.90 30.95 24.43
N ARG A 658 -11.30 31.90 23.58
CA ARG A 658 -11.54 33.30 23.98
C ARG A 658 -12.74 33.45 24.91
N LEU A 659 -13.75 32.60 24.76
CA LEU A 659 -14.93 32.52 25.63
C LEU A 659 -14.67 31.72 26.93
N HIS A 660 -13.43 31.28 27.19
CA HIS A 660 -13.07 30.39 28.30
C HIS A 660 -13.81 29.03 28.31
N ASN A 661 -14.42 28.65 27.19
CA ASN A 661 -15.01 27.34 27.00
C ASN A 661 -13.94 26.37 26.47
N PHE A 662 -13.02 25.99 27.36
CA PHE A 662 -11.85 25.19 26.99
C PHE A 662 -12.20 23.74 26.62
N GLY A 663 -13.31 23.20 27.13
CA GLY A 663 -13.77 21.85 26.79
C GLY A 663 -14.13 21.74 25.30
N ASP A 664 -14.93 22.67 24.79
CA ASP A 664 -15.33 22.67 23.38
C ASP A 664 -14.18 23.06 22.46
N GLY A 665 -13.35 24.02 22.89
CA GLY A 665 -12.13 24.38 22.18
C GLY A 665 -11.15 23.22 22.05
N LEU A 666 -11.04 22.35 23.06
CA LEU A 666 -10.22 21.13 22.99
C LEU A 666 -10.78 20.14 21.98
N ARG A 667 -12.09 19.88 22.00
CA ARG A 667 -12.75 18.95 21.06
C ARG A 667 -12.55 19.37 19.60
N ASP A 668 -12.76 20.65 19.29
CA ASP A 668 -12.56 21.18 17.94
C ASP A 668 -11.08 21.17 17.52
N ALA A 669 -10.15 21.42 18.46
CA ALA A 669 -8.73 21.34 18.17
C ALA A 669 -8.29 19.89 17.85
N GLU A 670 -8.83 18.90 18.56
CA GLU A 670 -8.58 17.48 18.30
C GLU A 670 -9.19 17.02 16.98
N ASP A 671 -10.43 17.43 16.68
CA ASP A 671 -11.09 17.14 15.40
C ASP A 671 -10.30 17.76 14.24
N TYR A 672 -9.82 19.01 14.39
CA TYR A 672 -8.97 19.65 13.40
C TYR A 672 -7.63 18.93 13.18
N ILE A 673 -6.97 18.46 14.25
CA ILE A 673 -5.73 17.68 14.17
C ILE A 673 -5.98 16.35 13.45
N SER A 674 -7.12 15.69 13.66
CA SER A 674 -7.46 14.44 12.99
C SER A 674 -7.54 14.58 11.46
N HIS A 675 -8.04 15.73 10.97
CA HIS A 675 -8.08 16.06 9.55
C HIS A 675 -6.74 16.55 9.00
N ARG A 676 -5.93 17.26 9.82
CA ARG A 676 -4.61 17.78 9.44
C ARG A 676 -3.53 17.42 10.48
N PRO A 677 -2.99 16.19 10.47
CA PRO A 677 -2.11 15.69 11.54
C PRO A 677 -0.79 16.45 11.75
N LYS A 678 -0.29 17.17 10.74
CA LYS A 678 0.96 17.95 10.82
C LYS A 678 0.74 19.46 11.08
N CYS A 679 -0.41 19.84 11.66
CA CYS A 679 -0.76 21.25 11.82
C CYS A 679 -0.27 21.90 13.14
N CYS A 680 0.75 22.75 13.08
CA CYS A 680 1.27 23.44 14.28
C CYS A 680 0.20 24.31 14.99
N LYS A 681 -0.70 24.95 14.23
CA LYS A 681 -1.78 25.80 14.78
C LYS A 681 -2.89 25.00 15.47
N GLY A 682 -3.08 23.72 15.14
CA GLY A 682 -4.04 22.85 15.83
C GLY A 682 -3.50 22.44 17.19
N TYR A 683 -2.26 21.93 17.22
CA TYR A 683 -1.57 21.58 18.46
C TYR A 683 -1.40 22.77 19.42
N ALA A 684 -1.16 23.98 18.92
CA ALA A 684 -1.10 25.17 19.77
C ALA A 684 -2.44 25.51 20.44
N LYS A 685 -3.57 25.35 19.73
CA LYS A 685 -4.90 25.55 20.31
C LYS A 685 -5.25 24.46 21.31
N LYS A 686 -4.92 23.20 20.99
CA LYS A 686 -5.02 22.07 21.93
C LYS A 686 -4.22 22.34 23.21
N ALA A 687 -2.99 22.84 23.08
CA ALA A 687 -2.17 23.22 24.23
C ALA A 687 -2.81 24.34 25.09
N GLN A 688 -3.38 25.36 24.46
CA GLN A 688 -4.08 26.45 25.16
C GLN A 688 -5.33 25.97 25.89
N ALA A 689 -6.16 25.16 25.23
CA ALA A 689 -7.36 24.60 25.83
C ALA A 689 -7.01 23.69 27.02
N LEU A 690 -6.03 22.80 26.87
CA LEU A 690 -5.56 21.93 27.95
C LEU A 690 -4.97 22.72 29.12
N TYR A 691 -4.24 23.81 28.84
CA TYR A 691 -3.73 24.70 29.88
C TYR A 691 -4.86 25.38 30.64
N GLY A 692 -5.90 25.85 29.95
CA GLY A 692 -7.11 26.42 30.56
C GLY A 692 -7.89 25.40 31.42
N LEU A 693 -7.85 24.11 31.06
CA LEU A 693 -8.38 23.00 31.85
C LEU A 693 -7.46 22.55 33.00
N LYS A 694 -6.33 23.23 33.24
CA LYS A 694 -5.31 22.89 34.25
C LYS A 694 -4.64 21.52 34.03
N ARG A 695 -4.61 21.02 32.80
CA ARG A 695 -3.92 19.78 32.40
C ARG A 695 -2.51 20.11 31.89
N CYS A 696 -1.62 20.53 32.79
CA CYS A 696 -0.31 21.11 32.43
C CYS A 696 0.61 20.17 31.64
N TRP A 697 0.63 18.88 31.95
CA TRP A 697 1.45 17.88 31.25
C TRP A 697 0.97 17.63 29.82
N ASP A 698 -0.34 17.42 29.65
CA ASP A 698 -0.96 17.28 28.33
C ASP A 698 -0.78 18.55 27.48
N ALA A 699 -0.95 19.73 28.09
CA ALA A 699 -0.74 21.01 27.44
C ALA A 699 0.70 21.17 26.96
N THR A 700 1.66 20.75 27.78
CA THR A 700 3.10 20.79 27.45
C THR A 700 3.45 19.83 26.32
N CYS A 701 2.87 18.62 26.32
CA CYS A 701 3.02 17.66 25.23
C CYS A 701 2.49 18.22 23.90
N ALA A 702 1.28 18.80 23.90
CA ALA A 702 0.71 19.43 22.71
C ALA A 702 1.54 20.64 22.25
N ALA A 703 2.07 21.44 23.19
CA ALA A 703 2.92 22.57 22.86
C ALA A 703 4.26 22.13 22.25
N ALA A 704 4.85 21.04 22.73
CA ALA A 704 6.08 20.48 22.16
C ALA A 704 5.88 20.00 20.72
N LEU A 705 4.76 19.32 20.42
CA LEU A 705 4.38 18.94 19.05
C LEU A 705 4.13 20.16 18.16
N ALA A 706 3.50 21.21 18.70
CA ALA A 706 3.30 22.46 17.96
C ALA A 706 4.64 23.12 17.55
N TYR A 707 5.65 23.08 18.44
CA TYR A 707 7.00 23.54 18.17
C TYR A 707 7.75 22.63 17.19
N TYR A 708 7.59 21.31 17.30
CA TYR A 708 8.20 20.34 16.38
C TYR A 708 7.78 20.59 14.92
N TYR A 709 6.47 20.72 14.66
CA TYR A 709 5.97 20.97 13.30
C TYR A 709 6.27 22.39 12.79
N ASN A 710 6.53 23.36 13.68
CA ASN A 710 6.93 24.71 13.28
C ASN A 710 7.79 25.39 14.36
N LYS A 711 9.11 25.37 14.17
CA LYS A 711 10.07 25.98 15.11
C LYS A 711 9.84 27.49 15.30
N ASN A 712 9.21 28.17 14.35
CA ASN A 712 8.87 29.59 14.40
C ASN A 712 7.54 29.88 15.11
N ILE A 713 6.92 28.91 15.79
CA ILE A 713 5.63 29.14 16.45
C ILE A 713 5.70 30.18 17.59
N PHE A 714 6.83 30.25 18.29
CA PHE A 714 7.07 31.23 19.34
C PHE A 714 7.15 32.68 18.82
N SER A 715 7.54 32.89 17.56
CA SER A 715 7.55 34.22 16.94
C SER A 715 6.24 34.54 16.21
N SER A 716 5.59 33.54 15.62
CA SER A 716 4.40 33.72 14.77
C SER A 716 3.06 33.70 15.51
N PHE A 717 2.99 33.18 16.74
CA PHE A 717 1.72 33.06 17.47
C PHE A 717 1.85 33.56 18.92
N ALA A 718 1.55 34.85 19.12
CA ALA A 718 1.71 35.54 20.41
C ALA A 718 0.99 34.88 21.60
N PRO A 719 -0.27 34.38 21.48
CA PRO A 719 -0.94 33.71 22.58
C PRO A 719 -0.24 32.43 23.05
N PHE A 720 0.45 31.73 22.16
CA PHE A 720 1.24 30.54 22.50
C PHE A 720 2.58 30.90 23.15
N LYS A 721 3.24 31.95 22.64
CA LYS A 721 4.48 32.47 23.23
C LYS A 721 4.29 32.88 24.69
N HIS A 722 3.19 33.57 25.00
CA HIS A 722 2.89 34.03 26.36
C HIS A 722 2.76 32.87 27.36
N LEU A 723 2.15 31.76 26.95
CA LEU A 723 1.86 30.62 27.82
C LEU A 723 3.03 29.63 27.98
N PHE A 724 3.87 29.47 26.95
CA PHE A 724 4.91 28.44 26.92
C PHE A 724 6.34 28.99 26.72
N HIS A 725 6.60 30.23 27.16
CA HIS A 725 7.85 30.95 26.86
C HIS A 725 9.16 30.21 27.24
N SER A 726 9.14 29.38 28.29
CA SER A 726 10.31 28.64 28.80
C SER A 726 10.46 27.22 28.23
N LEU A 727 9.57 26.82 27.32
CA LEU A 727 9.49 25.45 26.80
C LEU A 727 10.64 25.11 25.84
N LYS A 728 11.09 26.08 25.04
CA LYS A 728 12.10 25.89 23.99
C LYS A 728 13.40 25.28 24.51
N ASP A 729 13.81 25.67 25.72
CA ASP A 729 15.10 25.25 26.30
C ASP A 729 15.06 23.84 26.92
N ARG A 730 13.87 23.19 26.92
CA ARG A 730 13.64 21.87 27.52
C ARG A 730 13.33 20.77 26.49
N ILE A 731 13.23 21.11 25.20
CA ILE A 731 12.90 20.18 24.13
C ILE A 731 14.17 19.62 23.47
N TYR A 732 14.26 18.30 23.42
CA TYR A 732 15.30 17.54 22.73
C TYR A 732 14.66 16.75 21.60
N ILE A 733 15.12 16.93 20.35
CA ILE A 733 14.62 16.20 19.19
C ILE A 733 15.68 15.17 18.80
N CYS A 734 15.29 13.91 18.70
CA CYS A 734 16.17 12.79 18.39
C CYS A 734 15.68 12.04 17.15
N ASP A 735 16.56 11.84 16.19
CA ASP A 735 16.38 11.02 14.99
C ASP A 735 17.16 9.69 15.09
N SER A 736 17.07 8.83 14.08
CA SER A 736 17.81 7.57 14.06
C SER A 736 19.34 7.74 14.05
N SER A 737 19.86 8.90 13.61
CA SER A 737 21.30 9.20 13.60
C SER A 737 21.84 9.50 15.01
N THR A 738 20.99 10.05 15.88
CA THR A 738 21.28 10.37 17.28
C THR A 738 20.94 9.22 18.25
N SER A 739 20.66 8.02 17.74
CA SER A 739 20.28 6.82 18.52
C SER A 739 21.25 6.52 19.68
N SER A 740 22.55 6.76 19.50
CA SER A 740 23.57 6.58 20.55
C SER A 740 23.51 7.62 21.68
N LEU A 741 22.90 8.79 21.45
CA LEU A 741 22.74 9.87 22.42
C LEU A 741 21.43 9.76 23.21
N VAL A 742 20.43 9.04 22.68
CA VAL A 742 19.13 8.83 23.34
C VAL A 742 19.26 8.29 24.77
N PRO A 743 20.10 7.27 25.07
CA PRO A 743 20.34 6.83 26.45
C PRO A 743 20.84 7.95 27.37
N SER A 744 21.74 8.80 26.89
CA SER A 744 22.33 9.89 27.67
C SER A 744 21.35 11.04 27.91
N ILE A 745 20.44 11.29 26.97
CA ILE A 745 19.41 12.33 27.07
C ILE A 745 18.30 11.90 28.04
N LEU A 746 17.84 10.64 27.92
CA LEU A 746 16.75 10.08 28.74
C LEU A 746 17.18 9.79 30.18
N HIS A 747 18.44 9.40 30.41
CA HIS A 747 18.90 9.06 31.76
C HIS A 747 18.99 10.29 32.67
N CYS A 748 18.55 10.14 33.92
CA CYS A 748 18.65 11.13 34.98
C CYS A 748 19.54 10.64 36.13
N ASN A 749 20.44 11.50 36.62
CA ASN A 749 21.53 11.11 37.52
C ASN A 749 21.27 11.26 39.04
N PHE A 750 20.12 11.76 39.52
CA PHE A 750 19.98 12.07 40.96
C PHE A 750 18.58 11.98 41.59
N ARG A 751 18.56 11.63 42.89
CA ARG A 751 17.42 11.52 43.82
C ARG A 751 16.93 12.89 44.33
N SER A 752 15.60 13.00 44.45
CA SER A 752 14.76 13.95 45.21
C SER A 752 15.21 15.41 45.36
N GLN A 753 14.41 16.33 44.80
CA GLN A 753 13.90 17.49 45.53
C GLN A 753 12.76 18.16 44.74
N LYS A 754 11.60 18.24 45.41
CA LYS A 754 10.36 19.02 45.16
C LYS A 754 9.73 19.02 43.77
N GLU A 755 8.44 18.63 43.78
CA GLU A 755 7.40 18.81 42.78
C GLU A 755 7.61 20.10 41.95
N SER A 756 8.01 19.94 40.68
CA SER A 756 7.89 21.02 39.71
C SER A 756 6.63 20.78 38.89
N GLU A 757 5.72 21.78 38.82
CA GLU A 757 4.46 21.68 38.06
C GLU A 757 4.65 21.43 36.54
N LEU A 758 5.87 21.62 36.02
CA LEU A 758 6.23 21.48 34.61
C LEU A 758 7.37 20.45 34.43
N PRO A 759 7.40 19.71 33.32
CA PRO A 759 8.44 18.72 33.05
C PRO A 759 9.82 19.37 32.93
N ARG A 760 10.86 18.64 33.39
CA ARG A 760 12.25 19.06 33.29
C ARG A 760 12.83 18.80 31.90
N LYS A 761 12.48 17.67 31.29
CA LYS A 761 12.94 17.27 29.96
C LYS A 761 11.75 16.86 29.09
N ILE A 762 11.79 17.24 27.81
CA ILE A 762 10.83 16.82 26.80
C ILE A 762 11.62 16.25 25.63
N VAL A 763 11.43 14.97 25.35
CA VAL A 763 12.15 14.25 24.30
C VAL A 763 11.17 13.89 23.18
N ILE A 764 11.50 14.31 21.96
CA ILE A 764 10.72 14.02 20.76
C ILE A 764 11.52 13.04 19.91
N LEU A 765 10.94 11.87 19.64
CA LEU A 765 11.52 10.81 18.81
C LEU A 765 10.87 10.85 17.42
N GLU A 766 11.69 10.98 16.39
CA GLU A 766 11.24 10.86 14.99
C GLU A 766 10.97 9.38 14.62
N PRO A 767 10.22 9.09 13.54
CA PRO A 767 9.97 7.72 13.11
C PRO A 767 11.28 6.95 12.89
N GLY A 768 11.47 5.84 13.62
CA GLY A 768 12.68 5.04 13.56
C GLY A 768 12.73 3.93 14.60
N ASP A 769 13.72 3.05 14.47
CA ASP A 769 14.04 2.00 15.44
C ASP A 769 15.26 2.42 16.27
N TYR A 770 15.08 2.53 17.58
CA TYR A 770 16.07 2.97 18.55
C TYR A 770 16.46 1.80 19.44
N THR A 771 17.75 1.47 19.51
CA THR A 771 18.24 0.34 20.31
C THR A 771 18.93 0.85 21.56
N LEU A 772 18.50 0.37 22.73
CA LEU A 772 19.00 0.78 24.03
C LEU A 772 19.70 -0.39 24.72
N GLU A 773 20.97 -0.19 25.07
CA GLU A 773 21.85 -1.22 25.64
C GLU A 773 22.13 -1.02 27.13
N ARG A 774 21.57 0.02 27.76
CA ARG A 774 21.78 0.34 29.18
C ARG A 774 20.47 0.65 29.89
N GLN A 775 20.42 0.31 31.18
CA GLN A 775 19.26 0.55 32.04
C GLN A 775 19.00 2.05 32.17
N MET A 776 17.73 2.44 32.00
CA MET A 776 17.32 3.85 32.00
C MET A 776 16.65 4.20 33.32
N ILE A 777 17.05 5.32 33.91
CA ILE A 777 16.35 5.95 35.03
C ILE A 777 15.75 7.26 34.51
N ILE A 778 14.42 7.34 34.49
CA ILE A 778 13.67 8.48 33.96
C ILE A 778 12.93 9.16 35.13
N CYS A 779 12.97 10.48 35.20
CA CYS A 779 12.18 11.28 36.13
C CYS A 779 11.83 12.64 35.52
N ASP A 780 10.65 13.19 35.88
CA ASP A 780 10.15 14.50 35.44
C ASP A 780 10.25 14.73 33.92
N THR A 781 9.90 13.71 33.12
CA THR A 781 10.18 13.69 31.67
C THR A 781 8.94 13.35 30.84
N ILE A 782 8.77 14.06 29.71
CA ILE A 782 7.81 13.72 28.64
C ILE A 782 8.57 13.11 27.47
N VAL A 783 8.15 11.95 26.98
CA VAL A 783 8.67 11.31 25.76
C VAL A 783 7.56 11.23 24.72
N ILE A 784 7.79 11.77 23.53
CA ILE A 784 6.80 11.91 22.47
C ILE A 784 7.34 11.25 21.20
N GLY A 785 6.64 10.26 20.68
CA GLY A 785 6.91 9.71 19.36
C GLY A 785 6.12 10.44 18.26
N VAL A 786 6.79 10.78 17.17
CA VAL A 786 6.15 11.33 15.98
C VAL A 786 5.77 10.17 15.07
N GLU A 787 4.49 10.10 14.68
CA GLU A 787 3.99 9.09 13.76
C GLU A 787 4.37 9.42 12.31
N ASP A 788 4.80 8.42 11.54
CA ASP A 788 5.01 8.56 10.11
C ASP A 788 3.66 8.60 9.37
N SER A 789 3.39 9.73 8.70
CA SER A 789 2.17 9.96 7.94
C SER A 789 1.92 8.99 6.78
N GLY A 790 2.96 8.33 6.25
CA GLY A 790 2.83 7.36 5.16
C GLY A 790 2.50 5.95 5.67
N THR A 791 3.28 5.47 6.63
CA THR A 791 3.21 4.07 7.11
C THR A 791 2.41 3.89 8.40
N LYS A 792 1.98 4.98 9.06
CA LYS A 792 1.41 5.01 10.43
C LYS A 792 2.31 4.35 11.48
N ARG A 793 3.61 4.29 11.20
CA ARG A 793 4.59 3.68 12.10
C ARG A 793 4.95 4.67 13.20
N ILE A 794 4.84 4.24 14.45
CA ILE A 794 5.34 4.97 15.62
C ILE A 794 6.79 4.55 15.94
N PRO A 795 7.59 5.42 16.57
CA PRO A 795 8.96 5.10 16.97
C PRO A 795 9.04 3.88 17.88
N ARG A 796 10.03 3.01 17.63
CA ARG A 796 10.23 1.77 18.38
C ARG A 796 11.50 1.82 19.20
N LEU A 797 11.39 1.69 20.51
CA LEU A 797 12.50 1.57 21.45
C LEU A 797 12.70 0.09 21.81
N SER A 798 13.81 -0.48 21.39
CA SER A 798 14.18 -1.88 21.63
C SER A 798 15.27 -1.97 22.71
N PHE A 799 14.95 -2.57 23.85
CA PHE A 799 15.87 -2.76 24.96
C PHE A 799 16.55 -4.14 24.86
N GLN A 800 17.88 -4.15 24.72
CA GLN A 800 18.69 -5.37 24.54
C GLN A 800 19.14 -5.94 25.89
N GLY A 801 19.28 -7.27 25.98
CA GLY A 801 19.68 -7.93 27.23
C GLY A 801 18.67 -7.73 28.37
N SER A 802 19.14 -7.72 29.63
CA SER A 802 18.31 -7.55 30.85
C SER A 802 18.01 -6.09 31.20
N VAL A 803 18.08 -5.23 30.19
CA VAL A 803 17.93 -3.79 30.31
C VAL A 803 16.46 -3.42 30.38
N GLY A 804 16.09 -2.63 31.39
CA GLY A 804 14.74 -2.11 31.59
C GLY A 804 14.71 -0.60 31.85
N VAL A 805 13.51 -0.08 32.10
CA VAL A 805 13.26 1.33 32.44
C VAL A 805 12.79 1.42 33.88
N PHE A 806 13.41 2.30 34.65
CA PHE A 806 13.03 2.64 36.01
C PHE A 806 12.56 4.08 36.05
N SER A 807 11.42 4.29 36.66
CA SER A 807 10.72 5.58 36.64
C SER A 807 10.38 6.05 38.03
N SER A 808 10.52 7.35 38.29
CA SER A 808 10.11 8.02 39.52
C SER A 808 9.55 9.43 39.25
N SER A 809 8.79 9.99 40.20
CA SER A 809 8.09 11.28 40.06
C SER A 809 7.11 11.28 38.87
N CYS A 810 6.96 12.38 38.13
CA CYS A 810 5.98 12.48 37.05
C CYS A 810 6.56 12.11 35.67
N ILE A 811 5.87 11.25 34.91
CA ILE A 811 6.30 10.83 33.57
C ILE A 811 5.12 10.78 32.60
N MET A 812 5.36 11.16 31.35
CA MET A 812 4.38 11.00 30.28
C MET A 812 5.05 10.41 29.03
N ALA A 813 4.46 9.36 28.45
CA ALA A 813 4.92 8.77 27.20
C ALA A 813 3.76 8.69 26.19
N VAL A 814 3.98 9.16 24.97
CA VAL A 814 2.95 9.27 23.93
C VAL A 814 3.46 8.72 22.61
N ASN A 815 2.69 7.86 21.93
CA ASN A 815 2.97 7.32 20.59
C ASN A 815 4.32 6.58 20.49
N ILE A 816 4.60 5.63 21.40
CA ILE A 816 5.88 4.91 21.40
C ILE A 816 5.64 3.40 21.51
N SER A 817 6.39 2.63 20.72
CA SER A 817 6.45 1.18 20.82
C SER A 817 7.66 0.76 21.66
N LEU A 818 7.44 0.03 22.75
CA LEU A 818 8.45 -0.42 23.69
C LEU A 818 8.61 -1.94 23.59
N VAL A 819 9.79 -2.40 23.20
CA VAL A 819 10.09 -3.82 23.03
C VAL A 819 11.22 -4.23 23.96
N PHE A 820 10.91 -5.09 24.92
CA PHE A 820 11.87 -5.61 25.88
C PHE A 820 12.34 -7.01 25.47
N ALA A 821 13.66 -7.18 25.31
CA ALA A 821 14.25 -8.50 25.10
C ALA A 821 14.17 -9.32 26.40
N THR A 822 14.80 -8.82 27.48
CA THR A 822 14.68 -9.45 28.81
C THR A 822 14.36 -8.56 30.02
N GLY A 823 14.26 -7.24 29.85
CA GLY A 823 13.86 -6.32 30.93
C GLY A 823 12.37 -6.01 30.98
N CYS A 824 12.00 -5.01 31.79
CA CYS A 824 10.64 -4.49 31.89
C CYS A 824 10.64 -3.00 32.26
N TRP A 825 9.48 -2.35 32.18
CA TRP A 825 9.29 -1.03 32.76
C TRP A 825 8.81 -1.15 34.20
N VAL A 826 9.50 -0.49 35.12
CA VAL A 826 9.19 -0.45 36.55
C VAL A 826 8.98 0.99 37.02
N THR A 827 7.84 1.23 37.64
CA THR A 827 7.54 2.49 38.34
C THR A 827 7.83 2.34 39.83
N HIS A 828 8.35 3.40 40.45
CA HIS A 828 8.50 3.49 41.91
C HIS A 828 7.20 3.98 42.56
N ASP A 829 7.03 3.79 43.86
CA ASP A 829 5.77 4.08 44.59
C ASP A 829 5.34 5.56 44.54
N ASP A 830 6.29 6.47 44.36
CA ASP A 830 6.07 7.92 44.25
C ASP A 830 5.82 8.40 42.81
N THR A 831 5.66 7.48 41.85
CA THR A 831 5.54 7.82 40.43
C THR A 831 4.10 8.15 40.07
N ASP A 832 3.90 9.19 39.26
CA ASP A 832 2.68 9.44 38.49
C ASP A 832 3.01 9.32 36.99
N ALA A 833 2.67 8.19 36.37
CA ALA A 833 3.04 7.88 34.99
C ALA A 833 1.82 7.77 34.07
N THR A 834 1.83 8.52 32.97
CA THR A 834 0.77 8.50 31.96
C THR A 834 1.29 7.98 30.62
N PHE A 835 0.60 7.00 30.05
CA PHE A 835 0.92 6.39 28.76
C PHE A 835 -0.27 6.52 27.82
N VAL A 836 -0.05 7.11 26.64
CA VAL A 836 -1.09 7.33 25.64
C VAL A 836 -0.65 6.79 24.28
N ASN A 837 -1.44 5.88 23.70
CA ASN A 837 -1.15 5.29 22.40
C ASN A 837 0.23 4.62 22.32
N CYS A 838 0.60 3.89 23.37
CA CYS A 838 1.87 3.18 23.45
C CYS A 838 1.66 1.67 23.30
N SER A 839 2.67 0.97 22.77
CA SER A 839 2.68 -0.50 22.71
C SER A 839 3.79 -1.08 23.60
N PHE A 840 3.52 -2.22 24.23
CA PHE A 840 4.45 -2.92 25.10
C PHE A 840 4.54 -4.39 24.69
N THR A 841 5.75 -4.84 24.39
CA THR A 841 6.04 -6.24 24.05
C THR A 841 7.21 -6.75 24.89
N ASN A 842 7.11 -7.97 25.41
CA ASN A 842 8.17 -8.61 26.19
C ASN A 842 8.45 -10.04 25.67
N ASN A 843 9.71 -10.31 25.30
CA ASN A 843 10.13 -11.57 24.69
C ASN A 843 10.69 -12.62 25.70
N THR A 844 10.56 -12.41 27.01
CA THR A 844 11.16 -13.29 28.06
C THR A 844 10.43 -14.62 28.31
N ASP A 845 11.18 -15.71 28.27
CA ASP A 845 10.66 -17.03 28.70
C ASP A 845 10.61 -17.20 30.24
N GLN A 846 11.07 -16.22 31.02
CA GLN A 846 11.20 -16.31 32.49
C GLN A 846 9.94 -15.88 33.28
N GLY A 847 8.81 -15.64 32.62
CA GLY A 847 7.57 -15.23 33.29
C GLY A 847 7.63 -13.83 33.91
N GLN A 848 8.55 -12.99 33.46
CA GLN A 848 8.63 -11.59 33.87
C GLN A 848 7.54 -10.76 33.18
N GLN A 849 7.01 -9.79 33.90
CA GLN A 849 5.99 -8.87 33.38
C GLN A 849 6.58 -7.88 32.36
N ALA A 850 5.80 -7.41 31.40
CA ALA A 850 6.22 -6.30 30.52
C ALA A 850 6.23 -4.95 31.27
N PHE A 851 5.26 -4.76 32.19
CA PHE A 851 5.15 -3.55 32.98
C PHE A 851 4.82 -3.85 34.46
N LEU A 852 5.55 -3.21 35.37
CA LEU A 852 5.31 -3.22 36.81
C LEU A 852 4.90 -1.82 37.29
N SER A 853 3.63 -1.69 37.65
CA SER A 853 3.03 -0.46 38.19
C SER A 853 3.08 -0.45 39.71
N SER A 854 4.09 0.13 40.34
CA SER A 854 4.15 0.34 41.80
C SER A 854 3.63 1.72 42.22
N GLY A 855 3.73 2.73 41.33
CA GLY A 855 3.14 4.06 41.52
C GLY A 855 1.73 4.20 40.94
N ALA A 856 1.24 5.44 40.85
CA ALA A 856 0.02 5.79 40.12
C ALA A 856 0.29 5.75 38.61
N THR A 857 -0.45 4.92 37.87
CA THR A 857 -0.28 4.76 36.43
C THR A 857 -1.59 4.89 35.66
N THR A 858 -1.53 5.58 34.52
CA THR A 858 -2.67 5.79 33.62
C THR A 858 -2.30 5.27 32.24
N PHE A 859 -3.09 4.33 31.70
CA PHE A 859 -2.95 3.81 30.35
C PHE A 859 -4.19 4.16 29.53
N THR A 860 -4.02 4.86 28.42
CA THR A 860 -5.11 5.22 27.51
C THR A 860 -4.77 4.81 26.08
N ASN A 861 -5.63 3.99 25.45
CA ASN A 861 -5.43 3.50 24.08
C ASN A 861 -4.08 2.76 23.91
N CYS A 862 -3.65 2.01 24.92
CA CYS A 862 -2.37 1.29 24.89
C CYS A 862 -2.56 -0.18 24.53
N HIS A 863 -1.52 -0.79 23.95
CA HIS A 863 -1.50 -2.18 23.52
C HIS A 863 -0.43 -2.96 24.28
N PHE A 864 -0.83 -4.08 24.87
CA PHE A 864 0.06 -5.07 25.47
C PHE A 864 -0.08 -6.38 24.72
N ASP A 865 0.81 -6.58 23.76
CA ASP A 865 0.71 -7.66 22.78
C ASP A 865 1.94 -8.57 22.81
N ASN A 866 1.68 -9.88 22.71
CA ASN A 866 2.70 -10.91 22.58
C ASN A 866 3.75 -10.89 23.71
N CYS A 867 3.34 -10.55 24.93
CA CYS A 867 4.22 -10.65 26.09
C CYS A 867 4.29 -12.10 26.54
N LYS A 868 5.48 -12.71 26.57
CA LYS A 868 5.63 -14.10 27.00
C LYS A 868 5.29 -14.34 28.48
N GLY A 869 5.45 -13.32 29.34
CA GLY A 869 5.05 -13.34 30.74
C GLY A 869 3.70 -12.65 31.00
N ASP A 870 3.57 -11.96 32.14
CA ASP A 870 2.41 -11.10 32.40
C ASP A 870 2.51 -9.81 31.59
N ALA A 871 1.39 -9.29 31.08
CA ALA A 871 1.43 -7.99 30.39
C ALA A 871 1.59 -6.84 31.39
N LEU A 872 0.61 -6.67 32.29
CA LEU A 872 0.63 -5.63 33.32
C LEU A 872 0.48 -6.23 34.71
N ARG A 873 1.45 -5.94 35.60
CA ARG A 873 1.35 -6.23 37.03
C ARG A 873 1.18 -4.93 37.82
N VAL A 874 0.12 -4.88 38.62
CA VAL A 874 -0.32 -3.73 39.39
C VAL A 874 -0.04 -3.95 40.88
N LEU A 875 0.89 -3.14 41.40
CA LEU A 875 1.31 -3.01 42.80
C LEU A 875 1.05 -1.60 43.38
N GLY A 876 0.42 -0.70 42.61
CA GLY A 876 0.04 0.66 42.97
C GLY A 876 -1.21 1.07 42.21
N LYS A 877 -1.70 2.31 42.33
CA LYS A 877 -2.95 2.72 41.67
C LYS A 877 -2.83 2.63 40.14
N ALA A 878 -3.78 1.98 39.47
CA ALA A 878 -3.78 1.91 38.01
C ALA A 878 -5.15 2.29 37.41
N PHE A 879 -5.13 3.14 36.40
CA PHE A 879 -6.27 3.46 35.55
C PHE A 879 -6.01 2.97 34.12
N VAL A 880 -6.91 2.18 33.56
CA VAL A 880 -6.75 1.55 32.24
C VAL A 880 -8.01 1.80 31.42
N GLU A 881 -7.87 2.54 30.31
CA GLU A 881 -9.01 2.86 29.45
C GLU A 881 -8.70 2.61 27.97
N LYS A 882 -9.64 1.95 27.26
CA LYS A 882 -9.54 1.67 25.81
C LYS A 882 -8.28 0.90 25.42
N CYS A 883 -7.74 0.09 26.33
CA CYS A 883 -6.53 -0.68 26.08
C CYS A 883 -6.85 -2.06 25.51
N ILE A 884 -5.83 -2.72 24.96
CA ILE A 884 -5.92 -4.10 24.46
C ILE A 884 -4.79 -4.93 25.09
N PHE A 885 -5.17 -6.04 25.74
CA PHE A 885 -4.25 -7.04 26.27
C PHE A 885 -4.44 -8.35 25.51
N SER A 886 -3.52 -8.67 24.61
CA SER A 886 -3.68 -9.78 23.68
C SER A 886 -2.48 -10.71 23.57
N ALA A 887 -2.74 -12.01 23.43
CA ALA A 887 -1.73 -13.03 23.13
C ALA A 887 -0.60 -13.12 24.17
N ASN A 888 -0.90 -12.84 25.45
CA ASN A 888 0.11 -12.88 26.51
C ASN A 888 0.22 -14.28 27.13
N GLY A 889 1.45 -14.73 27.38
CA GLY A 889 1.76 -16.10 27.82
C GLY A 889 1.32 -16.42 29.26
N ASN A 890 1.03 -15.41 30.08
CA ASN A 890 0.45 -15.56 31.41
C ASN A 890 -0.80 -14.67 31.61
N CYS A 891 -0.82 -13.73 32.55
CA CYS A 891 -2.00 -12.89 32.78
C CYS A 891 -2.01 -11.66 31.87
N GLY A 892 -3.18 -11.27 31.36
CA GLY A 892 -3.36 -9.95 30.74
C GLY A 892 -3.12 -8.84 31.77
N VAL A 893 -3.88 -8.87 32.87
CA VAL A 893 -3.70 -7.96 34.00
C VAL A 893 -3.65 -8.75 35.32
N GLN A 894 -2.66 -8.43 36.15
CA GLN A 894 -2.50 -9.02 37.48
C GLN A 894 -2.45 -7.94 38.56
N VAL A 895 -3.22 -8.12 39.65
CA VAL A 895 -3.32 -7.16 40.76
C VAL A 895 -2.99 -7.84 42.09
N PHE A 896 -2.18 -7.20 42.94
CA PHE A 896 -1.88 -7.66 44.31
C PHE A 896 -2.04 -6.50 45.32
N SER A 897 -1.94 -6.78 46.64
CA SER A 897 -1.49 -5.85 47.72
C SER A 897 -2.30 -4.57 48.11
N ASN A 898 -3.61 -4.65 48.33
CA ASN A 898 -4.52 -3.60 48.85
C ASN A 898 -4.63 -2.35 47.95
N ILE A 899 -4.66 -2.57 46.64
CA ILE A 899 -4.51 -1.54 45.62
C ILE A 899 -5.78 -1.29 44.81
N GLU A 900 -5.89 -0.08 44.24
CA GLU A 900 -6.98 0.36 43.39
C GLU A 900 -6.67 0.12 41.90
N LEU A 901 -7.54 -0.61 41.22
CA LEU A 901 -7.55 -0.73 39.75
C LEU A 901 -8.90 -0.22 39.23
N GLU A 902 -8.88 0.69 38.29
CA GLU A 902 -10.06 1.08 37.52
C GLU A 902 -9.81 0.81 36.04
N MET A 903 -10.62 -0.07 35.45
CA MET A 903 -10.47 -0.49 34.07
C MET A 903 -11.78 -0.33 33.31
N LYS A 904 -11.72 0.38 32.18
CA LYS A 904 -12.88 0.79 31.37
C LYS A 904 -12.68 0.50 29.88
N ASN A 905 -13.73 0.08 29.18
CA ASN A 905 -13.74 -0.04 27.71
C ASN A 905 -12.54 -0.83 27.14
N THR A 906 -12.03 -1.82 27.88
CA THR A 906 -10.77 -2.50 27.59
C THR A 906 -11.03 -3.92 27.12
N LYS A 907 -10.17 -4.43 26.23
CA LYS A 907 -10.29 -5.78 25.66
C LYS A 907 -9.17 -6.68 26.16
N LEU A 908 -9.52 -7.86 26.67
CA LEU A 908 -8.57 -8.86 27.15
C LEU A 908 -8.88 -10.22 26.49
N HIS A 909 -8.01 -10.66 25.57
CA HIS A 909 -8.22 -11.91 24.83
C HIS A 909 -6.96 -12.68 24.46
N GLY A 910 -7.07 -13.99 24.26
CA GLY A 910 -5.94 -14.84 23.89
C GLY A 910 -4.84 -14.92 24.96
N ASN A 911 -5.14 -14.50 26.19
CA ASN A 911 -4.21 -14.61 27.32
C ASN A 911 -4.38 -15.97 28.01
N LYS A 912 -3.43 -16.36 28.86
CA LYS A 912 -3.63 -17.55 29.71
C LYS A 912 -4.76 -17.30 30.71
N LEU A 913 -4.69 -16.18 31.42
CA LEU A 913 -5.77 -15.65 32.27
C LEU A 913 -6.09 -14.24 31.80
N GLY A 914 -7.38 -13.87 31.74
CA GLY A 914 -7.75 -12.50 31.40
C GLY A 914 -7.32 -11.52 32.49
N ILE A 915 -7.98 -11.59 33.64
CA ILE A 915 -7.67 -10.78 34.84
C ILE A 915 -7.44 -11.72 36.02
N HIS A 916 -6.31 -11.53 36.71
CA HIS A 916 -6.01 -12.23 37.95
C HIS A 916 -5.89 -11.24 39.12
N MET A 917 -6.86 -11.29 40.03
CA MET A 917 -6.84 -10.53 41.28
C MET A 917 -6.33 -11.44 42.39
N GLY A 918 -5.08 -11.20 42.80
CA GLY A 918 -4.40 -12.00 43.82
C GLY A 918 -4.74 -11.59 45.26
N PRO A 919 -4.09 -12.24 46.24
CA PRO A 919 -4.33 -11.99 47.65
C PRO A 919 -4.16 -10.52 48.01
N GLY A 920 -5.16 -9.99 48.72
CA GLY A 920 -5.14 -8.62 49.23
C GLY A 920 -5.53 -7.57 48.20
N ALA A 921 -5.92 -7.86 46.96
CA ALA A 921 -6.39 -6.82 46.04
C ALA A 921 -7.50 -5.95 46.69
N GLY A 922 -7.34 -4.62 46.58
CA GLY A 922 -8.23 -3.62 47.15
C GLY A 922 -9.41 -3.33 46.23
N ARG A 923 -9.80 -2.04 46.09
CA ARG A 923 -10.95 -1.65 45.25
C ARG A 923 -10.63 -1.82 43.76
N CYS A 924 -11.16 -2.86 43.15
CA CYS A 924 -11.01 -3.13 41.72
C CYS A 924 -12.34 -2.94 40.99
N SER A 925 -12.40 -2.03 40.02
CA SER A 925 -13.60 -1.79 39.19
C SER A 925 -13.29 -2.09 37.73
N VAL A 926 -14.02 -3.04 37.14
CA VAL A 926 -13.93 -3.40 35.73
C VAL A 926 -15.29 -3.13 35.07
N ILE A 927 -15.30 -2.19 34.14
CA ILE A 927 -16.53 -1.59 33.60
C ILE A 927 -16.50 -1.60 32.07
N ASP A 928 -17.58 -2.09 31.45
CA ASP A 928 -17.77 -2.08 29.99
C ASP A 928 -16.60 -2.73 29.20
N CYS A 929 -15.98 -3.77 29.76
CA CYS A 929 -14.85 -4.49 29.16
C CYS A 929 -15.28 -5.77 28.45
N ASP A 930 -14.51 -6.17 27.44
CA ASP A 930 -14.65 -7.44 26.73
C ASP A 930 -13.54 -8.40 27.15
N ILE A 931 -13.91 -9.52 27.79
CA ILE A 931 -12.96 -10.52 28.31
C ILE A 931 -13.29 -11.89 27.72
N TYR A 932 -12.52 -12.31 26.72
CA TYR A 932 -12.92 -13.45 25.91
C TYR A 932 -11.76 -14.27 25.36
N ASP A 933 -12.04 -15.50 24.94
CA ASP A 933 -11.06 -16.38 24.27
C ASP A 933 -9.75 -16.57 25.08
N ASN A 934 -9.84 -16.56 26.42
CA ASN A 934 -8.69 -16.84 27.29
C ASN A 934 -8.57 -18.35 27.56
N ARG A 935 -7.33 -18.83 27.73
CA ARG A 935 -7.00 -20.27 27.87
C ARG A 935 -7.48 -20.90 29.18
N TYR A 936 -7.76 -20.09 30.19
CA TYR A 936 -8.28 -20.53 31.47
C TYR A 936 -9.52 -19.70 31.83
N GLN A 937 -9.52 -19.01 32.98
CA GLN A 937 -10.63 -18.17 33.40
C GLN A 937 -10.54 -16.77 32.76
N GLY A 938 -11.70 -16.18 32.49
CA GLY A 938 -11.79 -14.77 32.09
C GLY A 938 -11.37 -13.86 33.24
N VAL A 939 -12.04 -13.99 34.38
CA VAL A 939 -11.70 -13.29 35.63
C VAL A 939 -11.52 -14.30 36.75
N VAL A 940 -10.40 -14.22 37.46
CA VAL A 940 -10.14 -15.00 38.67
C VAL A 940 -9.79 -14.09 39.83
N THR A 941 -10.40 -14.35 40.99
CA THR A 941 -10.17 -13.59 42.22
C THR A 941 -9.77 -14.53 43.33
N PHE A 942 -8.74 -14.18 44.11
CA PHE A 942 -8.26 -14.99 45.22
C PHE A 942 -8.07 -14.10 46.46
N CYS A 943 -8.90 -14.29 47.49
CA CYS A 943 -8.83 -13.52 48.74
C CYS A 943 -8.79 -11.99 48.53
N SER A 944 -9.74 -11.45 47.78
CA SER A 944 -9.79 -10.05 47.33
C SER A 944 -11.08 -9.33 47.79
N LEU A 945 -11.00 -8.08 48.22
CA LEU A 945 -12.15 -7.37 48.80
C LEU A 945 -12.60 -6.19 47.91
N ASN A 946 -13.91 -6.05 47.70
CA ASN A 946 -14.54 -4.93 46.96
C ASN A 946 -14.22 -4.90 45.46
N ILE A 947 -14.49 -6.02 44.79
CA ILE A 947 -14.41 -6.11 43.33
C ILE A 947 -15.76 -5.76 42.73
N ILE A 948 -15.77 -4.88 41.72
CA ILE A 948 -16.96 -4.46 40.99
C ILE A 948 -16.78 -4.83 39.52
N LEU A 949 -17.65 -5.70 39.01
CA LEU A 949 -17.74 -6.07 37.61
C LEU A 949 -19.09 -5.57 37.09
N THR A 950 -19.10 -4.56 36.23
CA THR A 950 -20.35 -3.98 35.71
C THR A 950 -20.32 -3.75 34.20
N GLY A 951 -21.38 -4.13 33.48
CA GLY A 951 -21.51 -3.86 32.04
C GLY A 951 -20.55 -4.66 31.14
N ASN A 952 -19.85 -5.66 31.68
CA ASN A 952 -18.83 -6.40 30.93
C ASN A 952 -19.44 -7.54 30.11
N ARG A 953 -18.74 -7.91 29.03
CA ARG A 953 -19.02 -9.12 28.26
C ARG A 953 -17.90 -10.14 28.47
N ILE A 954 -18.24 -11.30 29.04
CA ILE A 954 -17.27 -12.33 29.41
C ILE A 954 -17.66 -13.65 28.76
N TYR A 955 -16.95 -14.05 27.71
CA TYR A 955 -17.42 -15.14 26.86
C TYR A 955 -16.31 -15.99 26.24
N GLN A 956 -16.64 -17.23 25.88
CA GLN A 956 -15.74 -18.14 25.14
C GLN A 956 -14.39 -18.38 25.82
N ASN A 957 -14.33 -18.30 27.15
CA ASN A 957 -13.15 -18.71 27.91
C ASN A 957 -13.16 -20.24 28.10
N ASP A 958 -11.99 -20.88 28.10
CA ASP A 958 -11.87 -22.35 28.15
C ASP A 958 -12.27 -22.95 29.50
N ARG A 959 -12.37 -22.13 30.54
CA ARG A 959 -12.90 -22.53 31.85
C ARG A 959 -14.08 -21.65 32.25
N HIS A 960 -14.09 -21.17 33.49
CA HIS A 960 -15.15 -20.31 34.00
C HIS A 960 -15.05 -18.92 33.36
N GLY A 961 -16.21 -18.27 33.16
CA GLY A 961 -16.22 -16.84 32.84
C GLY A 961 -15.64 -16.04 34.01
N ILE A 962 -16.25 -16.20 35.19
CA ILE A 962 -15.80 -15.62 36.46
C ILE A 962 -15.61 -16.73 37.48
N ASN A 963 -14.44 -16.77 38.13
CA ASN A 963 -14.12 -17.70 39.20
C ASN A 963 -13.69 -16.95 40.46
N LEU A 964 -14.44 -17.12 41.55
CA LEU A 964 -14.20 -16.47 42.82
C LEU A 964 -13.67 -17.49 43.82
N GLU A 965 -12.42 -17.34 44.26
CA GLU A 965 -11.75 -18.24 45.20
C GLU A 965 -11.38 -17.53 46.50
N GLY A 966 -11.34 -18.28 47.61
CA GLY A 966 -10.98 -17.75 48.93
C GLY A 966 -11.99 -16.73 49.48
N VAL A 967 -11.61 -16.01 50.53
CA VAL A 967 -12.44 -14.98 51.16
C VAL A 967 -12.47 -13.73 50.27
N SER A 968 -13.33 -13.74 49.26
CA SER A 968 -13.51 -12.63 48.32
C SER A 968 -14.90 -12.00 48.44
N PHE A 969 -15.00 -10.70 48.12
CA PHE A 969 -16.29 -10.01 48.01
C PHE A 969 -16.40 -9.31 46.65
N THR A 970 -17.27 -9.84 45.79
CA THR A 970 -17.44 -9.37 44.42
C THR A 970 -18.88 -9.00 44.10
N HIS A 971 -19.08 -7.81 43.55
CA HIS A 971 -20.34 -7.32 43.00
C HIS A 971 -20.32 -7.47 41.47
N ILE A 972 -21.25 -8.26 40.94
CA ILE A 972 -21.37 -8.62 39.52
C ILE A 972 -22.74 -8.13 39.06
N GLU A 973 -22.79 -7.03 38.30
CA GLU A 973 -24.04 -6.39 37.91
C GLU A 973 -24.11 -6.07 36.41
N ARG A 974 -25.25 -6.33 35.75
CA ARG A 974 -25.48 -5.95 34.33
C ARG A 974 -24.41 -6.47 33.34
N ASN A 975 -23.81 -7.62 33.62
CA ASN A 975 -22.86 -8.26 32.72
C ASN A 975 -23.55 -9.28 31.82
N GLU A 976 -22.97 -9.54 30.65
CA GLU A 976 -23.34 -10.65 29.76
C GLU A 976 -22.24 -11.72 29.79
N ILE A 977 -22.57 -12.90 30.31
CA ILE A 977 -21.60 -13.99 30.56
C ILE A 977 -22.06 -15.24 29.83
N PHE A 978 -21.40 -15.59 28.73
CA PHE A 978 -21.95 -16.61 27.84
C PHE A 978 -20.90 -17.50 27.19
N GLU A 979 -21.32 -18.72 26.86
CA GLU A 979 -20.52 -19.66 26.07
C GLU A 979 -19.12 -19.96 26.62
N ASN A 980 -18.96 -19.83 27.94
CA ASN A 980 -17.76 -20.30 28.59
C ASN A 980 -17.82 -21.83 28.69
N CYS A 981 -16.66 -22.46 28.59
CA CYS A 981 -16.56 -23.91 28.56
C CYS A 981 -16.90 -24.56 29.90
N TRP A 982 -16.79 -23.85 31.03
CA TRP A 982 -17.26 -24.31 32.34
C TRP A 982 -18.51 -23.51 32.77
N GLN A 983 -18.67 -23.21 34.06
CA GLN A 983 -19.75 -22.37 34.56
C GLN A 983 -19.53 -20.91 34.14
N GLY A 984 -20.61 -20.18 33.86
CA GLY A 984 -20.53 -18.74 33.63
C GLY A 984 -19.93 -18.01 34.84
N ILE A 985 -20.47 -18.27 36.03
CA ILE A 985 -19.94 -17.77 37.31
C ILE A 985 -19.78 -18.96 38.26
N ALA A 986 -18.62 -19.07 38.91
CA ALA A 986 -18.37 -20.05 39.95
C ALA A 986 -17.73 -19.42 41.19
N THR A 987 -18.15 -19.86 42.37
CA THR A 987 -17.51 -19.52 43.65
C THR A 987 -16.92 -20.77 44.30
N MET A 988 -15.76 -20.63 44.91
CA MET A 988 -15.01 -21.66 45.63
C MET A 988 -14.55 -21.13 47.00
N ASP A 989 -14.25 -22.01 47.95
CA ASP A 989 -13.49 -21.72 49.18
C ASP A 989 -13.91 -20.45 49.96
N ASN A 990 -15.19 -20.37 50.34
CA ASN A 990 -15.76 -19.29 51.17
C ASN A 990 -15.91 -17.90 50.51
N ALA A 991 -15.94 -17.84 49.18
CA ALA A 991 -16.15 -16.61 48.42
C ALA A 991 -17.59 -16.07 48.53
N ARG A 992 -17.72 -14.75 48.74
CA ARG A 992 -18.99 -14.03 48.79
C ARG A 992 -19.21 -13.24 47.51
N CYS A 993 -20.42 -13.30 46.96
CA CYS A 993 -20.77 -12.55 45.76
C CYS A 993 -22.20 -11.98 45.78
N ASN A 994 -22.36 -10.84 45.14
CA ASN A 994 -23.66 -10.29 44.75
C ASN A 994 -23.76 -10.35 43.22
N VAL A 995 -24.67 -11.16 42.69
CA VAL A 995 -24.88 -11.35 41.26
C VAL A 995 -26.27 -10.83 40.91
N ILE A 996 -26.34 -9.64 40.29
CA ILE A 996 -27.60 -8.90 40.12
C ILE A 996 -27.81 -8.47 38.67
N ASN A 997 -28.99 -8.68 38.09
CA ASN A 997 -29.36 -8.19 36.76
C ASN A 997 -28.39 -8.61 35.62
N ASN A 998 -27.78 -9.79 35.69
CA ASN A 998 -26.88 -10.30 34.64
C ASN A 998 -27.62 -11.22 33.67
N LYS A 999 -27.07 -11.37 32.46
CA LYS A 999 -27.48 -12.41 31.51
C LYS A 999 -26.42 -13.51 31.46
N VAL A 1000 -26.79 -14.75 31.76
CA VAL A 1000 -25.85 -15.88 31.80
C VAL A 1000 -26.37 -17.04 30.94
N TYR A 1001 -25.76 -17.29 29.77
CA TYR A 1001 -26.34 -18.23 28.82
C TYR A 1001 -25.34 -19.04 27.99
N GLY A 1002 -25.76 -20.19 27.47
CA GLY A 1002 -24.95 -20.99 26.56
C GLY A 1002 -23.66 -21.59 27.14
N ASN A 1003 -23.44 -21.52 28.46
CA ASN A 1003 -22.26 -22.06 29.13
C ASN A 1003 -22.39 -23.59 29.28
N LYS A 1004 -21.27 -24.34 29.18
CA LYS A 1004 -21.35 -25.80 29.04
C LYS A 1004 -21.55 -26.57 30.35
N TYR A 1005 -21.01 -26.12 31.48
CA TYR A 1005 -21.19 -26.82 32.76
C TYR A 1005 -22.32 -26.23 33.62
N GLY A 1006 -22.84 -25.05 33.28
CA GLY A 1006 -23.94 -24.41 33.99
C GLY A 1006 -23.86 -22.88 33.98
N GLY A 1007 -24.90 -22.22 34.49
CA GLY A 1007 -24.97 -20.77 34.57
C GLY A 1007 -24.15 -20.22 35.74
N ILE A 1008 -24.72 -20.30 36.95
CA ILE A 1008 -24.18 -19.70 38.17
C ILE A 1008 -24.06 -20.77 39.26
N GLN A 1009 -22.84 -21.03 39.69
CA GLN A 1009 -22.54 -21.88 40.84
C GLN A 1009 -22.16 -21.03 42.05
N VAL A 1010 -22.94 -21.14 43.13
CA VAL A 1010 -22.68 -20.43 44.39
C VAL A 1010 -22.59 -21.41 45.55
N VAL A 1011 -21.37 -21.62 46.07
CA VAL A 1011 -21.14 -22.56 47.17
C VAL A 1011 -21.49 -21.92 48.52
N PRO A 1012 -21.95 -22.70 49.51
CA PRO A 1012 -22.19 -22.20 50.86
C PRO A 1012 -20.93 -21.65 51.54
N ILE A 1013 -21.08 -20.58 52.31
CA ILE A 1013 -20.00 -19.88 53.03
C ILE A 1013 -20.10 -20.11 54.55
N GLY A 1014 -18.98 -20.30 55.27
CA GLY A 1014 -18.97 -20.42 56.72
C GLY A 1014 -17.58 -20.38 57.34
N PRO A 1015 -17.44 -20.10 58.66
CA PRO A 1015 -18.46 -19.59 59.60
C PRO A 1015 -18.48 -18.06 59.59
N VAL A 1016 -19.57 -17.43 59.11
CA VAL A 1016 -19.72 -15.96 58.99
C VAL A 1016 -20.99 -15.46 59.69
N PRO A 1017 -21.05 -14.17 60.11
CA PRO A 1017 -22.22 -13.54 60.75
C PRO A 1017 -23.55 -13.70 59.96
N GLU A 1018 -24.70 -13.58 60.63
CA GLU A 1018 -26.04 -13.88 60.04
C GLU A 1018 -26.40 -13.06 58.79
N ASP A 1019 -25.87 -11.85 58.68
CA ASP A 1019 -26.07 -10.93 57.56
C ASP A 1019 -25.16 -11.24 56.35
N CYS A 1020 -24.14 -12.09 56.52
CA CYS A 1020 -23.18 -12.44 55.49
C CYS A 1020 -23.67 -13.64 54.66
N HIS A 1021 -24.29 -13.34 53.52
CA HIS A 1021 -24.70 -14.31 52.50
C HIS A 1021 -24.35 -13.80 51.10
N SER A 1022 -24.13 -14.73 50.17
CA SER A 1022 -24.12 -14.43 48.74
C SER A 1022 -25.55 -14.20 48.25
N VAL A 1023 -25.74 -13.26 47.32
CA VAL A 1023 -27.05 -12.90 46.76
C VAL A 1023 -27.01 -13.10 45.24
N VAL A 1024 -28.02 -13.77 44.70
CA VAL A 1024 -28.24 -13.90 43.26
C VAL A 1024 -29.66 -13.43 42.97
N GLU A 1025 -29.80 -12.25 42.36
CA GLU A 1025 -31.09 -11.59 42.17
C GLU A 1025 -31.33 -11.08 40.74
N ASN A 1026 -32.54 -11.30 40.22
CA ASN A 1026 -33.02 -10.75 38.94
C ASN A 1026 -32.13 -11.06 37.71
N ASN A 1027 -31.43 -12.20 37.71
CA ASN A 1027 -30.61 -12.62 36.56
C ASN A 1027 -31.45 -13.39 35.54
N GLU A 1028 -31.10 -13.26 34.25
CA GLU A 1028 -31.64 -14.06 33.15
C GLU A 1028 -30.66 -15.18 32.79
N ILE A 1029 -31.02 -16.42 33.06
CA ILE A 1029 -30.10 -17.56 32.94
C ILE A 1029 -30.70 -18.61 32.00
N PHE A 1030 -30.09 -18.85 30.85
CA PHE A 1030 -30.75 -19.66 29.83
C PHE A 1030 -29.85 -20.44 28.88
N ASP A 1031 -30.43 -21.47 28.26
CA ASP A 1031 -29.76 -22.29 27.23
C ASP A 1031 -28.38 -22.82 27.66
N ASN A 1032 -28.12 -22.98 28.96
CA ASN A 1032 -26.88 -23.57 29.48
C ASN A 1032 -26.98 -25.10 29.45
N CYS A 1033 -25.89 -25.79 29.10
CA CYS A 1033 -25.88 -27.25 29.01
C CYS A 1033 -25.85 -27.95 30.37
N GLY A 1034 -25.62 -27.20 31.46
CA GLY A 1034 -25.78 -27.64 32.84
C GLY A 1034 -26.78 -26.76 33.61
N PRO A 1035 -26.90 -26.90 34.93
CA PRO A 1035 -27.92 -26.21 35.72
C PRO A 1035 -27.79 -24.69 35.61
N GLY A 1036 -28.91 -23.98 35.59
CA GLY A 1036 -28.90 -22.52 35.52
C GLY A 1036 -28.34 -21.92 36.80
N ILE A 1037 -28.93 -22.24 37.96
CA ILE A 1037 -28.37 -21.94 39.28
C ILE A 1037 -28.08 -23.25 40.03
N TYR A 1038 -26.92 -23.32 40.68
CA TYR A 1038 -26.51 -24.48 41.47
C TYR A 1038 -25.84 -24.07 42.79
N ASP A 1039 -26.34 -24.58 43.93
CA ASP A 1039 -25.94 -24.13 45.29
C ASP A 1039 -25.29 -25.23 46.17
N GLU A 1040 -24.95 -26.38 45.58
CA GLU A 1040 -24.36 -27.51 46.32
C GLU A 1040 -22.83 -27.61 46.13
N MET A 1041 -22.13 -28.13 47.15
CA MET A 1041 -20.69 -28.46 47.06
C MET A 1041 -20.50 -29.67 46.15
N VAL A 1042 -19.95 -29.45 44.96
CA VAL A 1042 -19.50 -30.56 44.09
C VAL A 1042 -18.16 -31.08 44.62
N PHE A 1043 -18.04 -32.40 44.80
CA PHE A 1043 -16.76 -33.05 45.11
C PHE A 1043 -15.71 -32.70 44.04
N ARG A 1044 -14.50 -32.35 44.49
CA ARG A 1044 -13.32 -32.11 43.63
C ARG A 1044 -13.22 -33.18 42.54
N ASP A 1045 -13.28 -32.74 41.28
CA ASP A 1045 -12.76 -33.54 40.19
C ASP A 1045 -11.22 -33.60 40.31
N GLN A 1046 -10.67 -34.80 40.50
CA GLN A 1046 -9.31 -35.04 40.97
C GLN A 1046 -8.20 -34.76 39.94
N SER A 1047 -8.50 -34.16 38.79
CA SER A 1047 -7.64 -34.28 37.59
C SER A 1047 -6.81 -33.06 37.19
N ASN A 1048 -6.95 -31.83 37.72
CA ASN A 1048 -6.20 -30.67 37.16
C ASN A 1048 -5.83 -29.49 38.11
N ILE A 1049 -4.91 -29.69 39.06
CA ILE A 1049 -4.11 -28.62 39.71
C ILE A 1049 -2.64 -29.09 39.86
N PRO A 1050 -1.60 -28.25 39.67
CA PRO A 1050 -0.23 -28.59 40.00
C PRO A 1050 -0.09 -28.92 41.49
N ARG A 1051 0.64 -30.00 41.81
CA ARG A 1051 0.95 -30.40 43.18
C ARG A 1051 1.80 -29.33 43.88
N GLU A 1052 1.18 -28.43 44.63
CA GLU A 1052 1.85 -27.70 45.72
C GLU A 1052 1.12 -27.84 47.05
N LYS A 1053 1.92 -27.78 48.11
CA LYS A 1053 1.68 -28.31 49.45
C LYS A 1053 0.67 -27.48 50.26
N THR A 1054 -0.63 -27.66 50.04
CA THR A 1054 -1.66 -27.14 50.99
C THR A 1054 -2.81 -28.12 51.19
N LEU A 1055 -2.47 -29.39 51.44
CA LEU A 1055 -3.43 -30.45 51.80
C LEU A 1055 -3.86 -30.41 53.29
N ARG A 1056 -3.31 -29.51 54.11
CA ARG A 1056 -3.64 -29.41 55.55
C ARG A 1056 -4.85 -28.54 55.89
N GLU A 1057 -5.25 -27.60 55.03
CA GLU A 1057 -6.34 -26.66 55.34
C GLU A 1057 -7.73 -27.15 54.89
N HIS A 1058 -7.79 -28.01 53.87
CA HIS A 1058 -9.06 -28.60 53.37
C HIS A 1058 -9.73 -29.56 54.37
N ILE A 1059 -9.01 -30.04 55.38
CA ILE A 1059 -9.56 -30.90 56.44
C ILE A 1059 -10.37 -30.08 57.48
N TYR A 1060 -10.18 -28.75 57.54
CA TYR A 1060 -10.90 -27.88 58.49
C TYR A 1060 -12.37 -27.64 58.09
N PHE A 1061 -12.67 -27.55 56.79
CA PHE A 1061 -14.03 -27.29 56.29
C PHE A 1061 -15.02 -28.46 56.47
N TYR A 1062 -14.53 -29.70 56.46
CA TYR A 1062 -15.39 -30.89 56.61
C TYR A 1062 -15.90 -31.12 58.04
N LYS A 1063 -15.26 -30.52 59.06
CA LYS A 1063 -15.68 -30.68 60.47
C LYS A 1063 -16.88 -29.82 60.89
N HIS A 1064 -17.27 -28.80 60.11
CA HIS A 1064 -18.28 -27.79 60.52
C HIS A 1064 -19.43 -27.56 59.53
N ARG A 1065 -19.91 -28.61 58.86
CA ARG A 1065 -21.06 -28.55 57.91
C ARG A 1065 -22.32 -27.85 58.46
N LYS A 1066 -22.53 -27.82 59.78
CA LYS A 1066 -23.69 -27.18 60.44
C LYS A 1066 -23.63 -25.64 60.51
N GLN A 1067 -22.48 -25.01 60.19
CA GLN A 1067 -22.29 -23.55 60.28
C GLN A 1067 -22.16 -22.86 58.90
N MET A 1068 -22.40 -23.60 57.82
CA MET A 1068 -22.39 -23.07 56.45
C MET A 1068 -23.72 -22.38 56.12
N ARG A 1069 -23.65 -21.24 55.44
CA ARG A 1069 -24.78 -20.41 55.00
C ARG A 1069 -24.92 -20.50 53.48
N LYS A 1070 -26.13 -20.86 53.01
CA LYS A 1070 -26.48 -20.89 51.58
C LYS A 1070 -26.71 -19.49 51.02
N ALA A 1071 -26.58 -19.34 49.71
CA ALA A 1071 -26.89 -18.09 49.01
C ALA A 1071 -28.41 -17.82 48.98
N LYS A 1072 -28.78 -16.54 48.88
CA LYS A 1072 -30.18 -16.12 48.66
C LYS A 1072 -30.45 -15.94 47.18
N PHE A 1073 -31.54 -16.54 46.72
CA PHE A 1073 -32.02 -16.45 45.33
C PHE A 1073 -33.35 -15.70 45.29
N LYS A 1074 -33.47 -14.67 44.43
CA LYS A 1074 -34.70 -13.88 44.31
C LYS A 1074 -34.91 -13.38 42.87
N GLY A 1075 -36.09 -13.58 42.30
CA GLY A 1075 -36.47 -12.99 41.01
C GLY A 1075 -35.67 -13.44 39.78
N ASN A 1076 -34.81 -14.47 39.88
CA ASN A 1076 -34.06 -15.00 38.74
C ASN A 1076 -34.98 -15.75 37.77
N LYS A 1077 -34.74 -15.59 36.46
CA LYS A 1077 -35.47 -16.25 35.39
C LYS A 1077 -34.59 -17.33 34.74
N GLU A 1078 -34.92 -18.60 34.97
CA GLU A 1078 -34.25 -19.74 34.35
C GLU A 1078 -35.10 -20.34 33.21
N ARG A 1079 -34.52 -20.53 32.01
CA ARG A 1079 -35.20 -21.21 30.88
C ARG A 1079 -34.22 -22.12 30.13
N ASN A 1080 -34.67 -23.29 29.65
CA ASN A 1080 -33.89 -24.20 28.79
C ASN A 1080 -32.48 -24.57 29.32
N ASN A 1081 -32.29 -24.62 30.64
CA ASN A 1081 -31.05 -25.12 31.24
C ASN A 1081 -31.21 -26.60 31.59
N ASN A 1082 -30.23 -27.44 31.28
CA ASN A 1082 -30.30 -28.87 31.61
C ASN A 1082 -30.05 -29.09 33.11
N LYS A 1083 -30.87 -29.90 33.77
CA LYS A 1083 -30.56 -30.40 35.12
C LYS A 1083 -29.46 -31.45 35.00
N ILE A 1084 -28.53 -31.49 35.95
CA ILE A 1084 -27.39 -32.43 35.95
C ILE A 1084 -27.92 -33.85 35.83
N ASP A 1085 -27.89 -34.38 34.60
CA ASP A 1085 -27.80 -35.79 34.32
C ASP A 1085 -26.70 -35.93 33.29
N HIS A 1086 -25.67 -36.70 33.63
CA HIS A 1086 -24.50 -36.94 32.81
C HIS A 1086 -24.87 -37.83 31.61
N ALA A 1087 -25.73 -37.37 30.71
CA ALA A 1087 -26.01 -38.05 29.45
C ALA A 1087 -26.71 -37.11 28.46
N HIS A 1088 -26.10 -36.98 27.29
CA HIS A 1088 -26.68 -36.67 25.98
C HIS A 1088 -28.13 -36.13 25.91
N SER A 1089 -28.29 -34.94 25.34
CA SER A 1089 -29.45 -34.66 24.49
C SER A 1089 -29.02 -34.78 23.03
N GLU A 1090 -29.19 -35.97 22.46
CA GLU A 1090 -29.42 -36.09 21.01
C GLU A 1090 -30.72 -35.33 20.71
N ASN A 1091 -30.61 -34.05 20.37
CA ASN A 1091 -31.68 -33.40 19.61
C ASN A 1091 -31.54 -33.92 18.17
N GLU A 1092 -32.01 -35.15 17.94
CA GLU A 1092 -32.45 -35.55 16.61
C GLU A 1092 -33.57 -34.59 16.22
N ALA A 1093 -33.25 -33.60 15.38
CA ALA A 1093 -34.28 -32.98 14.57
C ALA A 1093 -34.82 -34.10 13.67
N GLU A 1094 -36.00 -34.65 13.99
CA GLU A 1094 -36.66 -35.62 13.13
C GLU A 1094 -36.72 -35.04 11.70
N PRO A 1095 -36.07 -35.66 10.70
CA PRO A 1095 -36.23 -35.22 9.33
C PRO A 1095 -37.69 -35.43 8.96
N LEU A 1096 -38.29 -34.43 8.29
CA LEU A 1096 -39.64 -34.56 7.73
C LEU A 1096 -39.62 -35.69 6.70
N ASP A 1097 -40.00 -36.89 7.13
CA ASP A 1097 -40.03 -38.13 6.34
C ASP A 1097 -41.15 -38.15 5.28
N PHE A 1098 -41.87 -37.05 5.10
CA PHE A 1098 -43.01 -36.95 4.19
C PHE A 1098 -42.63 -36.17 2.92
N CYS A 1099 -43.07 -36.67 1.77
CA CYS A 1099 -42.88 -35.94 0.52
C CYS A 1099 -43.62 -34.60 0.57
N ALA A 1100 -42.93 -33.49 0.32
CA ALA A 1100 -43.50 -32.14 0.37
C ALA A 1100 -44.70 -31.91 -0.58
N PHE A 1101 -44.88 -32.77 -1.59
CA PHE A 1101 -45.99 -32.69 -2.54
C PHE A 1101 -47.13 -33.69 -2.25
N CYS A 1102 -46.82 -35.00 -2.11
CA CYS A 1102 -47.87 -36.02 -1.94
C CYS A 1102 -48.10 -36.43 -0.47
N GLY A 1103 -47.28 -35.94 0.47
CA GLY A 1103 -47.40 -36.24 1.90
C GLY A 1103 -47.11 -37.68 2.29
N GLU A 1104 -46.69 -38.56 1.37
CA GLU A 1104 -46.43 -39.97 1.68
C GLU A 1104 -45.06 -40.16 2.35
N LYS A 1105 -45.01 -41.06 3.35
CA LYS A 1105 -43.81 -41.47 4.07
C LYS A 1105 -43.04 -42.52 3.26
N LYS A 1106 -42.12 -42.07 2.41
CA LYS A 1106 -41.32 -42.89 1.47
C LYS A 1106 -39.88 -42.38 1.44
N PRO A 1107 -38.90 -43.15 0.93
CA PRO A 1107 -37.53 -42.66 0.79
C PRO A 1107 -37.51 -41.40 -0.08
N LEU A 1108 -37.11 -40.27 0.50
CA LEU A 1108 -37.16 -38.97 -0.15
C LEU A 1108 -35.82 -38.64 -0.84
N GLN A 1109 -35.90 -38.08 -2.04
CA GLN A 1109 -34.80 -37.38 -2.70
C GLN A 1109 -34.92 -35.89 -2.43
N ASN A 1110 -33.90 -35.29 -1.82
CA ASN A 1110 -33.89 -33.86 -1.52
C ASN A 1110 -33.76 -33.04 -2.80
N CYS A 1111 -34.38 -31.85 -2.79
CA CYS A 1111 -34.23 -30.86 -3.85
C CYS A 1111 -32.74 -30.54 -4.06
N THR A 1112 -32.30 -30.56 -5.32
CA THR A 1112 -30.89 -30.29 -5.70
C THR A 1112 -30.48 -28.82 -5.55
N GLY A 1113 -31.45 -27.92 -5.33
CA GLY A 1113 -31.20 -26.50 -5.06
C GLY A 1113 -31.00 -26.18 -3.58
N CYS A 1114 -32.04 -26.39 -2.76
CA CYS A 1114 -32.03 -26.01 -1.33
C CYS A 1114 -31.58 -27.12 -0.38
N TYR A 1115 -31.53 -28.38 -0.84
CA TYR A 1115 -31.19 -29.57 -0.06
C TYR A 1115 -32.02 -29.85 1.21
N SER A 1116 -33.03 -29.03 1.50
CA SER A 1116 -33.82 -29.06 2.73
C SER A 1116 -35.21 -29.70 2.55
N VAL A 1117 -35.75 -29.72 1.34
CA VAL A 1117 -37.09 -30.26 1.04
C VAL A 1117 -36.99 -31.59 0.30
N GLY A 1118 -37.70 -32.63 0.77
CA GLY A 1118 -37.66 -34.00 0.24
C GLY A 1118 -38.86 -34.38 -0.63
N TYR A 1119 -38.61 -35.15 -1.70
CA TYR A 1119 -39.65 -35.66 -2.61
C TYR A 1119 -39.50 -37.16 -2.88
N CYS A 1120 -40.60 -37.91 -2.92
CA CYS A 1120 -40.53 -39.36 -3.14
C CYS A 1120 -40.09 -39.73 -4.58
N ARG A 1121 -40.37 -38.88 -5.58
CA ARG A 1121 -40.00 -39.07 -7.00
C ARG A 1121 -39.83 -37.71 -7.72
N LYS A 1122 -39.06 -37.69 -8.81
CA LYS A 1122 -38.83 -36.49 -9.65
C LYS A 1122 -40.12 -35.81 -10.14
N ASN A 1123 -41.19 -36.57 -10.39
CA ASN A 1123 -42.48 -36.01 -10.83
C ASN A 1123 -43.16 -35.17 -9.73
N CYS A 1124 -43.02 -35.55 -8.46
CA CYS A 1124 -43.55 -34.79 -7.34
C CYS A 1124 -42.77 -33.47 -7.17
N GLN A 1125 -41.45 -33.50 -7.34
CA GLN A 1125 -40.63 -32.28 -7.36
C GLN A 1125 -41.01 -31.34 -8.52
N LYS A 1126 -41.19 -31.86 -9.74
CA LYS A 1126 -41.63 -31.04 -10.90
C LYS A 1126 -42.99 -30.39 -10.68
N SER A 1127 -43.90 -31.10 -10.00
CA SER A 1127 -45.26 -30.62 -9.72
C SER A 1127 -45.27 -29.53 -8.64
N ASP A 1128 -44.43 -29.67 -7.60
CA ASP A 1128 -44.29 -28.66 -6.53
C ASP A 1128 -43.40 -27.47 -6.92
N TRP A 1129 -42.57 -27.62 -7.97
CA TRP A 1129 -41.56 -26.62 -8.36
C TRP A 1129 -42.12 -25.21 -8.55
N LYS A 1130 -43.37 -25.07 -9.02
CA LYS A 1130 -44.02 -23.75 -9.18
C LYS A 1130 -44.16 -22.98 -7.86
N LYS A 1131 -44.36 -23.67 -6.74
CA LYS A 1131 -44.43 -23.06 -5.39
C LYS A 1131 -43.05 -23.03 -4.74
N HIS A 1132 -42.29 -24.11 -4.85
CA HIS A 1132 -41.00 -24.25 -4.20
C HIS A 1132 -39.91 -23.29 -4.75
N LYS A 1133 -39.92 -22.98 -6.06
CA LYS A 1133 -38.88 -22.16 -6.70
C LYS A 1133 -38.68 -20.79 -6.03
N GLY A 1134 -39.76 -20.15 -5.55
CA GLY A 1134 -39.70 -18.84 -4.90
C GLY A 1134 -39.03 -18.84 -3.52
N VAL A 1135 -39.12 -19.95 -2.78
CA VAL A 1135 -38.57 -20.09 -1.42
C VAL A 1135 -37.29 -20.92 -1.35
N CYS A 1136 -36.93 -21.60 -2.45
CA CYS A 1136 -35.77 -22.49 -2.53
C CYS A 1136 -34.45 -21.76 -2.19
N SER A 1137 -34.29 -20.50 -2.60
CA SER A 1137 -33.09 -19.71 -2.29
C SER A 1137 -33.02 -19.34 -0.80
N SER A 1138 -34.13 -18.86 -0.22
CA SER A 1138 -34.20 -18.48 1.19
C SER A 1138 -33.97 -19.68 2.11
N LEU A 1139 -34.55 -20.84 1.79
CA LEU A 1139 -34.32 -22.08 2.53
C LEU A 1139 -32.86 -22.56 2.47
N LEU A 1140 -32.16 -22.31 1.36
CA LEU A 1140 -30.72 -22.59 1.27
C LEU A 1140 -29.90 -21.67 2.19
N GLN A 1141 -30.26 -20.39 2.26
CA GLN A 1141 -29.59 -19.43 3.16
C GLN A 1141 -29.84 -19.74 4.63
N GLU A 1142 -31.02 -20.24 5.00
CA GLU A 1142 -31.31 -20.64 6.39
C GLU A 1142 -30.68 -21.99 6.79
N SER A 1143 -30.36 -22.85 5.82
CA SER A 1143 -29.84 -24.21 6.06
C SER A 1143 -28.32 -24.35 5.86
N SER A 1144 -27.64 -23.25 5.47
CA SER A 1144 -26.20 -23.25 5.20
C SER A 1144 -25.55 -21.90 5.47
N VAL A 1145 -24.26 -21.93 5.79
CA VAL A 1145 -23.43 -20.76 6.09
C VAL A 1145 -22.28 -20.73 5.09
N VAL A 1146 -21.96 -19.55 4.56
CA VAL A 1146 -20.78 -19.36 3.71
C VAL A 1146 -19.61 -18.87 4.57
N VAL A 1147 -18.47 -19.54 4.49
CA VAL A 1147 -17.27 -19.24 5.27
C VAL A 1147 -16.04 -19.20 4.37
N ASN A 1148 -15.09 -18.34 4.73
CA ASN A 1148 -13.79 -18.26 4.07
C ASN A 1148 -12.76 -19.10 4.85
N VAL A 1149 -11.97 -19.86 4.12
CA VAL A 1149 -10.88 -20.68 4.61
C VAL A 1149 -9.57 -19.95 4.33
N VAL A 1150 -9.01 -19.38 5.39
CA VAL A 1150 -7.66 -18.83 5.43
C VAL A 1150 -6.69 -20.00 5.49
N ARG A 1151 -6.05 -20.31 4.37
CA ARG A 1151 -5.07 -21.39 4.32
C ARG A 1151 -3.83 -20.97 5.12
N LYS A 1152 -3.45 -21.77 6.11
CA LYS A 1152 -2.12 -21.65 6.73
C LYS A 1152 -1.07 -22.01 5.68
N GLU A 1153 -0.14 -21.10 5.40
CA GLU A 1153 1.12 -21.49 4.74
C GLU A 1153 1.82 -22.51 5.65
N SER A 1154 2.28 -23.61 5.06
CA SER A 1154 2.64 -24.91 5.65
C SER A 1154 1.49 -25.83 6.09
N TYR A 1155 1.14 -26.81 5.24
CA TYR A 1155 0.94 -28.25 5.54
C TYR A 1155 0.68 -29.05 4.24
N LEU A 1156 1.64 -29.01 3.31
CA LEU A 1156 1.91 -30.15 2.40
C LEU A 1156 3.21 -30.87 2.81
N GLY A 1157 3.57 -30.77 4.10
CA GLY A 1157 4.59 -31.59 4.75
C GLY A 1157 4.00 -32.15 6.03
N ARG A 1158 4.25 -33.43 6.31
CA ARG A 1158 3.84 -34.12 7.55
C ARG A 1158 4.11 -33.28 8.80
N PRO A 1159 3.31 -33.45 9.87
CA PRO A 1159 3.37 -32.64 11.09
C PRO A 1159 4.78 -32.64 11.71
N SER A 1160 5.27 -31.45 12.05
CA SER A 1160 6.42 -31.26 12.92
C SER A 1160 6.12 -31.88 14.29
N LYS A 1161 7.07 -32.68 14.79
CA LYS A 1161 7.11 -33.21 16.17
C LYS A 1161 7.08 -32.03 17.14
N GLY A 1162 5.90 -31.61 17.57
CA GLY A 1162 5.70 -30.49 18.48
C GLY A 1162 4.31 -29.86 18.39
N GLY A 1163 3.63 -29.96 17.25
CA GLY A 1163 2.19 -29.72 17.17
C GLY A 1163 1.45 -30.96 17.63
N ILE A 1164 0.50 -30.83 18.56
CA ILE A 1164 -0.34 -31.92 19.05
C ILE A 1164 -1.06 -32.56 17.85
N ILE A 1165 -0.51 -33.68 17.38
CA ILE A 1165 -1.24 -34.67 16.60
C ILE A 1165 -2.20 -35.29 17.61
N MET A 1166 -3.50 -35.03 17.49
CA MET A 1166 -4.52 -35.88 18.09
C MET A 1166 -4.35 -37.26 17.47
N ALA A 1167 -3.61 -38.14 18.14
CA ALA A 1167 -3.48 -39.53 17.79
C ALA A 1167 -4.88 -40.14 17.78
N PHE A 1168 -5.39 -40.50 16.60
CA PHE A 1168 -6.45 -41.52 16.50
C PHE A 1168 -5.77 -42.88 16.70
N ASN A 1169 -5.34 -43.15 17.93
CA ASN A 1169 -5.04 -44.51 18.35
C ASN A 1169 -6.27 -45.01 19.08
N GLU A 1170 -7.07 -45.79 18.36
CA GLU A 1170 -7.49 -47.13 18.78
C GLU A 1170 -8.35 -47.71 17.67
N GLN A 1171 -7.96 -48.91 17.22
CA GLN A 1171 -8.69 -49.69 16.24
C GLN A 1171 -10.08 -50.00 16.79
N ALA A 1172 -11.10 -49.26 16.33
CA ALA A 1172 -12.47 -49.75 16.40
C ALA A 1172 -12.54 -51.01 15.52
N PRO A 1173 -12.78 -52.21 16.08
CA PRO A 1173 -12.76 -53.44 15.31
C PRO A 1173 -13.91 -53.41 14.29
N GLY A 1174 -13.59 -53.38 12.99
CA GLY A 1174 -14.58 -53.46 11.91
C GLY A 1174 -14.54 -52.37 10.83
N LEU A 1175 -13.63 -51.38 10.90
CA LEU A 1175 -13.49 -50.36 9.84
C LEU A 1175 -12.25 -50.61 8.97
N ASN A 1176 -12.46 -50.83 7.66
CA ASN A 1176 -11.42 -51.03 6.63
C ASN A 1176 -10.47 -49.81 6.50
N PRO A 1177 -9.24 -49.97 5.96
CA PRO A 1177 -8.20 -48.93 5.95
C PRO A 1177 -8.61 -47.74 5.09
N LYS A 1178 -8.70 -46.55 5.68
CA LYS A 1178 -9.34 -45.41 5.01
C LYS A 1178 -8.83 -44.07 5.56
N GLY A 1179 -7.60 -43.70 5.18
CA GLY A 1179 -6.92 -42.43 5.51
C GLY A 1179 -6.94 -41.39 4.36
N PRO A 1180 -6.30 -40.21 4.52
CA PRO A 1180 -6.32 -39.14 3.50
C PRO A 1180 -5.80 -39.54 2.13
N GLU A 1181 -4.85 -40.47 2.10
CA GLU A 1181 -4.25 -41.04 0.89
C GLU A 1181 -5.24 -41.87 0.04
N TYR A 1182 -6.43 -42.18 0.58
CA TYR A 1182 -7.46 -42.98 -0.07
C TYR A 1182 -8.74 -42.19 -0.38
N ALA A 1183 -8.74 -40.87 -0.15
CA ALA A 1183 -9.89 -39.99 -0.38
C ALA A 1183 -9.65 -39.10 -1.61
N ASN A 1184 -10.58 -39.13 -2.56
CA ASN A 1184 -10.50 -38.27 -3.75
C ASN A 1184 -10.72 -36.79 -3.37
N PRO A 1185 -10.01 -35.84 -4.01
CA PRO A 1185 -10.23 -34.41 -3.80
C PRO A 1185 -11.69 -34.01 -4.04
N PRO A 1186 -12.26 -33.08 -3.24
CA PRO A 1186 -13.62 -32.63 -3.44
C PRO A 1186 -13.77 -31.91 -4.77
N LYS A 1187 -14.87 -32.18 -5.49
CA LYS A 1187 -15.16 -31.59 -6.80
C LYS A 1187 -16.15 -30.43 -6.65
N TYR A 1188 -15.91 -29.35 -7.39
CA TYR A 1188 -16.85 -28.23 -7.49
C TYR A 1188 -18.27 -28.70 -7.85
N GLY A 1189 -19.29 -28.09 -7.23
CA GLY A 1189 -20.70 -28.42 -7.44
C GLY A 1189 -21.21 -29.72 -6.80
N LYS A 1190 -20.35 -30.49 -6.10
CA LYS A 1190 -20.76 -31.69 -5.33
C LYS A 1190 -20.56 -31.47 -3.83
N ARG A 1191 -21.49 -31.99 -3.01
CA ARG A 1191 -21.34 -31.99 -1.56
C ARG A 1191 -20.29 -33.02 -1.13
N PHE A 1192 -19.42 -32.62 -0.22
CA PHE A 1192 -18.44 -33.46 0.44
C PHE A 1192 -18.49 -33.20 1.94
N ILE A 1193 -17.87 -34.05 2.74
CA ILE A 1193 -17.86 -33.85 4.19
C ILE A 1193 -16.63 -32.99 4.52
N VAL A 1194 -16.76 -32.05 5.46
CA VAL A 1194 -15.63 -31.42 6.18
C VAL A 1194 -15.73 -31.68 7.68
N LYS A 1195 -14.58 -31.76 8.33
CA LYS A 1195 -14.42 -31.80 9.77
C LYS A 1195 -13.97 -30.41 10.22
N VAL A 1196 -14.74 -29.82 11.13
CA VAL A 1196 -14.42 -28.53 11.74
C VAL A 1196 -14.04 -28.78 13.20
N GLN A 1197 -12.91 -28.24 13.63
CA GLN A 1197 -12.30 -28.52 14.92
C GLN A 1197 -11.78 -27.24 15.58
N ALA A 1198 -12.09 -27.04 16.86
CA ALA A 1198 -11.49 -26.00 17.70
C ALA A 1198 -10.21 -26.55 18.37
N GLY A 1199 -9.11 -25.78 18.37
CA GLY A 1199 -7.82 -26.21 18.96
C GLY A 1199 -7.17 -25.16 19.88
N ASP A 1200 -6.45 -25.64 20.91
CA ASP A 1200 -5.89 -24.81 22.00
C ASP A 1200 -4.46 -24.28 21.75
N LEU A 1201 -3.76 -24.78 20.71
CA LEU A 1201 -2.32 -24.58 20.52
C LEU A 1201 -1.91 -23.24 19.88
N VAL A 1202 -2.84 -22.48 19.30
CA VAL A 1202 -2.53 -21.34 18.41
C VAL A 1202 -3.28 -20.07 18.83
N ARG A 1203 -3.62 -19.90 20.11
CA ARG A 1203 -4.19 -18.64 20.63
C ARG A 1203 -3.19 -17.46 20.72
N GLN A 1204 -1.98 -17.59 20.16
CA GLN A 1204 -0.97 -16.54 20.07
C GLN A 1204 -1.30 -15.46 19.00
N SER A 1205 -2.53 -15.40 18.48
CA SER A 1205 -2.91 -14.43 17.45
C SER A 1205 -3.58 -13.19 18.05
N ASN A 1206 -3.16 -12.01 17.59
CA ASN A 1206 -3.65 -10.68 18.02
C ASN A 1206 -5.13 -10.40 17.67
N LEU A 1207 -5.88 -11.38 17.19
CA LEU A 1207 -7.22 -11.22 16.62
C LEU A 1207 -8.35 -11.75 17.53
N GLY A 1208 -8.01 -12.38 18.67
CA GLY A 1208 -9.00 -12.77 19.69
C GLY A 1208 -10.01 -13.82 19.25
N SER A 1209 -9.68 -14.66 18.30
CA SER A 1209 -10.60 -15.67 17.81
C SER A 1209 -10.05 -17.07 18.02
N SER A 1210 -10.82 -17.91 18.69
CA SER A 1210 -10.68 -19.37 18.64
C SER A 1210 -10.61 -19.82 17.18
N LEU A 1211 -9.42 -20.19 16.71
CA LEU A 1211 -9.20 -20.69 15.36
C LEU A 1211 -9.96 -22.02 15.19
N LEU A 1212 -11.08 -21.99 14.46
CA LEU A 1212 -11.69 -23.19 13.92
C LEU A 1212 -10.85 -23.65 12.73
N VAL A 1213 -10.23 -24.80 12.87
CA VAL A 1213 -9.57 -25.49 11.77
C VAL A 1213 -10.63 -26.28 11.03
N VAL A 1214 -10.78 -26.03 9.74
CA VAL A 1214 -11.60 -26.85 8.85
C VAL A 1214 -10.67 -27.69 7.99
N TYR A 1215 -11.00 -28.97 7.85
CA TYR A 1215 -10.35 -29.81 6.87
C TYR A 1215 -11.27 -30.89 6.35
N ASP A 1216 -11.03 -31.36 5.12
CA ASP A 1216 -11.71 -32.50 4.53
C ASP A 1216 -10.86 -33.79 4.67
N ARG A 1217 -11.40 -34.95 4.30
CA ARG A 1217 -10.69 -36.23 4.41
C ARG A 1217 -9.45 -36.30 3.52
N SER A 1218 -9.44 -35.68 2.33
CA SER A 1218 -8.28 -35.66 1.43
C SER A 1218 -7.28 -34.54 1.74
N MET A 1219 -7.55 -33.71 2.75
CA MET A 1219 -6.76 -32.52 3.13
C MET A 1219 -6.63 -31.46 2.02
N THR A 1220 -7.49 -31.51 1.00
CA THR A 1220 -7.58 -30.51 -0.08
C THR A 1220 -8.17 -29.20 0.45
N VAL A 1221 -9.12 -29.31 1.36
CA VAL A 1221 -9.52 -28.25 2.28
C VAL A 1221 -8.74 -28.51 3.57
N HIS A 1222 -7.86 -27.59 3.93
CA HIS A 1222 -7.18 -27.55 5.23
C HIS A 1222 -6.77 -26.11 5.50
N GLY A 1223 -7.30 -25.53 6.56
CA GLY A 1223 -7.02 -24.15 6.91
C GLY A 1223 -7.87 -23.67 8.07
N ASP A 1224 -7.68 -22.41 8.42
CA ASP A 1224 -8.42 -21.75 9.46
C ASP A 1224 -9.66 -21.06 8.87
N LEU A 1225 -10.77 -21.07 9.58
CA LEU A 1225 -11.95 -20.30 9.19
C LEU A 1225 -11.80 -18.83 9.59
N ASP A 1226 -12.06 -17.91 8.67
CA ASP A 1226 -12.11 -16.47 8.97
C ASP A 1226 -13.25 -16.18 9.95
N TRP A 1227 -12.91 -15.62 11.10
CA TRP A 1227 -13.81 -15.51 12.25
C TRP A 1227 -14.79 -14.34 12.16
N LYS A 1228 -14.51 -13.31 11.36
CA LYS A 1228 -15.28 -12.05 11.36
C LYS A 1228 -16.79 -12.27 11.11
N HIS A 1229 -17.18 -13.43 10.54
CA HIS A 1229 -18.57 -13.80 10.26
C HIS A 1229 -18.90 -15.31 10.41
N CYS A 1230 -18.22 -16.09 11.27
CA CYS A 1230 -18.40 -17.57 11.31
C CYS A 1230 -19.31 -18.08 12.46
N PRO A 1231 -20.62 -18.31 12.23
CA PRO A 1231 -21.55 -18.88 13.23
C PRO A 1231 -21.30 -20.37 13.56
N LEU A 1232 -20.31 -21.02 12.94
CA LEU A 1232 -20.02 -22.44 13.14
C LEU A 1232 -19.31 -22.73 14.46
N TYR A 1233 -18.63 -21.76 15.07
CA TYR A 1233 -17.90 -21.94 16.33
C TYR A 1233 -18.81 -22.46 17.45
N HIS A 1234 -19.94 -21.80 17.67
CA HIS A 1234 -20.96 -22.18 18.65
C HIS A 1234 -21.51 -23.59 18.37
N THR A 1235 -21.72 -23.91 17.09
CA THR A 1235 -22.25 -25.20 16.66
C THR A 1235 -21.25 -26.34 16.93
N VAL A 1236 -19.96 -26.12 16.64
CA VAL A 1236 -18.88 -27.09 16.91
C VAL A 1236 -18.69 -27.25 18.43
N GLN A 1237 -18.62 -26.15 19.18
CA GLN A 1237 -18.41 -26.16 20.64
C GLN A 1237 -19.55 -26.85 21.40
N ARG A 1238 -20.80 -26.76 20.92
CA ARG A 1238 -21.97 -27.45 21.50
C ARG A 1238 -21.89 -28.98 21.43
N CYS A 1239 -21.16 -29.55 20.46
CA CYS A 1239 -21.09 -31.00 20.22
C CYS A 1239 -19.95 -31.72 20.95
N GLY A 1240 -19.10 -31.01 21.70
CA GLY A 1240 -18.00 -31.61 22.46
C GLY A 1240 -18.49 -32.40 23.67
N LYS A 1241 -17.96 -33.61 23.88
CA LYS A 1241 -18.15 -34.35 25.14
C LYS A 1241 -17.72 -33.49 26.33
N ILE A 1242 -18.44 -33.61 27.44
CA ILE A 1242 -17.97 -33.29 28.80
C ILE A 1242 -16.81 -34.26 29.07
N ALA A 1243 -15.59 -33.92 28.65
CA ALA A 1243 -14.40 -34.72 28.87
C ALA A 1243 -13.38 -33.88 29.65
N HIS A 1244 -12.96 -34.39 30.81
CA HIS A 1244 -12.05 -33.79 31.79
C HIS A 1244 -10.60 -33.66 31.31
N GLY A 1245 -10.35 -33.59 30.00
CA GLY A 1245 -9.03 -33.41 29.40
C GLY A 1245 -9.03 -32.23 28.45
N ILE A 1246 -7.92 -31.49 28.43
CA ILE A 1246 -7.60 -30.46 27.42
C ILE A 1246 -7.77 -31.12 26.04
N GLY A 1247 -8.92 -30.86 25.40
CA GLY A 1247 -9.49 -31.77 24.40
C GLY A 1247 -10.22 -31.02 23.31
N TRP A 1248 -9.73 -31.21 22.08
CA TRP A 1248 -10.17 -30.48 20.90
C TRP A 1248 -11.61 -30.85 20.54
N THR A 1249 -12.50 -29.86 20.48
CA THR A 1249 -13.90 -30.08 20.12
C THR A 1249 -14.03 -30.14 18.59
N LYS A 1250 -14.74 -31.16 18.04
CA LYS A 1250 -14.84 -31.40 16.59
C LYS A 1250 -16.27 -31.79 16.16
N MET A 1251 -16.65 -31.42 14.95
CA MET A 1251 -17.93 -31.77 14.34
C MET A 1251 -17.79 -31.93 12.81
N PHE A 1252 -18.62 -32.78 12.20
CA PHE A 1252 -18.61 -33.04 10.76
C PHE A 1252 -19.81 -32.37 10.09
N PHE A 1253 -19.58 -31.73 8.95
CA PHE A 1253 -20.60 -31.02 8.18
C PHE A 1253 -20.53 -31.39 6.71
N TRP A 1254 -21.67 -31.33 6.00
CA TRP A 1254 -21.62 -31.27 4.55
C TRP A 1254 -21.10 -29.90 4.13
N ALA A 1255 -20.24 -29.85 3.12
CA ALA A 1255 -19.72 -28.63 2.52
C ALA A 1255 -19.74 -28.71 0.99
N MET A 1256 -19.68 -27.54 0.34
CA MET A 1256 -19.59 -27.39 -1.10
C MET A 1256 -18.81 -26.11 -1.43
N PHE A 1257 -17.98 -26.13 -2.48
CA PHE A 1257 -17.31 -24.92 -2.96
C PHE A 1257 -18.31 -23.93 -3.55
N CYS A 1258 -18.15 -22.65 -3.23
CA CYS A 1258 -19.03 -21.59 -3.75
C CYS A 1258 -18.68 -21.16 -5.17
N ASN A 1259 -17.40 -21.24 -5.56
CA ASN A 1259 -16.91 -20.90 -6.88
C ASN A 1259 -15.96 -21.97 -7.45
N PRO A 1260 -15.90 -22.13 -8.78
CA PRO A 1260 -15.05 -23.14 -9.42
C PRO A 1260 -13.56 -22.78 -9.38
N ASP A 1261 -13.25 -21.47 -9.39
CA ASP A 1261 -11.87 -20.95 -9.42
C ASP A 1261 -11.39 -20.49 -8.03
N ASP A 1262 -12.28 -20.47 -7.03
CA ASP A 1262 -11.99 -20.05 -5.67
C ASP A 1262 -12.34 -21.15 -4.65
N TYR A 1263 -11.31 -21.89 -4.25
CA TYR A 1263 -11.36 -22.95 -3.26
C TYR A 1263 -11.21 -22.46 -1.81
N SER A 1264 -11.13 -21.14 -1.60
CA SER A 1264 -11.08 -20.55 -0.27
C SER A 1264 -12.48 -20.32 0.31
N THR A 1265 -13.53 -20.31 -0.50
CA THR A 1265 -14.90 -20.02 -0.04
C THR A 1265 -15.78 -21.29 -0.02
N LEU A 1266 -16.23 -21.70 1.17
CA LEU A 1266 -17.04 -22.91 1.39
C LEU A 1266 -18.44 -22.56 1.88
N ARG A 1267 -19.45 -23.25 1.33
CA ARG A 1267 -20.80 -23.30 1.89
C ARG A 1267 -20.95 -24.55 2.74
N ILE A 1268 -21.12 -24.37 4.05
CA ILE A 1268 -21.26 -25.43 5.05
C ILE A 1268 -22.75 -25.56 5.44
N PHE A 1269 -23.32 -26.76 5.30
CA PHE A 1269 -24.72 -27.04 5.61
C PHE A 1269 -24.88 -27.41 7.09
N THR A 1270 -25.73 -26.67 7.82
CA THR A 1270 -25.83 -26.74 9.28
C THR A 1270 -27.07 -27.50 9.78
N LYS A 1271 -28.14 -27.61 8.97
CA LYS A 1271 -29.38 -28.32 9.36
C LYS A 1271 -29.37 -29.83 9.11
N MET A 1272 -28.52 -30.31 8.21
CA MET A 1272 -28.44 -31.73 7.84
C MET A 1272 -27.01 -32.19 8.02
N LEU A 1273 -26.76 -33.02 9.02
CA LEU A 1273 -25.40 -33.51 9.32
C LEU A 1273 -25.09 -34.77 8.51
N PRO A 1274 -23.86 -34.94 8.03
CA PRO A 1274 -23.42 -36.19 7.44
C PRO A 1274 -23.31 -37.29 8.49
N PRO A 1275 -23.66 -38.55 8.16
CA PRO A 1275 -23.30 -39.68 9.00
C PRO A 1275 -21.77 -39.72 9.12
N TYR A 1276 -21.26 -39.56 10.34
CA TYR A 1276 -19.80 -39.47 10.58
C TYR A 1276 -19.07 -40.76 10.17
N GLN A 1277 -19.76 -41.89 10.07
CA GLN A 1277 -19.21 -43.16 9.58
C GLN A 1277 -18.83 -43.11 8.09
N ASN A 1278 -19.39 -42.16 7.34
CA ASN A 1278 -19.04 -41.91 5.94
C ASN A 1278 -17.85 -40.95 5.79
N TRP A 1279 -17.39 -40.33 6.89
CA TRP A 1279 -16.08 -39.68 6.96
C TRP A 1279 -14.94 -40.69 6.87
#